data_AF-A0A2S9YWA7-F1
#
_entry.id   AF-A0A2S9YWA7-F1
#
_cell.length_a   1.000
_cell.length_b   1.000
_cell.length_c   1.000
_cell.angle_alpha   90.00
_cell.angle_beta   90.00
_cell.angle_gamma   90.00
#
_symmetry.space_group_name_H-M   'P 1'
#
loop_
_entity.id
_entity.type
_entity.pdbx_description
1 polymer ?
#
loop_
_entity_poly.entity_id
_entity_poly.type
_entity_poly.pdbx_seq_one_letter_code
_entity_poly.pdbx_strand_id
1 'polypeptide(L)'
;MASIDQVIARARQGDVGFSERKQFKLARRRAIEKLRRFALADPYFYVLELVQAAVAGGADYVDISCSDDDVLISWTGGSLRSDELAQLFDFLFASKERLDLAYVRSLALGVNALMLFEPEQVVIESGDGTEHGTTRMVVRGGADQVEVGTAQGSFEGTYVRATKLRRDKVGKSTGRVGGEHGSLEYATVESRCLAAPVPLVFNGQPLFGWARQRVPNLFGYKKVSSIDEGDLYGTIGLNPSGGEPGFQILTHGVWVQSYQYDLIKGQRLGGIICFDRLHKTVDHSGFVRDDRFEEMWLRLRPYAEALVGGRVSSAHAKITSAEGLAYTPNELRELLRKQPRVVIAAPESFLGDDEDAQRERSRRGKSIAGMLDAQLLRVPPTQVDAVRVLGGREVLIWRPNLDSDDEQFFYNDPELAPPAAPHLLPPIELELPSLDALVEQLSEAIHGPAQRAKLDAQLRTEGFEGTDERAAELRERLVEPLRSMIGETGSLRATLYSPGDPGAAARGLLVRVTASGRLLDQTLFASAYPGRIVHVDLPTGQVSTLRAQQVSARIAELTAALALPRLREQDQRALAGLGVGKIEPGSAAAQLALQVLSRVTVTRLRAARPGRLAPGLSFSLAGSSAGFDPFSLPLLRTVSGRALSLRELALLSDETAGLVYATIPEVSPDLDGLDLDRILALDAGSERTLIGMLGEAGYVRVDARDVLTEHQGVRVRDMALGLRSYPEFALPIEGHLDQLHDLDQPAQAKLLRTLLEGLQRRMLGQSDEAGADPLELEEHRRQAVRQLQRYVCQALARSELELLEALGLLDFPLFLDLDGEVWGLRQVHAALRSPEGVLVHYAHVLGAAELGALTDAAVTGRASPAGRPSSLAVSAFSYRLLVPLGRVRLAFDFDLDDVEAAGNPLTGGVAFLVRESFERGWGTGVLGIPAGRLAECRIQLRARGRGSVAALDELAHSYGVVGSIQIDDQSWDASTPELVHAEIAEWAAALLERLIAELPGLADDPKRYEAGLRVLLRHAGEQLTLIAGPVGLSASVGTALAQRILGLPMFDTGRATLVSGHQIIELFRRYFEQHHAAGRDIPRLDWSRVLAAGGAAHDQLHAWLNAHLQPARVVMPASSSHAHPAAVSDGAVGPVRASWDPAERLPSDVLAWNLEHWLDQLRPDPRTADSRPRAPTRVWVSPDELADGGPTGMIEGADSRLDLYADHPLVVRVLLAPTPINFAWLMLAVYAHLNWASGVITNDHESRFQLILGDALACGRLRVLTPARGELFNTAGRA
;
A
#
# COMPACT_ATOMS: atom_id res chain seq x y z
N MET A 1 -45.15 14.29 -52.30
CA MET A 1 -46.25 14.32 -51.31
C MET A 1 -47.02 13.01 -51.27
N ALA A 2 -47.25 12.31 -52.40
CA ALA A 2 -48.00 11.04 -52.41
C ALA A 2 -47.40 9.86 -51.62
N SER A 3 -46.14 9.91 -51.14
CA SER A 3 -45.49 8.78 -50.43
C SER A 3 -45.69 8.76 -48.91
N ILE A 4 -45.65 9.88 -48.17
CA ILE A 4 -45.95 9.83 -46.71
C ILE A 4 -47.42 9.65 -46.44
N ASP A 5 -48.30 10.14 -47.32
CA ASP A 5 -49.73 10.01 -47.08
C ASP A 5 -50.08 8.51 -47.03
N GLN A 6 -49.34 7.69 -47.79
CA GLN A 6 -49.36 6.23 -47.72
C GLN A 6 -48.78 5.73 -46.39
N VAL A 7 -47.68 6.30 -45.90
CA VAL A 7 -47.09 5.94 -44.59
C VAL A 7 -48.03 6.26 -43.42
N ILE A 8 -48.60 7.46 -43.38
CA ILE A 8 -49.56 7.91 -42.36
C ILE A 8 -50.84 7.08 -42.45
N ALA A 9 -51.35 6.81 -43.66
CA ALA A 9 -52.52 5.94 -43.85
C ALA A 9 -52.23 4.52 -43.34
N ARG A 10 -51.06 3.97 -43.65
CA ARG A 10 -50.59 2.66 -43.17
C ARG A 10 -50.48 2.62 -41.65
N ALA A 11 -49.89 3.64 -41.04
CA ALA A 11 -49.75 3.75 -39.58
C ALA A 11 -51.12 3.85 -38.87
N ARG A 12 -52.11 4.51 -39.51
CA ARG A 12 -53.48 4.66 -38.99
C ARG A 12 -54.31 3.38 -39.09
N GLN A 13 -54.04 2.49 -40.06
CA GLN A 13 -54.76 1.22 -40.23
C GLN A 13 -54.59 0.24 -39.05
N GLY A 14 -53.59 0.45 -38.18
CA GLY A 14 -53.47 -0.21 -36.87
C GLY A 14 -52.99 -1.66 -36.92
N ASP A 15 -53.75 -2.55 -37.55
CA ASP A 15 -53.60 -4.01 -37.41
C ASP A 15 -53.22 -4.69 -38.74
N VAL A 16 -52.04 -4.35 -39.25
CA VAL A 16 -51.43 -5.11 -40.35
C VAL A 16 -50.75 -6.33 -39.73
N GLY A 17 -51.27 -7.52 -40.03
CA GLY A 17 -50.73 -8.79 -39.54
C GLY A 17 -49.31 -9.08 -40.03
N PHE A 18 -48.64 -10.02 -39.37
CA PHE A 18 -47.35 -10.56 -39.81
C PHE A 18 -47.55 -11.59 -40.92
N SER A 19 -46.71 -11.57 -41.97
CA SER A 19 -46.57 -12.71 -42.88
C SER A 19 -45.67 -13.80 -42.26
N GLU A 20 -44.62 -13.39 -41.54
CA GLU A 20 -43.78 -14.24 -40.70
C GLU A 20 -43.53 -13.57 -39.35
N ARG A 21 -43.55 -14.32 -38.24
CA ARG A 21 -43.43 -13.79 -36.87
C ARG A 21 -42.42 -14.56 -36.03
N LYS A 22 -41.57 -13.84 -35.30
CA LYS A 22 -40.67 -14.36 -34.26
C LYS A 22 -40.90 -13.62 -32.94
N GLN A 23 -40.76 -14.33 -31.82
CA GLN A 23 -40.86 -13.77 -30.46
C GLN A 23 -39.49 -13.75 -29.80
N PHE A 24 -39.13 -12.61 -29.21
CA PHE A 24 -37.86 -12.43 -28.50
C PHE A 24 -38.13 -12.04 -27.03
N LYS A 25 -37.32 -12.60 -26.12
CA LYS A 25 -37.31 -12.20 -24.70
C LYS A 25 -36.24 -11.14 -24.47
N LEU A 26 -36.56 -10.09 -23.73
CA LEU A 26 -35.59 -9.05 -23.36
C LEU A 26 -34.55 -9.61 -22.37
N ALA A 27 -33.31 -9.84 -22.80
CA ALA A 27 -32.29 -10.55 -22.01
C ALA A 27 -31.68 -9.73 -20.84
N ARG A 28 -31.83 -8.39 -20.81
CA ARG A 28 -31.14 -7.49 -19.83
C ARG A 28 -32.09 -6.59 -19.02
N ARG A 29 -33.15 -7.17 -18.45
CA ARG A 29 -34.25 -6.49 -17.73
C ARG A 29 -33.80 -5.37 -16.77
N ARG A 30 -32.90 -5.66 -15.82
CA ARG A 30 -32.49 -4.68 -14.78
C ARG A 30 -31.66 -3.51 -15.32
N ALA A 31 -30.86 -3.71 -16.36
CA ALA A 31 -30.02 -2.66 -16.93
C ALA A 31 -30.86 -1.68 -17.78
N ILE A 32 -31.79 -2.21 -18.59
CA ILE A 32 -32.70 -1.41 -19.42
C ILE A 32 -33.72 -0.65 -18.55
N GLU A 33 -34.26 -1.28 -17.49
CA GLU A 33 -35.14 -0.59 -16.51
C GLU A 33 -34.42 0.56 -15.79
N LYS A 34 -33.15 0.39 -15.42
CA LYS A 34 -32.33 1.45 -14.82
C LYS A 34 -32.05 2.58 -15.79
N LEU A 35 -31.63 2.25 -17.02
CA LEU A 35 -31.43 3.25 -18.08
C LEU A 35 -32.73 4.03 -18.35
N ARG A 36 -33.90 3.37 -18.37
CA ARG A 36 -35.20 4.01 -18.59
C ARG A 36 -35.54 5.11 -17.58
N ARG A 37 -35.15 4.98 -16.31
CA ARG A 37 -35.43 5.98 -15.26
C ARG A 37 -34.50 7.20 -15.31
N PHE A 38 -33.38 7.11 -16.02
CA PHE A 38 -32.35 8.15 -16.10
C PHE A 38 -31.92 8.46 -17.55
N ALA A 39 -32.72 8.07 -18.55
CA ALA A 39 -32.32 8.08 -19.97
C ALA A 39 -32.18 9.49 -20.54
N LEU A 40 -33.06 10.41 -20.15
CA LEU A 40 -33.14 11.77 -20.68
C LEU A 40 -33.44 12.75 -19.54
N ALA A 41 -32.85 13.95 -19.60
CA ALA A 41 -33.08 15.03 -18.63
C ALA A 41 -34.55 15.48 -18.58
N ASP A 42 -35.24 15.40 -19.72
CA ASP A 42 -36.67 15.62 -19.84
C ASP A 42 -37.31 14.41 -20.54
N PRO A 43 -38.32 13.75 -19.94
CA PRO A 43 -39.02 12.65 -20.59
C PRO A 43 -39.56 12.97 -21.97
N TYR A 44 -39.98 14.22 -22.25
CA TYR A 44 -40.50 14.62 -23.55
C TYR A 44 -39.42 14.68 -24.64
N PHE A 45 -38.13 14.63 -24.29
CA PHE A 45 -37.04 14.57 -25.27
C PHE A 45 -37.00 13.25 -26.06
N TYR A 46 -37.85 12.27 -25.76
CA TYR A 46 -38.02 11.09 -26.61
C TYR A 46 -38.30 11.50 -28.07
N VAL A 47 -39.09 12.56 -28.28
CA VAL A 47 -39.44 13.07 -29.62
C VAL A 47 -38.19 13.58 -30.36
N LEU A 48 -37.24 14.18 -29.64
CA LEU A 48 -35.99 14.70 -30.20
C LEU A 48 -35.05 13.57 -30.63
N GLU A 49 -34.98 12.48 -29.86
CA GLU A 49 -34.19 11.30 -30.24
C GLU A 49 -34.82 10.57 -31.43
N LEU A 50 -36.15 10.54 -31.55
CA LEU A 50 -36.84 10.00 -32.73
C LEU A 50 -36.63 10.87 -33.98
N VAL A 51 -36.63 12.20 -33.85
CA VAL A 51 -36.27 13.11 -34.95
C VAL A 51 -34.81 12.90 -35.36
N GLN A 52 -33.88 12.78 -34.42
CA GLN A 52 -32.48 12.48 -34.73
C GLN A 52 -32.31 11.12 -35.40
N ALA A 53 -33.06 10.10 -34.98
CA ALA A 53 -33.07 8.80 -35.63
C ALA A 53 -33.52 8.90 -37.09
N ALA A 54 -34.57 9.66 -37.37
CA ALA A 54 -35.03 9.92 -38.72
C ALA A 54 -33.96 10.66 -39.56
N VAL A 55 -33.40 11.75 -39.03
CA VAL A 55 -32.37 12.54 -39.75
C VAL A 55 -31.11 11.73 -40.01
N ALA A 56 -30.59 11.02 -39.00
CA ALA A 56 -29.42 10.15 -39.13
C ALA A 56 -29.68 8.97 -40.08
N GLY A 57 -30.93 8.51 -40.17
CA GLY A 57 -31.39 7.52 -41.13
C GLY A 57 -31.54 8.05 -42.56
N GLY A 58 -31.30 9.34 -42.79
CA GLY A 58 -31.43 9.97 -44.11
C GLY A 58 -32.86 10.33 -44.47
N ALA A 59 -33.68 10.70 -43.48
CA ALA A 59 -35.05 11.11 -43.73
C ALA A 59 -35.13 12.29 -44.69
N ASP A 60 -36.20 12.29 -45.48
CA ASP A 60 -36.53 13.30 -46.45
C ASP A 60 -37.42 14.41 -45.85
N TYR A 61 -38.18 14.04 -44.81
CA TYR A 61 -38.99 14.86 -43.92
C TYR A 61 -39.54 13.99 -42.79
N VAL A 62 -40.04 14.62 -41.73
CA VAL A 62 -40.65 13.92 -40.58
C VAL A 62 -42.03 14.52 -40.31
N ASP A 63 -43.03 13.65 -40.19
CA ASP A 63 -44.38 13.97 -39.72
C ASP A 63 -44.57 13.47 -38.29
N ILE A 64 -45.03 14.36 -37.41
CA ILE A 64 -45.31 14.11 -36.00
C ILE A 64 -46.78 14.44 -35.78
N SER A 65 -47.55 13.44 -35.36
CA SER A 65 -48.97 13.57 -35.05
C SER A 65 -49.21 13.14 -33.60
N CYS A 66 -49.68 14.07 -32.78
CA CYS A 66 -50.01 13.85 -31.36
C CYS A 66 -51.51 14.03 -31.14
N SER A 67 -52.12 13.06 -30.45
CA SER A 67 -53.49 13.15 -29.91
C SER A 67 -53.44 13.00 -28.38
N ASP A 68 -54.58 12.90 -27.70
CA ASP A 68 -54.65 12.88 -26.23
C ASP A 68 -53.90 11.72 -25.59
N ASP A 69 -53.88 10.55 -26.24
CA ASP A 69 -53.22 9.34 -25.75
C ASP A 69 -52.36 8.62 -26.81
N ASP A 70 -52.37 9.03 -28.08
CA ASP A 70 -51.49 8.46 -29.11
C ASP A 70 -50.43 9.46 -29.59
N VAL A 71 -49.26 8.93 -29.95
CA VAL A 71 -48.21 9.65 -30.70
C VAL A 71 -47.78 8.81 -31.89
N LEU A 72 -47.74 9.44 -33.06
CA LEU A 72 -47.26 8.87 -34.30
C LEU A 72 -46.14 9.76 -34.84
N ILE A 73 -44.98 9.16 -35.10
CA ILE A 73 -43.89 9.80 -35.82
C ILE A 73 -43.61 8.97 -37.06
N SER A 74 -43.57 9.60 -38.23
CA SER A 74 -43.32 8.92 -39.49
C SER A 74 -42.40 9.71 -40.39
N TRP A 75 -41.60 9.02 -41.19
CA TRP A 75 -40.68 9.64 -42.15
C TRP A 75 -40.46 8.73 -43.36
N THR A 76 -40.02 9.33 -44.45
CA THR A 76 -39.54 8.61 -45.64
C THR A 76 -38.01 8.69 -45.70
N GLY A 77 -37.36 7.60 -46.09
CA GLY A 77 -35.89 7.50 -46.14
C GLY A 77 -35.32 6.67 -45.00
N GLY A 78 -34.32 5.83 -45.31
CA GLY A 78 -33.69 4.89 -44.38
C GLY A 78 -34.59 3.72 -43.98
N SER A 79 -34.22 2.50 -44.35
CA SER A 79 -34.91 1.27 -43.95
C SER A 79 -34.16 0.56 -42.82
N LEU A 80 -34.84 0.22 -41.73
CA LEU A 80 -34.31 -0.60 -40.65
C LEU A 80 -34.39 -2.08 -41.02
N ARG A 81 -33.28 -2.79 -40.83
CA ARG A 81 -33.20 -4.22 -41.12
C ARG A 81 -33.88 -5.04 -40.02
N SER A 82 -34.26 -6.27 -40.36
CA SER A 82 -34.96 -7.16 -39.42
C SER A 82 -34.12 -7.52 -38.19
N ASP A 83 -32.81 -7.63 -38.32
CA ASP A 83 -31.88 -7.87 -37.22
C ASP A 83 -31.73 -6.65 -36.32
N GLU A 84 -31.71 -5.44 -36.90
CA GLU A 84 -31.63 -4.18 -36.16
C GLU A 84 -32.86 -3.96 -35.28
N LEU A 85 -34.07 -4.24 -35.79
CA LEU A 85 -35.29 -4.16 -34.99
C LEU A 85 -35.39 -5.30 -33.96
N ALA A 86 -34.99 -6.52 -34.31
CA ALA A 86 -34.97 -7.65 -33.37
C ALA A 86 -34.05 -7.41 -32.16
N GLN A 87 -32.97 -6.65 -32.35
CA GLN A 87 -31.97 -6.32 -31.33
C GLN A 87 -32.01 -4.85 -30.89
N LEU A 88 -33.11 -4.13 -31.14
CA LEU A 88 -33.18 -2.67 -31.00
C LEU A 88 -32.59 -2.15 -29.67
N PHE A 89 -32.95 -2.78 -28.54
CA PHE A 89 -32.47 -2.34 -27.22
C PHE A 89 -31.02 -2.71 -26.90
N ASP A 90 -30.41 -3.64 -27.63
CA ASP A 90 -28.99 -3.96 -27.48
C ASP A 90 -28.11 -2.82 -28.04
N PHE A 91 -28.62 -2.05 -29.00
CA PHE A 91 -27.94 -0.85 -29.53
C PHE A 91 -27.83 0.29 -28.51
N LEU A 92 -28.54 0.25 -27.38
CA LEU A 92 -28.28 1.15 -26.24
C LEU A 92 -26.86 0.97 -25.68
N PHE A 93 -26.24 -0.19 -25.91
CA PHE A 93 -24.88 -0.52 -25.47
C PHE A 93 -23.86 -0.51 -26.62
N ALA A 94 -24.28 -0.18 -27.84
CA ALA A 94 -23.37 -0.06 -28.97
C ALA A 94 -22.39 1.11 -28.77
N SER A 95 -21.14 0.95 -29.24
CA SER A 95 -20.12 2.00 -29.13
C SER A 95 -20.63 3.33 -29.68
N LYS A 96 -20.35 4.42 -28.95
CA LYS A 96 -20.73 5.77 -29.36
C LYS A 96 -20.06 6.19 -30.68
N GLU A 97 -18.93 5.56 -31.02
CA GLU A 97 -18.08 5.88 -32.17
C GLU A 97 -18.60 5.37 -33.53
N ARG A 98 -19.55 4.42 -33.53
CA ARG A 98 -20.13 3.84 -34.75
C ARG A 98 -21.25 4.72 -35.30
N LEU A 99 -20.89 5.64 -36.20
CA LEU A 99 -21.85 6.53 -36.87
C LEU A 99 -22.84 5.79 -37.76
N ASP A 100 -22.41 4.67 -38.35
CA ASP A 100 -23.25 3.78 -39.14
C ASP A 100 -24.42 3.17 -38.34
N LEU A 101 -24.35 3.22 -37.00
CA LEU A 101 -25.42 2.76 -36.11
C LEU A 101 -26.13 3.89 -35.36
N ALA A 102 -25.80 5.15 -35.65
CA ALA A 102 -26.32 6.31 -34.91
C ALA A 102 -27.86 6.37 -34.95
N TYR A 103 -28.45 6.10 -36.12
CA TYR A 103 -29.89 6.14 -36.33
C TYR A 103 -30.64 5.06 -35.51
N VAL A 104 -30.14 3.82 -35.49
CA VAL A 104 -30.72 2.71 -34.70
C VAL A 104 -30.57 2.97 -33.20
N ARG A 105 -29.43 3.52 -32.78
CA ARG A 105 -29.17 3.87 -31.37
C ARG A 105 -30.10 4.98 -30.89
N SER A 106 -30.27 6.06 -31.66
CA SER A 106 -31.22 7.13 -31.33
C SER A 106 -32.67 6.64 -31.34
N LEU A 107 -33.03 5.72 -32.25
CA LEU A 107 -34.34 5.06 -32.22
C LEU A 107 -34.55 4.27 -30.93
N ALA A 108 -33.56 3.46 -30.53
CA ALA A 108 -33.62 2.67 -29.31
C ALA A 108 -33.76 3.54 -28.06
N LEU A 109 -33.04 4.67 -28.00
CA LEU A 109 -33.14 5.66 -26.92
C LEU A 109 -34.51 6.32 -26.88
N GLY A 110 -34.99 6.81 -28.02
CA GLY A 110 -36.30 7.45 -28.14
C GLY A 110 -37.43 6.49 -27.74
N VAL A 111 -37.42 5.25 -28.23
CA VAL A 111 -38.41 4.22 -27.87
C VAL A 111 -38.30 3.84 -26.39
N ASN A 112 -37.08 3.65 -25.86
CA ASN A 112 -36.92 3.31 -24.44
C ASN A 112 -37.40 4.44 -23.50
N ALA A 113 -37.17 5.70 -23.86
CA ALA A 113 -37.69 6.86 -23.14
C ALA A 113 -39.22 6.96 -23.24
N LEU A 114 -39.79 6.70 -24.43
CA LEU A 114 -41.24 6.66 -24.65
C LEU A 114 -41.94 5.61 -23.78
N MET A 115 -41.28 4.50 -23.46
CA MET A 115 -41.82 3.48 -22.53
C MET A 115 -42.02 4.00 -21.09
N LEU A 116 -41.46 5.15 -20.69
CA LEU A 116 -41.73 5.76 -19.39
C LEU A 116 -43.20 6.20 -19.24
N PHE A 117 -43.85 6.52 -20.37
CA PHE A 117 -45.26 6.87 -20.45
C PHE A 117 -46.19 5.65 -20.41
N GLU A 118 -45.66 4.43 -20.20
CA GLU A 118 -46.43 3.18 -20.14
C GLU A 118 -47.46 3.02 -21.26
N PRO A 119 -47.06 3.13 -22.55
CA PRO A 119 -47.98 2.88 -23.64
C PRO A 119 -48.51 1.45 -23.59
N GLU A 120 -49.76 1.24 -24.02
CA GLU A 120 -50.31 -0.10 -24.19
C GLU A 120 -49.53 -0.87 -25.26
N GLN A 121 -49.11 -0.17 -26.31
CA GLN A 121 -48.36 -0.74 -27.41
C GLN A 121 -47.50 0.31 -28.09
N VAL A 122 -46.31 -0.10 -28.53
CA VAL A 122 -45.47 0.63 -29.47
C VAL A 122 -45.27 -0.23 -30.71
N VAL A 123 -45.60 0.31 -31.88
CA VAL A 123 -45.42 -0.30 -33.19
C VAL A 123 -44.34 0.45 -33.94
N ILE A 124 -43.35 -0.28 -34.45
CA ILE A 124 -42.33 0.24 -35.34
C ILE A 124 -42.42 -0.56 -36.63
N GLU A 125 -42.64 0.09 -37.76
CA GLU A 125 -42.61 -0.56 -39.08
C GLU A 125 -41.68 0.25 -39.97
N SER A 126 -40.81 -0.44 -40.68
CA SER A 126 -39.82 0.15 -41.57
C SER A 126 -39.69 -0.71 -42.82
N GLY A 127 -39.66 -0.08 -43.99
CA GLY A 127 -39.54 -0.79 -45.25
C GLY A 127 -38.85 0.02 -46.33
N ASP A 128 -38.22 -0.70 -47.26
CA ASP A 128 -37.49 -0.18 -48.41
C ASP A 128 -38.34 -0.09 -49.69
N GLY A 129 -39.65 -0.31 -49.58
CA GLY A 129 -40.58 -0.35 -50.71
C GLY A 129 -40.75 -1.71 -51.37
N THR A 130 -40.02 -2.74 -50.95
CA THR A 130 -40.16 -4.12 -51.47
C THR A 130 -41.10 -4.98 -50.61
N GLU A 131 -41.72 -6.00 -51.21
CA GLU A 131 -42.64 -6.93 -50.49
C GLU A 131 -41.95 -7.72 -49.38
N HIS A 132 -40.65 -8.00 -49.51
CA HIS A 132 -39.87 -8.74 -48.52
C HIS A 132 -39.02 -7.84 -47.60
N GLY A 133 -38.86 -6.55 -47.94
CA GLY A 133 -38.04 -5.60 -47.18
C GLY A 133 -38.78 -4.83 -46.09
N THR A 134 -40.07 -5.12 -45.86
CA THR A 134 -40.86 -4.45 -44.81
C THR A 134 -40.81 -5.24 -43.49
N THR A 135 -40.13 -4.69 -42.50
CA THR A 135 -40.05 -5.25 -41.14
C THR A 135 -40.97 -4.50 -40.19
N ARG A 136 -41.68 -5.25 -39.33
CA ARG A 136 -42.52 -4.74 -38.25
C ARG A 136 -42.07 -5.30 -36.90
N MET A 137 -42.06 -4.42 -35.91
CA MET A 137 -41.81 -4.72 -34.50
C MET A 137 -42.97 -4.20 -33.66
N VAL A 138 -43.45 -5.04 -32.74
CA VAL A 138 -44.50 -4.69 -31.78
C VAL A 138 -44.00 -4.94 -30.36
N VAL A 139 -44.02 -3.89 -29.55
CA VAL A 139 -43.71 -3.93 -28.12
C VAL A 139 -45.02 -3.69 -27.35
N ARG A 140 -45.47 -4.66 -26.56
CA ARG A 140 -46.69 -4.52 -25.74
C ARG A 140 -46.33 -4.07 -24.31
N GLY A 141 -47.05 -3.09 -23.79
CA GLY A 141 -46.89 -2.58 -22.43
C GLY A 141 -47.08 -3.68 -21.38
N GLY A 142 -46.10 -3.85 -20.48
CA GLY A 142 -46.16 -4.84 -19.40
C GLY A 142 -45.77 -6.27 -19.77
N ALA A 143 -45.48 -6.57 -21.04
CA ALA A 143 -44.99 -7.88 -21.48
C ALA A 143 -43.48 -7.84 -21.78
N ASP A 144 -42.71 -8.81 -21.26
CA ASP A 144 -41.27 -8.99 -21.53
C ASP A 144 -40.98 -9.59 -22.93
N GLN A 145 -41.93 -9.45 -23.86
CA GLN A 145 -41.89 -10.06 -25.19
C GLN A 145 -41.99 -8.99 -26.27
N VAL A 146 -41.07 -9.08 -27.23
CA VAL A 146 -41.10 -8.29 -28.47
C VAL A 146 -41.45 -9.23 -29.61
N GLU A 147 -42.39 -8.81 -30.45
CA GLU A 147 -42.74 -9.51 -31.68
C GLU A 147 -42.08 -8.79 -32.86
N VAL A 148 -41.23 -9.48 -33.62
CA VAL A 148 -40.60 -8.94 -34.83
C VAL A 148 -40.84 -9.89 -35.99
N GLY A 149 -41.10 -9.34 -37.16
CA GLY A 149 -41.42 -10.11 -38.34
C GLY A 149 -41.64 -9.26 -39.60
N THR A 150 -41.97 -9.90 -40.70
CA THR A 150 -42.28 -9.23 -41.96
C THR A 150 -43.74 -8.79 -41.97
N ALA A 151 -44.02 -7.53 -42.35
CA ALA A 151 -45.40 -7.03 -42.46
C ALA A 151 -46.05 -7.48 -43.79
N GLN A 152 -47.37 -7.54 -43.84
CA GLN A 152 -48.09 -7.85 -45.09
C GLN A 152 -48.14 -6.65 -46.04
N GLY A 153 -47.60 -6.82 -47.25
CA GLY A 153 -47.58 -5.80 -48.31
C GLY A 153 -46.32 -4.95 -48.30
N SER A 154 -45.99 -4.33 -49.44
CA SER A 154 -44.84 -3.42 -49.54
C SER A 154 -45.10 -2.09 -48.84
N PHE A 155 -44.07 -1.57 -48.18
CA PHE A 155 -44.09 -0.31 -47.45
C PHE A 155 -42.75 0.39 -47.64
N GLU A 156 -42.76 1.69 -47.94
CA GLU A 156 -41.56 2.52 -48.13
C GLU A 156 -41.57 3.66 -47.12
N GLY A 157 -40.66 3.62 -46.16
CA GLY A 157 -40.56 4.59 -45.07
C GLY A 157 -40.47 3.93 -43.70
N THR A 158 -40.60 4.72 -42.64
CA THR A 158 -40.60 4.24 -41.26
C THR A 158 -41.64 4.99 -40.45
N TYR A 159 -42.34 4.29 -39.54
CA TYR A 159 -43.14 4.95 -38.51
C TYR A 159 -42.94 4.31 -37.14
N VAL A 160 -43.10 5.13 -36.10
CA VAL A 160 -43.20 4.75 -34.69
C VAL A 160 -44.54 5.25 -34.18
N ARG A 161 -45.41 4.32 -33.78
CA ARG A 161 -46.73 4.63 -33.20
C ARG A 161 -46.80 4.08 -31.78
N ALA A 162 -47.03 4.95 -30.81
CA ALA A 162 -47.36 4.56 -29.44
C ALA A 162 -48.80 4.91 -29.13
N THR A 163 -49.51 3.98 -28.48
CA THR A 163 -50.93 4.14 -28.15
C THR A 163 -51.20 4.07 -26.66
N LYS A 164 -52.26 4.77 -26.21
CA LYS A 164 -52.68 4.86 -24.80
C LYS A 164 -51.57 5.31 -23.82
N LEU A 165 -50.86 6.38 -24.17
CA LEU A 165 -49.81 7.00 -23.37
C LEU A 165 -50.36 7.61 -22.08
N ARG A 166 -49.78 7.24 -20.94
CA ARG A 166 -50.12 7.78 -19.62
C ARG A 166 -49.35 9.05 -19.31
N ARG A 167 -49.68 10.14 -20.02
CA ARG A 167 -49.05 11.46 -19.81
C ARG A 167 -49.27 12.04 -18.41
N ASP A 168 -50.40 11.72 -17.79
CA ASP A 168 -50.73 12.14 -16.41
C ASP A 168 -49.71 11.62 -15.39
N LYS A 169 -49.20 10.39 -15.59
CA LYS A 169 -48.20 9.77 -14.71
C LYS A 169 -46.87 10.51 -14.77
N VAL A 170 -46.40 10.83 -15.97
CA VAL A 170 -45.16 11.59 -16.16
C VAL A 170 -45.32 13.01 -15.61
N GLY A 171 -46.46 13.66 -15.86
CA GLY A 171 -46.74 14.99 -15.33
C GLY A 171 -46.75 15.06 -13.80
N LYS A 172 -47.25 14.03 -13.11
CA LYS A 172 -47.14 13.91 -11.64
C LYS A 172 -45.69 13.78 -11.14
N SER A 173 -44.81 13.17 -11.94
CA SER A 173 -43.40 12.94 -11.57
C SER A 173 -42.46 14.09 -11.93
N THR A 174 -42.77 14.88 -12.96
CA THR A 174 -41.91 15.98 -13.45
C THR A 174 -42.47 17.37 -13.19
N GLY A 175 -43.72 17.48 -12.72
CA GLY A 175 -44.42 18.75 -12.52
C GLY A 175 -44.87 19.44 -13.82
N ARG A 176 -44.67 18.81 -14.98
CA ARG A 176 -45.04 19.36 -16.31
C ARG A 176 -46.26 18.64 -16.86
N VAL A 177 -47.38 19.36 -16.96
CA VAL A 177 -48.64 18.84 -17.50
C VAL A 177 -48.70 19.12 -19.01
N GLY A 178 -48.74 18.06 -19.82
CA GLY A 178 -49.00 18.18 -21.26
C GLY A 178 -50.46 18.52 -21.53
N GLY A 179 -50.73 19.40 -22.49
CA GLY A 179 -52.08 19.74 -22.93
C GLY A 179 -52.63 18.76 -23.99
N GLU A 180 -53.92 18.89 -24.30
CA GLU A 180 -54.58 18.20 -25.41
C GLU A 180 -53.77 18.43 -26.72
N HIS A 181 -53.65 17.41 -27.57
CA HIS A 181 -52.88 17.44 -28.83
C HIS A 181 -51.33 17.59 -28.73
N GLY A 182 -50.72 17.32 -27.56
CA GLY A 182 -49.26 17.18 -27.44
C GLY A 182 -48.48 18.51 -27.38
N SER A 183 -48.98 19.49 -26.61
CA SER A 183 -48.40 20.83 -26.53
C SER A 183 -46.95 20.88 -26.02
N LEU A 184 -46.53 19.94 -25.16
CA LEU A 184 -45.15 19.87 -24.66
C LEU A 184 -44.20 19.24 -25.68
N GLU A 185 -44.64 18.21 -26.41
CA GLU A 185 -43.93 17.69 -27.58
C GLU A 185 -43.74 18.79 -28.64
N TYR A 186 -44.79 19.55 -28.93
CA TYR A 186 -44.73 20.69 -29.86
C TYR A 186 -43.68 21.72 -29.40
N ALA A 187 -43.75 22.20 -28.15
CA ALA A 187 -42.80 23.18 -27.63
C ALA A 187 -41.35 22.65 -27.62
N THR A 188 -41.17 21.35 -27.38
CA THR A 188 -39.87 20.69 -27.40
C THR A 188 -39.28 20.66 -28.81
N VAL A 189 -40.07 20.26 -29.82
CA VAL A 189 -39.63 20.24 -31.22
C VAL A 189 -39.44 21.66 -31.76
N GLU A 190 -40.35 22.58 -31.46
CA GLU A 190 -40.27 23.98 -31.88
C GLU A 190 -38.99 24.67 -31.37
N SER A 191 -38.65 24.45 -30.10
CA SER A 191 -37.48 25.09 -29.50
C SER A 191 -36.15 24.45 -29.89
N ARG A 192 -36.10 23.12 -30.10
CA ARG A 192 -34.83 22.39 -30.32
C ARG A 192 -34.55 22.04 -31.78
N CYS A 193 -35.55 22.00 -32.65
CA CYS A 193 -35.37 21.53 -34.03
C CYS A 193 -35.40 22.65 -35.10
N LEU A 194 -35.20 23.91 -34.69
CA LEU A 194 -35.20 25.06 -35.60
C LEU A 194 -34.23 24.91 -36.79
N ALA A 195 -33.12 24.22 -36.57
CA ALA A 195 -32.08 23.97 -37.58
C ALA A 195 -32.10 22.51 -38.09
N ALA A 196 -33.23 21.82 -38.00
CA ALA A 196 -33.38 20.49 -38.57
C ALA A 196 -33.15 20.53 -40.09
N PRO A 197 -32.35 19.61 -40.66
CA PRO A 197 -32.01 19.65 -42.08
C PRO A 197 -33.16 19.26 -43.01
N VAL A 198 -34.25 18.76 -42.44
CA VAL A 198 -35.42 18.21 -43.13
C VAL A 198 -36.70 18.90 -42.62
N PRO A 199 -37.74 19.04 -43.45
CA PRO A 199 -39.02 19.60 -43.00
C PRO A 199 -39.62 18.78 -41.86
N LEU A 200 -40.10 19.47 -40.83
CA LEU A 200 -40.84 18.90 -39.71
C LEU A 200 -42.30 19.37 -39.77
N VAL A 201 -43.21 18.42 -39.89
CA VAL A 201 -44.66 18.65 -39.89
C VAL A 201 -45.20 18.17 -38.55
N PHE A 202 -45.89 19.04 -37.82
CA PHE A 202 -46.50 18.72 -36.53
C PHE A 202 -48.01 18.92 -36.61
N ASN A 203 -48.79 17.88 -36.32
CA ASN A 203 -50.26 17.87 -36.42
C ASN A 203 -50.78 18.45 -37.76
N GLY A 204 -50.10 18.11 -38.87
CA GLY A 204 -50.44 18.56 -40.23
C GLY A 204 -49.99 19.98 -40.57
N GLN A 205 -49.29 20.70 -39.67
CA GLN A 205 -48.74 22.03 -39.93
C GLN A 205 -47.21 22.01 -40.01
N PRO A 206 -46.59 22.60 -41.05
CA PRO A 206 -45.13 22.69 -41.13
C PRO A 206 -44.59 23.69 -40.09
N LEU A 207 -43.69 23.26 -39.21
CA LEU A 207 -43.16 24.10 -38.13
C LEU A 207 -42.23 25.22 -38.65
N PHE A 208 -41.37 24.89 -39.61
CA PHE A 208 -40.32 25.79 -40.12
C PHE A 208 -40.36 25.95 -41.65
N GLY A 209 -41.49 25.63 -42.27
CA GLY A 209 -41.66 25.59 -43.74
C GLY A 209 -41.30 24.23 -44.37
N TRP A 210 -41.33 24.19 -45.71
CA TRP A 210 -41.19 22.94 -46.49
C TRP A 210 -39.81 22.75 -47.14
N ALA A 211 -38.88 23.68 -46.95
CA ALA A 211 -37.56 23.63 -47.58
C ALA A 211 -36.61 22.73 -46.79
N ARG A 212 -35.79 21.94 -47.49
CA ARG A 212 -34.64 21.24 -46.89
C ARG A 212 -33.46 22.20 -46.81
N GLN A 213 -32.84 22.26 -45.64
CA GLN A 213 -31.70 23.13 -45.43
C GLN A 213 -30.68 22.43 -44.52
N ARG A 214 -29.67 21.79 -45.13
CA ARG A 214 -28.60 21.10 -44.39
C ARG A 214 -27.78 22.06 -43.53
N VAL A 215 -27.37 23.19 -44.09
CA VAL A 215 -26.58 24.20 -43.37
C VAL A 215 -27.50 25.32 -42.89
N PRO A 216 -27.70 25.48 -41.56
CA PRO A 216 -28.63 26.47 -41.02
C PRO A 216 -28.17 27.91 -41.27
N ASN A 217 -29.13 28.79 -41.56
CA ASN A 217 -28.85 30.22 -41.69
C ASN A 217 -28.59 30.84 -40.33
N LEU A 218 -27.53 31.64 -40.22
CA LEU A 218 -27.20 32.41 -39.03
C LEU A 218 -27.64 33.86 -39.20
N PHE A 219 -28.63 34.29 -38.44
CA PHE A 219 -29.14 35.66 -38.44
C PHE A 219 -28.49 36.51 -37.36
N GLY A 220 -28.40 37.82 -37.59
CA GLY A 220 -27.89 38.76 -36.59
C GLY A 220 -26.36 38.85 -36.48
N TYR A 221 -25.62 38.47 -37.51
CA TYR A 221 -24.16 38.61 -37.59
C TYR A 221 -23.75 39.43 -38.81
N LYS A 222 -22.69 40.25 -38.69
CA LYS A 222 -22.22 41.13 -39.77
C LYS A 222 -21.51 40.38 -40.90
N LYS A 223 -20.82 39.30 -40.57
CA LYS A 223 -20.18 38.39 -41.52
C LYS A 223 -20.49 36.95 -41.12
N VAL A 224 -20.76 36.08 -42.09
CA VAL A 224 -21.07 34.67 -41.87
C VAL A 224 -20.31 33.79 -42.84
N SER A 225 -19.94 32.59 -42.42
CA SER A 225 -19.31 31.54 -43.24
C SER A 225 -20.00 30.21 -42.98
N SER A 226 -20.41 29.55 -44.06
CA SER A 226 -21.00 28.21 -44.05
C SER A 226 -19.93 27.13 -44.09
N ILE A 227 -20.18 26.02 -43.43
CA ILE A 227 -19.28 24.87 -43.26
C ILE A 227 -20.08 23.61 -43.58
N ASP A 228 -19.52 22.72 -44.41
CA ASP A 228 -20.05 21.37 -44.64
C ASP A 228 -18.90 20.42 -44.96
N GLU A 229 -18.46 19.68 -43.94
CA GLU A 229 -17.42 18.64 -44.03
C GLU A 229 -18.03 17.23 -43.97
N GLY A 230 -19.35 17.10 -44.19
CA GLY A 230 -20.08 15.85 -44.01
C GLY A 230 -20.59 15.70 -42.57
N ASP A 231 -19.73 15.30 -41.64
CA ASP A 231 -20.09 15.05 -40.23
C ASP A 231 -20.14 16.32 -39.36
N LEU A 232 -19.36 17.33 -39.72
CA LEU A 232 -19.34 18.68 -39.16
C LEU A 232 -19.89 19.67 -40.17
N TYR A 233 -21.00 20.32 -39.87
CA TYR A 233 -21.63 21.29 -40.75
C TYR A 233 -22.35 22.38 -39.96
N GLY A 234 -22.51 23.57 -40.52
CA GLY A 234 -23.06 24.70 -39.79
C GLY A 234 -22.70 26.06 -40.35
N THR A 235 -23.03 27.10 -39.62
CA THR A 235 -22.66 28.49 -39.97
C THR A 235 -22.04 29.17 -38.77
N ILE A 236 -20.87 29.76 -38.98
CA ILE A 236 -20.20 30.65 -38.02
C ILE A 236 -20.36 32.10 -38.44
N GLY A 237 -20.37 33.01 -37.49
CA GLY A 237 -20.52 34.44 -37.72
C GLY A 237 -19.66 35.29 -36.81
N LEU A 238 -19.29 36.47 -37.30
CA LEU A 238 -18.48 37.45 -36.60
C LEU A 238 -19.26 38.73 -36.35
N ASN A 239 -19.06 39.31 -35.15
CA ASN A 239 -19.64 40.57 -34.71
C ASN A 239 -21.17 40.56 -34.76
N PRO A 240 -21.84 39.92 -33.78
CA PRO A 240 -23.29 39.90 -33.71
C PRO A 240 -23.84 41.33 -33.61
N SER A 241 -24.93 41.62 -34.32
CA SER A 241 -25.62 42.91 -34.33
C SER A 241 -26.45 43.18 -33.07
N GLY A 242 -26.59 42.18 -32.19
CA GLY A 242 -27.17 42.27 -30.84
C GLY A 242 -27.03 40.93 -30.08
N GLY A 243 -27.07 40.96 -28.75
CA GLY A 243 -26.89 39.77 -27.89
C GLY A 243 -25.44 39.38 -27.59
N GLU A 244 -25.25 38.41 -26.68
CA GLU A 244 -23.94 37.82 -26.38
C GLU A 244 -23.54 36.78 -27.45
N PRO A 245 -22.28 36.77 -27.91
CA PRO A 245 -21.81 35.77 -28.87
C PRO A 245 -21.85 34.37 -28.26
N GLY A 246 -22.43 33.40 -28.98
CA GLY A 246 -22.48 32.01 -28.54
C GLY A 246 -22.62 31.03 -29.71
N PHE A 247 -22.25 29.79 -29.45
CA PHE A 247 -22.38 28.67 -30.38
C PHE A 247 -23.52 27.77 -29.93
N GLN A 248 -24.54 27.63 -30.76
CA GLN A 248 -25.56 26.58 -30.61
C GLN A 248 -24.99 25.30 -31.21
N ILE A 249 -24.83 24.26 -30.40
CA ILE A 249 -24.27 22.99 -30.82
C ILE A 249 -25.39 21.96 -30.97
N LEU A 250 -25.38 21.29 -32.12
CA LEU A 250 -26.42 20.39 -32.59
C LEU A 250 -25.84 19.00 -32.89
N THR A 251 -26.71 18.01 -32.86
CA THR A 251 -26.45 16.67 -33.40
C THR A 251 -27.62 16.30 -34.29
N HIS A 252 -27.34 15.90 -35.53
CA HIS A 252 -28.37 15.59 -36.54
C HIS A 252 -29.48 16.65 -36.64
N GLY A 253 -29.12 17.94 -36.57
CA GLY A 253 -30.06 19.06 -36.68
C GLY A 253 -30.89 19.38 -35.44
N VAL A 254 -30.63 18.72 -34.31
CA VAL A 254 -31.31 19.00 -33.03
C VAL A 254 -30.37 19.72 -32.08
N TRP A 255 -30.81 20.87 -31.56
CA TRP A 255 -30.07 21.66 -30.58
C TRP A 255 -30.03 20.99 -29.22
N VAL A 256 -28.80 20.72 -28.75
CA VAL A 256 -28.54 20.07 -27.46
C VAL A 256 -28.14 21.12 -26.42
N GLN A 257 -27.12 21.91 -26.69
CA GLN A 257 -26.57 22.87 -25.74
C GLN A 257 -25.93 24.08 -26.45
N SER A 258 -25.94 25.23 -25.78
CA SER A 258 -25.23 26.43 -26.23
C SER A 258 -23.96 26.65 -25.40
N TYR A 259 -22.89 27.09 -26.05
CA TYR A 259 -21.61 27.40 -25.42
C TYR A 259 -21.16 28.82 -25.74
N GLN A 260 -20.62 29.49 -24.72
CA GLN A 260 -19.73 30.61 -24.92
C GLN A 260 -18.33 30.04 -25.04
N TYR A 261 -17.70 30.22 -26.20
CA TYR A 261 -16.36 29.74 -26.47
C TYR A 261 -15.59 30.80 -27.24
N ASP A 262 -14.45 31.21 -26.69
CA ASP A 262 -13.59 32.22 -27.31
C ASP A 262 -12.69 31.56 -28.37
N LEU A 263 -13.30 31.22 -29.52
CA LEU A 263 -12.64 30.48 -30.59
C LEU A 263 -11.40 31.22 -31.14
N ILE A 264 -11.43 32.56 -31.11
CA ILE A 264 -10.30 33.43 -31.39
C ILE A 264 -10.31 34.56 -30.37
N LYS A 265 -9.27 34.60 -29.52
CA LYS A 265 -9.18 35.50 -28.36
C LYS A 265 -9.57 36.93 -28.70
N GLY A 266 -10.57 37.45 -27.99
CA GLY A 266 -11.05 38.83 -28.12
C GLY A 266 -11.93 39.12 -29.35
N GLN A 267 -12.32 38.10 -30.12
CA GLN A 267 -13.25 38.24 -31.23
C GLN A 267 -14.66 37.77 -30.82
N ARG A 268 -15.69 38.54 -31.18
CA ARG A 268 -17.09 38.20 -30.88
C ARG A 268 -17.64 37.24 -31.93
N LEU A 269 -17.27 35.97 -31.82
CA LEU A 269 -17.68 34.88 -32.71
C LEU A 269 -18.85 34.06 -32.13
N GLY A 270 -19.75 33.61 -32.98
CA GLY A 270 -20.75 32.62 -32.60
C GLY A 270 -21.28 31.87 -33.82
N GLY A 271 -22.23 30.98 -33.63
CA GLY A 271 -22.73 30.17 -34.75
C GLY A 271 -23.72 29.09 -34.37
N ILE A 272 -24.18 28.38 -35.39
CA ILE A 272 -25.03 27.18 -35.28
C ILE A 272 -24.22 26.04 -35.91
N ILE A 273 -23.75 25.10 -35.09
CA ILE A 273 -22.83 24.04 -35.50
C ILE A 273 -23.43 22.67 -35.19
N CYS A 274 -23.57 21.84 -36.21
CA CYS A 274 -23.91 20.44 -36.06
C CYS A 274 -22.65 19.59 -36.18
N PHE A 275 -22.39 18.75 -35.18
CA PHE A 275 -21.33 17.75 -35.23
C PHE A 275 -21.83 16.40 -34.77
N ASP A 276 -21.96 15.47 -35.73
CA ASP A 276 -22.65 14.20 -35.53
C ASP A 276 -21.85 13.19 -34.70
N ARG A 277 -20.56 13.46 -34.44
CA ARG A 277 -19.66 12.59 -33.66
C ARG A 277 -19.57 12.95 -32.19
N LEU A 278 -20.25 14.00 -31.74
CA LEU A 278 -20.18 14.43 -30.35
C LEU A 278 -20.81 13.39 -29.42
N HIS A 279 -20.13 13.15 -28.29
CA HIS A 279 -20.67 12.32 -27.24
C HIS A 279 -21.56 13.14 -26.31
N LYS A 280 -22.85 12.80 -26.27
CA LYS A 280 -23.77 13.40 -25.30
C LYS A 280 -23.54 12.86 -23.90
N THR A 281 -23.84 13.69 -22.89
CA THR A 281 -23.94 13.32 -21.49
C THR A 281 -24.96 12.20 -21.28
N VAL A 282 -24.91 11.52 -20.13
CA VAL A 282 -25.78 10.35 -19.84
C VAL A 282 -27.27 10.70 -19.90
N ASP A 283 -27.63 11.94 -19.56
CA ASP A 283 -28.99 12.48 -19.61
C ASP A 283 -29.33 13.17 -20.95
N HIS A 284 -28.41 13.16 -21.91
CA HIS A 284 -28.54 13.73 -23.25
C HIS A 284 -28.85 15.25 -23.31
N SER A 285 -28.63 15.98 -22.22
CA SER A 285 -28.87 17.43 -22.14
C SER A 285 -27.67 18.28 -22.56
N GLY A 286 -26.48 17.69 -22.63
CA GLY A 286 -25.24 18.36 -22.99
C GLY A 286 -24.21 17.43 -23.64
N PHE A 287 -22.97 17.91 -23.75
CA PHE A 287 -21.85 17.14 -24.31
C PHE A 287 -20.77 16.83 -23.27
N VAL A 288 -20.16 15.66 -23.41
CA VAL A 288 -18.95 15.29 -22.67
C VAL A 288 -17.78 16.10 -23.24
N ARG A 289 -17.01 16.76 -22.37
CA ARG A 289 -15.80 17.51 -22.75
C ARG A 289 -14.63 16.54 -22.96
N ASP A 290 -14.71 15.75 -24.02
CA ASP A 290 -13.69 14.79 -24.41
C ASP A 290 -12.94 15.24 -25.69
N ASP A 291 -12.07 14.38 -26.21
CA ASP A 291 -11.29 14.66 -27.42
C ASP A 291 -12.18 15.00 -28.64
N ARG A 292 -13.41 14.48 -28.74
CA ARG A 292 -14.33 14.82 -29.85
C ARG A 292 -14.86 16.23 -29.71
N PHE A 293 -15.11 16.69 -28.48
CA PHE A 293 -15.50 18.06 -28.23
C PHE A 293 -14.39 19.05 -28.63
N GLU A 294 -13.14 18.76 -28.27
CA GLU A 294 -11.99 19.57 -28.69
C GLU A 294 -11.71 19.49 -30.20
N GLU A 295 -11.93 18.32 -30.82
CA GLU A 295 -11.81 18.13 -32.27
C GLU A 295 -12.70 19.12 -33.04
N MET A 296 -13.94 19.32 -32.57
CA MET A 296 -14.88 20.26 -33.17
C MET A 296 -14.30 21.67 -33.23
N TRP A 297 -13.81 22.19 -32.09
CA TRP A 297 -13.26 23.54 -32.01
C TRP A 297 -12.01 23.70 -32.87
N LEU A 298 -11.14 22.70 -32.89
CA LEU A 298 -9.96 22.68 -33.76
C LEU A 298 -10.34 22.73 -35.24
N ARG A 299 -11.38 22.00 -35.67
CA ARG A 299 -11.88 22.02 -37.06
C ARG A 299 -12.61 23.32 -37.42
N LEU A 300 -13.25 23.99 -36.46
CA LEU A 300 -13.92 25.29 -36.69
C LEU A 300 -12.96 26.47 -36.78
N ARG A 301 -11.79 26.39 -36.13
CA ARG A 301 -10.83 27.51 -36.03
C ARG A 301 -10.41 28.09 -37.40
N PRO A 302 -10.06 27.30 -38.43
CA PRO A 302 -9.68 27.85 -39.75
C PRO A 302 -10.77 28.72 -40.39
N TYR A 303 -12.05 28.34 -40.22
CA TYR A 303 -13.18 29.12 -40.74
C TYR A 303 -13.37 30.43 -39.98
N ALA A 304 -13.17 30.40 -38.65
CA ALA A 304 -13.22 31.61 -37.83
C ALA A 304 -12.11 32.60 -38.18
N GLU A 305 -10.89 32.10 -38.44
CA GLU A 305 -9.75 32.92 -38.84
C GLU A 305 -10.01 33.60 -40.19
N ALA A 306 -10.59 32.86 -41.14
CA ALA A 306 -10.99 33.40 -42.45
C ALA A 306 -11.98 34.58 -42.32
N LEU A 307 -12.94 34.49 -41.38
CA LEU A 307 -13.95 35.54 -41.15
C LEU A 307 -13.37 36.85 -40.58
N VAL A 308 -12.33 36.76 -39.73
CA VAL A 308 -11.76 37.93 -39.04
C VAL A 308 -10.98 38.84 -39.98
N GLY A 309 -10.27 38.31 -41.00
CA GLY A 309 -9.31 39.15 -41.73
C GLY A 309 -8.81 38.70 -43.09
N GLY A 310 -9.39 37.69 -43.74
CA GLY A 310 -9.25 37.52 -45.20
C GLY A 310 -7.82 37.44 -45.76
N ARG A 311 -6.89 36.82 -45.06
CA ARG A 311 -5.75 36.02 -45.52
C ARG A 311 -5.40 35.18 -44.31
N VAL A 312 -5.36 33.86 -44.44
CA VAL A 312 -4.78 32.98 -43.42
C VAL A 312 -3.47 33.64 -43.01
N SER A 313 -3.37 34.12 -41.77
CA SER A 313 -2.13 34.69 -41.28
C SER A 313 -1.11 33.55 -41.38
N SER A 314 -0.24 33.63 -42.38
CA SER A 314 0.90 32.74 -42.57
C SER A 314 1.90 32.84 -41.41
N ALA A 315 1.60 33.65 -40.37
CA ALA A 315 2.40 33.79 -39.17
C ALA A 315 2.11 32.72 -38.11
N HIS A 316 1.03 31.93 -38.21
CA HIS A 316 0.86 30.74 -37.39
C HIS A 316 1.39 29.55 -38.19
N ALA A 317 2.56 29.03 -37.78
CA ALA A 317 3.17 27.88 -38.42
C ALA A 317 2.15 26.73 -38.55
N LYS A 318 2.06 26.13 -39.74
CA LYS A 318 1.15 25.02 -40.02
C LYS A 318 1.84 23.69 -39.69
N ILE A 319 1.05 22.68 -39.30
CA ILE A 319 1.54 21.30 -39.26
C ILE A 319 1.95 20.89 -40.67
N THR A 320 3.22 20.54 -40.84
CA THR A 320 3.79 20.21 -42.15
C THR A 320 4.48 18.85 -42.16
N SER A 321 4.58 18.23 -43.33
CA SER A 321 5.41 17.05 -43.55
C SER A 321 6.90 17.36 -43.42
N ALA A 322 7.74 16.33 -43.45
CA ALA A 322 9.19 16.49 -43.51
C ALA A 322 9.67 17.30 -44.74
N GLU A 323 8.90 17.30 -45.82
CA GLU A 323 9.11 18.03 -47.07
C GLU A 323 8.52 19.45 -47.06
N GLY A 324 7.82 19.84 -45.99
CA GLY A 324 7.22 21.17 -45.85
C GLY A 324 5.81 21.31 -46.43
N LEU A 325 5.15 20.20 -46.79
CA LEU A 325 3.75 20.22 -47.25
C LEU A 325 2.82 20.44 -46.05
N ALA A 326 2.02 21.50 -46.07
CA ALA A 326 1.09 21.81 -44.98
C ALA A 326 -0.18 20.94 -45.06
N TYR A 327 -0.57 20.35 -43.93
CA TYR A 327 -1.78 19.54 -43.83
C TYR A 327 -2.96 20.38 -43.34
N THR A 328 -4.13 20.17 -43.96
CA THR A 328 -5.41 20.52 -43.34
C THR A 328 -5.76 19.52 -42.22
N PRO A 329 -6.64 19.88 -41.25
CA PRO A 329 -7.05 18.95 -40.20
C PRO A 329 -7.57 17.60 -40.73
N ASN A 330 -8.30 17.61 -41.85
CA ASN A 330 -8.84 16.38 -42.47
C ASN A 330 -7.75 15.53 -43.13
N GLU A 331 -6.79 16.14 -43.84
CA GLU A 331 -5.65 15.41 -44.41
C GLU A 331 -4.75 14.82 -43.32
N LEU A 332 -4.48 15.60 -42.27
CA LEU A 332 -3.71 15.12 -41.12
C LEU A 332 -4.41 13.94 -40.43
N ARG A 333 -5.73 14.02 -40.25
CA ARG A 333 -6.51 12.91 -39.69
C ARG A 333 -6.41 11.63 -40.52
N GLU A 334 -6.59 11.72 -41.84
CA GLU A 334 -6.47 10.54 -42.72
C GLU A 334 -5.06 9.97 -42.74
N LEU A 335 -4.03 10.82 -42.64
CA LEU A 335 -2.64 10.39 -42.49
C LEU A 335 -2.45 9.62 -41.18
N LEU A 336 -2.85 10.20 -40.05
CA LEU A 336 -2.71 9.61 -38.71
C LEU A 336 -3.46 8.28 -38.58
N ARG A 337 -4.61 8.13 -39.26
CA ARG A 337 -5.35 6.86 -39.31
C ARG A 337 -4.62 5.77 -40.09
N LYS A 338 -3.88 6.14 -41.14
CA LYS A 338 -3.11 5.18 -41.97
C LYS A 338 -1.75 4.88 -41.35
N GLN A 339 -1.14 5.85 -40.69
CA GLN A 339 0.17 5.78 -40.05
C GLN A 339 0.06 6.34 -38.63
N PRO A 340 -0.23 5.50 -37.64
CA PRO A 340 -0.44 5.94 -36.27
C PRO A 340 0.86 6.28 -35.54
N ARG A 341 2.03 6.04 -36.15
CA ARG A 341 3.33 6.30 -35.53
C ARG A 341 3.91 7.60 -36.08
N VAL A 342 4.18 8.57 -35.20
CA VAL A 342 4.58 9.93 -35.60
C VAL A 342 5.73 10.45 -34.76
N VAL A 343 6.77 10.96 -35.42
CA VAL A 343 7.82 11.75 -34.79
C VAL A 343 7.49 13.22 -34.99
N ILE A 344 7.41 13.99 -33.90
CA ILE A 344 7.16 15.42 -33.91
C ILE A 344 8.47 16.17 -33.65
N ALA A 345 8.73 17.18 -34.49
CA ALA A 345 9.79 18.15 -34.27
C ALA A 345 9.25 19.59 -34.39
N ALA A 346 9.78 20.52 -33.59
CA ALA A 346 9.36 21.91 -33.66
C ALA A 346 9.82 22.55 -35.00
N PRO A 347 9.00 23.38 -35.66
CA PRO A 347 9.40 24.08 -36.89
C PRO A 347 10.67 24.92 -36.70
N GLU A 348 10.83 25.51 -35.51
CA GLU A 348 11.98 26.31 -35.10
C GLU A 348 13.28 25.48 -34.99
N SER A 349 13.19 24.18 -34.68
CA SER A 349 14.35 23.29 -34.75
C SER A 349 14.95 23.23 -36.16
N PHE A 350 14.19 23.64 -37.18
CA PHE A 350 14.60 23.75 -38.57
C PHE A 350 14.72 25.21 -39.06
N LEU A 351 14.76 26.21 -38.18
CA LEU A 351 14.94 27.62 -38.54
C LEU A 351 16.05 28.23 -37.65
N GLY A 352 17.14 28.68 -38.26
CA GLY A 352 18.28 29.30 -37.57
C GLY A 352 19.33 29.80 -38.56
N ASP A 353 20.27 30.62 -38.09
CA ASP A 353 21.31 31.25 -38.94
C ASP A 353 22.42 30.27 -39.39
N ASP A 354 22.50 29.08 -38.78
CA ASP A 354 23.49 28.03 -39.07
C ASP A 354 22.87 26.90 -39.93
N GLU A 355 23.15 26.93 -41.23
CA GLU A 355 22.65 25.94 -42.20
C GLU A 355 23.13 24.51 -41.91
N ASP A 356 24.32 24.33 -41.34
CA ASP A 356 24.90 23.00 -41.11
C ASP A 356 24.21 22.31 -39.93
N ALA A 357 23.96 23.04 -38.84
CA ALA A 357 23.19 22.56 -37.70
C ALA A 357 21.74 22.17 -38.09
N GLN A 358 21.12 22.95 -38.99
CA GLN A 358 19.77 22.68 -39.51
C GLN A 358 19.71 21.40 -40.34
N ARG A 359 20.69 21.18 -41.24
CA ARG A 359 20.79 19.96 -42.05
C ARG A 359 20.99 18.74 -41.15
N GLU A 360 21.78 18.88 -40.11
CA GLU A 360 22.05 17.79 -39.15
C GLU A 360 20.79 17.39 -38.37
N ARG A 361 20.06 18.34 -37.77
CA ARG A 361 18.78 18.07 -37.08
C ARG A 361 17.75 17.41 -38.00
N SER A 362 17.66 17.84 -39.25
CA SER A 362 16.78 17.25 -40.27
C SER A 362 17.17 15.82 -40.65
N ARG A 363 18.47 15.55 -40.76
CA ARG A 363 19.01 14.19 -40.96
C ARG A 363 18.69 13.28 -39.78
N ARG A 364 18.90 13.75 -38.55
CA ARG A 364 18.59 13.03 -37.31
C ARG A 364 17.10 12.70 -37.21
N GLY A 365 16.23 13.68 -37.41
CA GLY A 365 14.77 13.48 -37.35
C GLY A 365 14.27 12.43 -38.35
N LYS A 366 14.79 12.45 -39.59
CA LYS A 366 14.47 11.43 -40.60
C LYS A 366 15.02 10.05 -40.25
N SER A 367 16.23 9.99 -39.69
CA SER A 367 16.84 8.73 -39.23
C SER A 367 16.01 8.08 -38.12
N ILE A 368 15.64 8.84 -37.09
CA ILE A 368 14.84 8.37 -35.96
C ILE A 368 13.46 7.92 -36.44
N ALA A 369 12.80 8.72 -37.28
CA ALA A 369 11.51 8.36 -37.88
C ALA A 369 11.58 7.05 -38.67
N GLY A 370 12.65 6.83 -39.44
CA GLY A 370 12.89 5.57 -40.16
C GLY A 370 13.09 4.36 -39.23
N MET A 371 13.81 4.52 -38.12
CA MET A 371 14.04 3.44 -37.13
C MET A 371 12.77 3.05 -36.37
N LEU A 372 11.86 4.01 -36.18
CA LEU A 372 10.58 3.80 -35.50
C LEU A 372 9.44 3.40 -36.44
N ASP A 373 9.69 3.30 -37.75
CA ASP A 373 8.66 3.15 -38.78
C ASP A 373 7.53 4.18 -38.61
N ALA A 374 7.94 5.44 -38.45
CA ALA A 374 7.08 6.57 -38.08
C ALA A 374 7.18 7.70 -39.11
N GLN A 375 6.11 8.50 -39.20
CA GLN A 375 6.09 9.68 -40.05
C GLN A 375 6.65 10.90 -39.30
N LEU A 376 7.62 11.61 -39.91
CA LEU A 376 8.12 12.87 -39.35
C LEU A 376 7.18 14.03 -39.71
N LEU A 377 6.66 14.70 -38.68
CA LEU A 377 5.85 15.92 -38.78
C LEU A 377 6.56 17.10 -38.11
N ARG A 378 6.47 18.27 -38.73
CA ARG A 378 6.89 19.53 -38.13
C ARG A 378 5.67 20.21 -37.52
N VAL A 379 5.61 20.22 -36.20
CA VAL A 379 4.43 20.64 -35.44
C VAL A 379 4.83 21.76 -34.48
N PRO A 380 4.22 22.95 -34.58
CA PRO A 380 4.43 24.01 -33.59
C PRO A 380 4.12 23.50 -32.18
N PRO A 381 4.87 23.92 -31.14
CA PRO A 381 4.60 23.48 -29.76
C PRO A 381 3.14 23.68 -29.33
N THR A 382 2.50 24.74 -29.80
CA THR A 382 1.08 25.08 -29.52
C THR A 382 0.05 24.20 -30.25
N GLN A 383 0.49 23.31 -31.14
CA GLN A 383 -0.38 22.46 -31.98
C GLN A 383 -0.14 20.96 -31.77
N VAL A 384 0.67 20.56 -30.79
CA VAL A 384 0.94 19.14 -30.50
C VAL A 384 -0.35 18.43 -30.07
N ASP A 385 -1.17 19.06 -29.23
CA ASP A 385 -2.48 18.53 -28.84
C ASP A 385 -3.41 18.30 -30.03
N ALA A 386 -3.29 19.11 -31.08
CA ALA A 386 -4.10 18.93 -32.29
C ALA A 386 -3.77 17.61 -33.00
N VAL A 387 -2.50 17.20 -33.02
CA VAL A 387 -2.10 15.88 -33.57
C VAL A 387 -2.72 14.75 -32.75
N ARG A 388 -2.69 14.88 -31.42
CA ARG A 388 -3.28 13.89 -30.50
C ARG A 388 -4.80 13.79 -30.68
N VAL A 389 -5.50 14.92 -30.68
CA VAL A 389 -6.96 14.98 -30.82
C VAL A 389 -7.44 14.43 -32.17
N LEU A 390 -6.75 14.78 -33.26
CA LEU A 390 -7.10 14.30 -34.60
C LEU A 390 -6.75 12.82 -34.81
N GLY A 391 -5.64 12.37 -34.23
CA GLY A 391 -5.18 10.99 -34.31
C GLY A 391 -5.96 10.00 -33.44
N GLY A 392 -6.44 10.46 -32.27
CA GLY A 392 -7.06 9.62 -31.27
C GLY A 392 -6.05 8.78 -30.46
N ARG A 393 -6.57 7.86 -29.63
CA ARG A 393 -5.77 7.11 -28.65
C ARG A 393 -4.75 6.13 -29.24
N GLU A 394 -4.92 5.74 -30.49
CA GLU A 394 -4.04 4.76 -31.15
C GLU A 394 -2.76 5.39 -31.72
N VAL A 395 -2.69 6.72 -31.80
CA VAL A 395 -1.50 7.41 -32.31
C VAL A 395 -0.41 7.43 -31.25
N LEU A 396 0.79 7.01 -31.64
CA LEU A 396 2.02 7.08 -30.85
C LEU A 396 2.84 8.28 -31.34
N ILE A 397 3.15 9.19 -30.43
CA ILE A 397 3.81 10.46 -30.69
C ILE A 397 5.16 10.48 -29.97
N TRP A 398 6.25 10.46 -30.73
CA TRP A 398 7.61 10.67 -30.21
C TRP A 398 8.02 12.12 -30.38
N ARG A 399 8.65 12.71 -29.35
CA ARG A 399 9.13 14.10 -29.36
C ARG A 399 10.64 14.14 -29.09
N PRO A 400 11.48 13.63 -30.00
CA PRO A 400 12.91 13.57 -29.76
C PRO A 400 13.55 14.97 -29.72
N ASN A 401 14.48 15.14 -28.80
CA ASN A 401 15.44 16.23 -28.76
C ASN A 401 16.48 16.07 -29.88
N LEU A 402 16.19 16.70 -31.02
CA LEU A 402 17.06 16.67 -32.20
C LEU A 402 18.41 17.40 -32.01
N ASP A 403 18.60 18.15 -30.93
CA ASP A 403 19.87 18.82 -30.61
C ASP A 403 20.91 17.85 -30.03
N SER A 404 20.47 16.74 -29.43
CA SER A 404 21.36 15.74 -28.83
C SER A 404 21.66 14.58 -29.78
N ASP A 405 22.92 14.20 -29.91
CA ASP A 405 23.32 12.96 -30.59
C ASP A 405 22.90 11.70 -29.80
N ASP A 406 22.72 11.81 -28.48
CA ASP A 406 22.39 10.69 -27.59
C ASP A 406 21.10 9.99 -28.00
N GLU A 407 20.15 10.74 -28.54
CA GLU A 407 18.86 10.20 -28.93
C GLU A 407 18.95 9.35 -30.20
N GLN A 408 19.73 9.80 -31.18
CA GLN A 408 20.01 8.98 -32.36
C GLN A 408 20.83 7.74 -31.98
N PHE A 409 21.82 7.86 -31.09
CA PHE A 409 22.58 6.71 -30.60
C PHE A 409 21.67 5.68 -29.90
N PHE A 410 20.71 6.12 -29.09
CA PHE A 410 19.76 5.22 -28.46
C PHE A 410 18.91 4.43 -29.47
N TYR A 411 18.34 5.08 -30.49
CA TYR A 411 17.50 4.37 -31.46
C TYR A 411 18.30 3.44 -32.40
N ASN A 412 19.62 3.64 -32.51
CA ASN A 412 20.53 2.70 -33.18
C ASN A 412 20.74 1.40 -32.40
N ASP A 413 20.52 1.39 -31.08
CA ASP A 413 20.65 0.18 -30.28
C ASP A 413 19.58 -0.85 -30.68
N PRO A 414 19.91 -2.15 -30.67
CA PRO A 414 18.94 -3.20 -30.97
C PRO A 414 17.86 -3.26 -29.88
N GLU A 415 16.67 -3.70 -30.27
CA GLU A 415 15.59 -3.98 -29.31
C GLU A 415 16.02 -5.08 -28.33
N LEU A 416 15.69 -4.86 -27.06
CA LEU A 416 16.00 -5.77 -25.98
C LEU A 416 15.07 -6.97 -26.06
N ALA A 417 15.65 -8.15 -26.29
CA ALA A 417 14.90 -9.39 -26.23
C ALA A 417 14.28 -9.60 -24.82
N PRO A 418 13.07 -10.18 -24.72
CA PRO A 418 12.51 -10.56 -23.44
C PRO A 418 13.43 -11.59 -22.74
N PRO A 419 13.33 -11.75 -21.41
CA PRO A 419 14.10 -12.75 -20.68
C PRO A 419 13.94 -14.15 -21.30
N ALA A 420 15.03 -14.91 -21.38
CA ALA A 420 15.04 -16.21 -22.03
C ALA A 420 14.15 -17.24 -21.30
N ALA A 421 13.48 -18.10 -22.08
CA ALA A 421 12.78 -19.28 -21.59
C ALA A 421 13.79 -20.41 -21.24
N PRO A 422 13.44 -21.36 -20.34
CA PRO A 422 12.14 -21.54 -19.68
C PRO A 422 11.91 -20.54 -18.54
N HIS A 423 10.65 -20.18 -18.30
CA HIS A 423 10.25 -19.44 -17.11
C HIS A 423 9.74 -20.40 -16.04
N LEU A 424 10.16 -20.21 -14.78
CA LEU A 424 9.68 -20.96 -13.62
C LEU A 424 8.18 -20.72 -13.37
N LEU A 425 7.71 -19.50 -13.66
CA LEU A 425 6.32 -19.08 -13.59
C LEU A 425 5.95 -18.32 -14.87
N PRO A 426 4.69 -18.39 -15.33
CA PRO A 426 4.25 -17.63 -16.49
C PRO A 426 4.45 -16.12 -16.26
N PRO A 427 4.87 -15.35 -17.27
CA PRO A 427 4.97 -13.90 -17.17
C PRO A 427 3.63 -13.26 -16.80
N ILE A 428 3.66 -12.23 -15.94
CA ILE A 428 2.46 -11.53 -15.46
C ILE A 428 2.56 -10.05 -15.83
N GLU A 429 1.53 -9.51 -16.46
CA GLU A 429 1.40 -8.07 -16.65
C GLU A 429 0.95 -7.41 -15.35
N LEU A 430 1.71 -6.40 -14.90
CA LEU A 430 1.42 -5.62 -13.70
C LEU A 430 0.39 -4.55 -14.02
N GLU A 431 -0.54 -4.32 -13.10
CA GLU A 431 -1.47 -3.20 -13.17
C GLU A 431 -0.73 -1.91 -12.80
N LEU A 432 -0.48 -1.08 -13.81
CA LEU A 432 0.14 0.23 -13.61
C LEU A 432 -0.93 1.30 -13.34
N PRO A 433 -0.63 2.31 -12.51
CA PRO A 433 -1.48 3.48 -12.39
C PRO A 433 -1.61 4.20 -13.75
N SER A 434 -2.67 4.99 -13.90
CA SER A 434 -2.79 5.89 -15.06
C SER A 434 -1.56 6.79 -15.17
N LEU A 435 -1.20 7.22 -16.39
CA LEU A 435 -0.05 8.11 -16.60
C LEU A 435 -0.08 9.33 -15.66
N ASP A 436 -1.26 9.92 -15.43
CA ASP A 436 -1.38 11.10 -14.57
C ASP A 436 -1.06 10.81 -13.11
N ALA A 437 -1.58 9.70 -12.58
CA ALA A 437 -1.27 9.26 -11.24
C ALA A 437 0.21 8.86 -11.09
N LEU A 438 0.80 8.23 -12.11
CA LEU A 438 2.24 7.92 -12.12
C LEU A 438 3.10 9.19 -12.09
N VAL A 439 2.75 10.17 -12.92
CA VAL A 439 3.46 11.45 -13.01
C VAL A 439 3.34 12.25 -11.72
N GLU A 440 2.17 12.24 -11.08
CA GLU A 440 1.97 12.87 -9.76
C GLU A 440 2.89 12.24 -8.71
N GLN A 441 2.91 10.91 -8.62
CA GLN A 441 3.78 10.17 -7.69
C GLN A 441 5.26 10.44 -7.96
N LEU A 442 5.67 10.48 -9.23
CA LEU A 442 7.04 10.83 -9.61
C LEU A 442 7.38 12.28 -9.26
N SER A 443 6.45 13.21 -9.48
CA SER A 443 6.62 14.63 -9.10
C SER A 443 6.84 14.78 -7.59
N GLU A 444 6.13 13.98 -6.77
CA GLU A 444 6.33 13.95 -5.32
C GLU A 444 7.71 13.44 -4.94
N ALA A 445 8.12 12.32 -5.54
CA ALA A 445 9.42 11.70 -5.28
C ALA A 445 10.61 12.55 -5.75
N ILE A 446 10.47 13.29 -6.86
CA ILE A 446 11.56 14.09 -7.45
C ILE A 446 11.71 15.44 -6.76
N HIS A 447 10.61 16.16 -6.52
CA HIS A 447 10.67 17.54 -6.04
C HIS A 447 10.56 17.67 -4.51
N GLY A 448 9.97 16.68 -3.82
CA GLY A 448 9.81 16.72 -2.36
C GLY A 448 9.02 17.94 -1.83
N PRO A 449 8.79 18.01 -0.51
CA PRO A 449 7.99 19.10 0.08
C PRO A 449 8.69 20.45 0.03
N ALA A 450 10.02 20.50 0.18
CA ALA A 450 10.77 21.75 0.25
C ALA A 450 10.83 22.51 -1.09
N GLN A 451 11.03 21.81 -2.22
CA GLN A 451 11.07 22.46 -3.53
C GLN A 451 9.69 22.92 -3.97
N ARG A 452 8.64 22.14 -3.65
CA ARG A 452 7.24 22.53 -3.88
C ARG A 452 6.88 23.79 -3.10
N ALA A 453 7.26 23.89 -1.82
CA ALA A 453 7.06 25.08 -1.01
C ALA A 453 7.80 26.31 -1.57
N LYS A 454 9.02 26.12 -2.08
CA LYS A 454 9.79 27.19 -2.74
C LYS A 454 9.10 27.68 -4.02
N LEU A 455 8.58 26.78 -4.84
CA LEU A 455 7.89 27.14 -6.07
C LEU A 455 6.53 27.80 -5.78
N ASP A 456 5.77 27.32 -4.78
CA ASP A 456 4.55 28.00 -4.30
C ASP A 456 4.84 29.42 -3.81
N ALA A 457 5.93 29.63 -3.06
CA ALA A 457 6.35 30.96 -2.64
C ALA A 457 6.72 31.87 -3.83
N GLN A 458 7.34 31.31 -4.88
CA GLN A 458 7.64 32.05 -6.10
C GLN A 458 6.35 32.45 -6.84
N LEU A 459 5.37 31.55 -6.94
CA LEU A 459 4.06 31.83 -7.56
C LEU A 459 3.30 32.95 -6.83
N ARG A 460 3.39 33.02 -5.49
CA ARG A 460 2.86 34.15 -4.72
C ARG A 460 3.52 35.47 -5.11
N THR A 461 4.82 35.44 -5.39
CA THR A 461 5.57 36.63 -5.80
C THR A 461 5.25 37.04 -7.25
N GLU A 462 4.85 36.08 -8.08
CA GLU A 462 4.41 36.28 -9.48
C GLU A 462 2.94 36.74 -9.61
N GLY A 463 2.22 36.89 -8.49
CA GLY A 463 0.87 37.46 -8.45
C GLY A 463 -0.28 36.46 -8.44
N PHE A 464 0.00 35.16 -8.24
CA PHE A 464 -1.03 34.14 -8.03
C PHE A 464 -1.46 34.14 -6.56
N GLU A 465 -2.57 34.80 -6.21
CA GLU A 465 -3.03 34.93 -4.81
C GLU A 465 -3.96 33.79 -4.38
N GLY A 466 -4.78 33.25 -5.30
CA GLY A 466 -5.73 32.18 -5.05
C GLY A 466 -5.07 30.81 -4.81
N THR A 467 -5.59 30.05 -3.84
CA THR A 467 -5.06 28.72 -3.49
C THR A 467 -5.24 27.72 -4.64
N ASP A 468 -6.41 27.72 -5.29
CA ASP A 468 -6.72 26.81 -6.39
C ASP A 468 -5.94 27.18 -7.67
N GLU A 469 -5.78 28.48 -7.95
CA GLU A 469 -4.98 28.97 -9.09
C GLU A 469 -3.50 28.62 -8.93
N ARG A 470 -2.96 28.78 -7.71
CA ARG A 470 -1.58 28.36 -7.40
C ARG A 470 -1.41 26.85 -7.50
N ALA A 471 -2.36 26.07 -7.00
CA ALA A 471 -2.30 24.62 -7.09
C ALA A 471 -2.33 24.14 -8.56
N ALA A 472 -3.16 24.77 -9.40
CA ALA A 472 -3.22 24.49 -10.83
C ALA A 472 -1.90 24.84 -11.55
N GLU A 473 -1.35 26.03 -11.31
CA GLU A 473 -0.09 26.48 -11.92
C GLU A 473 1.11 25.66 -11.42
N LEU A 474 1.14 25.31 -10.14
CA LEU A 474 2.17 24.43 -9.56
C LEU A 474 2.13 23.05 -10.23
N ARG A 475 0.93 22.51 -10.45
CA ARG A 475 0.72 21.27 -11.18
C ARG A 475 1.22 21.41 -12.62
N GLU A 476 0.86 22.49 -13.33
CA GLU A 476 1.31 22.75 -14.69
C GLU A 476 2.84 22.80 -14.81
N ARG A 477 3.52 23.48 -13.88
CA ARG A 477 5.00 23.60 -13.89
C ARG A 477 5.75 22.33 -13.53
N LEU A 478 5.17 21.44 -12.72
CA LEU A 478 5.85 20.24 -12.22
C LEU A 478 5.43 18.95 -12.93
N VAL A 479 4.14 18.80 -13.23
CA VAL A 479 3.56 17.55 -13.77
C VAL A 479 3.69 17.52 -15.29
N GLU A 480 3.42 18.63 -15.99
CA GLU A 480 3.40 18.63 -17.45
C GLU A 480 4.76 18.30 -18.11
N PRO A 481 5.90 18.80 -17.59
CA PRO A 481 7.21 18.38 -18.10
C PRO A 481 7.45 16.88 -17.95
N LEU A 482 7.10 16.30 -16.79
CA LEU A 482 7.24 14.85 -16.52
C LEU A 482 6.34 14.02 -17.41
N ARG A 483 5.11 14.48 -17.65
CA ARG A 483 4.17 13.86 -18.58
C ARG A 483 4.73 13.79 -20.00
N SER A 484 5.30 14.90 -20.50
CA SER A 484 5.92 14.95 -21.82
C SER A 484 7.18 14.09 -21.91
N MET A 485 7.97 14.00 -20.83
CA MET A 485 9.17 13.16 -20.75
C MET A 485 8.85 11.66 -20.80
N ILE A 486 7.85 11.20 -20.05
CA ILE A 486 7.51 9.77 -19.96
C ILE A 486 6.80 9.28 -21.23
N GLY A 487 6.09 10.19 -21.90
CA GLY A 487 5.35 9.92 -23.13
C GLY A 487 3.87 10.17 -22.94
N GLU A 488 3.32 11.10 -23.73
CA GLU A 488 1.92 11.52 -23.65
C GLU A 488 0.96 10.50 -24.32
N THR A 489 1.50 9.52 -25.04
CA THR A 489 0.73 8.57 -25.88
C THR A 489 1.26 7.14 -25.78
N GLY A 490 0.37 6.16 -25.92
CA GLY A 490 0.67 4.74 -25.74
C GLY A 490 0.40 4.24 -24.31
N SER A 491 0.10 2.94 -24.19
CA SER A 491 -0.12 2.30 -22.89
C SER A 491 1.22 1.91 -22.28
N LEU A 492 1.54 2.48 -21.11
CA LEU A 492 2.63 1.97 -20.26
C LEU A 492 2.33 0.51 -19.90
N ARG A 493 3.36 -0.34 -20.00
CA ARG A 493 3.24 -1.76 -19.61
C ARG A 493 4.39 -2.13 -18.70
N ALA A 494 4.11 -2.96 -17.72
CA ALA A 494 5.14 -3.60 -16.92
C ALA A 494 4.86 -5.10 -16.84
N THR A 495 5.85 -5.93 -17.12
CA THR A 495 5.72 -7.38 -17.09
C THR A 495 6.74 -7.98 -16.12
N LEU A 496 6.25 -8.80 -15.21
CA LEU A 496 7.05 -9.56 -14.26
C LEU A 496 7.41 -10.93 -14.84
N TYR A 497 8.69 -11.21 -14.94
CA TYR A 497 9.27 -12.45 -15.43
C TYR A 497 9.96 -13.23 -14.31
N SER A 498 9.95 -14.55 -14.50
CA SER A 498 10.56 -15.53 -13.61
C SER A 498 11.46 -16.48 -14.40
N PRO A 499 12.58 -15.99 -14.97
CA PRO A 499 13.46 -16.81 -15.81
C PRO A 499 14.08 -17.98 -15.02
N GLY A 500 14.29 -19.12 -15.69
CA GLY A 500 15.01 -20.26 -15.12
C GLY A 500 16.50 -19.98 -14.94
N ASP A 501 17.09 -19.18 -15.84
CA ASP A 501 18.41 -18.59 -15.66
C ASP A 501 18.27 -17.08 -15.36
N PRO A 502 18.36 -16.66 -14.10
CA PRO A 502 18.15 -15.27 -13.71
C PRO A 502 19.32 -14.33 -14.07
N GLY A 503 20.51 -14.84 -14.42
CA GLY A 503 21.68 -14.01 -14.69
C GLY A 503 21.93 -12.93 -13.62
N ALA A 504 21.98 -11.65 -14.01
CA ALA A 504 22.18 -10.53 -13.08
C ALA A 504 21.05 -10.39 -12.03
N ALA A 505 19.83 -10.87 -12.33
CA ALA A 505 18.74 -10.87 -11.37
C ALA A 505 18.96 -11.88 -10.24
N ALA A 506 19.93 -12.80 -10.31
CA ALA A 506 20.16 -13.82 -9.29
C ALA A 506 20.45 -13.26 -7.88
N ARG A 507 20.72 -11.96 -7.75
CA ARG A 507 21.03 -11.27 -6.50
C ARG A 507 19.90 -10.34 -6.00
N GLY A 508 18.77 -10.26 -6.70
CA GLY A 508 17.69 -9.34 -6.32
C GLY A 508 16.56 -9.24 -7.35
N LEU A 509 15.82 -8.14 -7.32
CA LEU A 509 14.79 -7.81 -8.30
C LEU A 509 15.41 -6.89 -9.35
N LEU A 510 15.59 -7.39 -10.57
CA LEU A 510 16.12 -6.58 -11.67
C LEU A 510 14.96 -5.87 -12.37
N VAL A 511 14.93 -4.54 -12.32
CA VAL A 511 13.97 -3.75 -13.10
C VAL A 511 14.68 -3.23 -14.34
N ARG A 512 14.10 -3.48 -15.51
CA ARG A 512 14.57 -3.01 -16.81
C ARG A 512 13.55 -2.03 -17.34
N VAL A 513 13.96 -0.79 -17.55
CA VAL A 513 13.14 0.24 -18.17
C VAL A 513 13.54 0.31 -19.64
N THR A 514 12.58 0.16 -20.53
CA THR A 514 12.75 0.24 -21.96
C THR A 514 11.92 1.36 -22.55
N ALA A 515 12.38 1.93 -23.66
CA ALA A 515 11.61 2.86 -24.47
C ALA A 515 11.62 2.38 -25.92
N SER A 516 10.43 2.20 -26.51
CA SER A 516 10.29 1.61 -27.85
C SER A 516 11.07 0.29 -27.99
N GLY A 517 10.96 -0.58 -26.99
CA GLY A 517 11.61 -1.90 -26.97
C GLY A 517 13.12 -1.89 -26.69
N ARG A 518 13.78 -0.73 -26.54
CA ARG A 518 15.24 -0.63 -26.32
C ARG A 518 15.56 -0.31 -24.88
N LEU A 519 16.70 -0.80 -24.37
CA LEU A 519 17.10 -0.63 -22.97
C LEU A 519 17.45 0.82 -22.65
N LEU A 520 16.60 1.49 -21.87
CA LEU A 520 16.84 2.83 -21.37
C LEU A 520 17.75 2.80 -20.15
N ASP A 521 17.40 1.94 -19.19
CA ASP A 521 18.06 1.81 -17.89
C ASP A 521 17.78 0.44 -17.26
N GLN A 522 18.65 0.00 -16.36
CA GLN A 522 18.43 -1.20 -15.54
C GLN A 522 18.96 -1.01 -14.13
N THR A 523 18.17 -1.44 -13.15
CA THR A 523 18.52 -1.29 -11.74
C THR A 523 18.24 -2.60 -11.01
N LEU A 524 19.24 -3.07 -10.25
CA LEU A 524 19.10 -4.24 -9.39
C LEU A 524 18.74 -3.77 -7.98
N PHE A 525 17.53 -4.11 -7.52
CA PHE A 525 17.09 -3.82 -6.16
C PHE A 525 17.38 -5.01 -5.25
N ALA A 526 17.90 -4.72 -4.05
CA ALA A 526 17.87 -5.67 -2.96
C ALA A 526 16.40 -6.05 -2.71
N SER A 527 16.09 -7.33 -2.81
CA SER A 527 14.72 -7.83 -2.73
C SER A 527 14.72 -9.23 -2.15
N ALA A 528 13.69 -9.53 -1.37
CA ALA A 528 13.40 -10.88 -0.92
C ALA A 528 13.07 -11.85 -2.08
N TYR A 529 12.84 -11.33 -3.29
CA TYR A 529 12.50 -12.08 -4.49
C TYR A 529 13.66 -12.08 -5.51
N PRO A 530 14.82 -12.68 -5.17
CA PRO A 530 15.93 -12.77 -6.11
C PRO A 530 15.54 -13.60 -7.32
N GLY A 531 16.11 -13.25 -8.47
CA GLY A 531 15.91 -13.95 -9.74
C GLY A 531 14.70 -13.48 -10.54
N ARG A 532 13.98 -12.47 -10.06
CA ARG A 532 12.82 -11.88 -10.74
C ARG A 532 13.25 -10.69 -11.59
N ILE A 533 12.61 -10.53 -12.74
CA ILE A 533 12.84 -9.40 -13.66
C ILE A 533 11.53 -8.68 -13.91
N VAL A 534 11.47 -7.38 -13.63
CA VAL A 534 10.35 -6.52 -14.04
C VAL A 534 10.79 -5.72 -15.25
N HIS A 535 10.06 -5.86 -16.35
CA HIS A 535 10.32 -5.13 -17.59
C HIS A 535 9.25 -4.07 -17.79
N VAL A 536 9.64 -2.81 -17.73
CA VAL A 536 8.78 -1.64 -17.96
C VAL A 536 9.00 -1.10 -19.37
N ASP A 537 7.93 -0.87 -20.11
CA ASP A 537 7.97 -0.28 -21.46
C ASP A 537 7.31 1.11 -21.47
N LEU A 538 8.11 2.10 -21.88
CA LEU A 538 7.76 3.50 -22.07
C LEU A 538 7.68 3.75 -23.59
N PRO A 539 6.55 3.46 -24.26
CA PRO A 539 6.51 3.37 -25.71
C PRO A 539 6.92 4.67 -26.42
N THR A 540 6.65 5.84 -25.83
CA THR A 540 6.88 7.16 -26.45
C THR A 540 7.74 8.12 -25.60
N GLY A 541 8.49 7.59 -24.63
CA GLY A 541 9.31 8.41 -23.74
C GLY A 541 10.44 9.17 -24.44
N GLN A 542 10.73 10.38 -23.97
CA GLN A 542 11.84 11.23 -24.44
C GLN A 542 13.16 10.80 -23.78
N VAL A 543 13.91 9.97 -24.50
CA VAL A 543 15.05 9.20 -23.99
C VAL A 543 16.14 10.10 -23.39
N SER A 544 16.56 11.14 -24.12
CA SER A 544 17.63 12.04 -23.66
C SER A 544 17.27 12.73 -22.34
N THR A 545 16.00 13.14 -22.20
CA THR A 545 15.52 13.90 -21.05
C THR A 545 15.31 12.97 -19.84
N LEU A 546 14.77 11.77 -20.06
CA LEU A 546 14.62 10.75 -19.03
C LEU A 546 15.97 10.35 -18.42
N ARG A 547 17.01 10.20 -19.25
CA ARG A 547 18.38 9.91 -18.79
C ARG A 547 18.99 11.10 -18.02
N ALA A 548 18.90 12.32 -18.57
CA ALA A 548 19.50 13.50 -17.97
C ALA A 548 18.96 13.81 -16.57
N GLN A 549 17.67 13.52 -16.33
CA GLN A 549 17.00 13.80 -15.05
C GLN A 549 16.88 12.58 -14.12
N GLN A 550 17.48 11.44 -14.47
CA GLN A 550 17.41 10.18 -13.71
C GLN A 550 15.97 9.71 -13.42
N VAL A 551 15.01 10.07 -14.28
CA VAL A 551 13.59 9.72 -14.10
C VAL A 551 13.38 8.20 -14.29
N SER A 552 14.18 7.57 -15.16
CA SER A 552 14.15 6.10 -15.37
C SER A 552 14.40 5.31 -14.09
N ALA A 553 15.35 5.75 -13.26
CA ALA A 553 15.66 5.11 -11.98
C ALA A 553 14.47 5.22 -11.00
N ARG A 554 13.79 6.37 -10.96
CA ARG A 554 12.58 6.56 -10.13
C ARG A 554 11.39 5.73 -10.62
N ILE A 555 11.22 5.58 -11.93
CA ILE A 555 10.23 4.66 -12.51
C ILE A 555 10.55 3.22 -12.11
N ALA A 556 11.83 2.84 -12.12
CA ALA A 556 12.26 1.52 -11.71
C ALA A 556 11.94 1.24 -10.23
N GLU A 557 12.21 2.20 -9.34
CA GLU A 557 11.89 2.15 -7.91
C GLU A 557 10.38 1.99 -7.66
N LEU A 558 9.55 2.86 -8.27
CA LEU A 558 8.09 2.79 -8.12
C LEU A 558 7.54 1.46 -8.64
N THR A 559 8.03 0.98 -9.78
CA THR A 559 7.54 -0.28 -10.34
C THR A 559 8.00 -1.49 -9.51
N ALA A 560 9.20 -1.44 -8.91
CA ALA A 560 9.64 -2.47 -7.97
C ALA A 560 8.67 -2.58 -6.78
N ALA A 561 8.23 -1.44 -6.23
CA ALA A 561 7.23 -1.41 -5.15
C ALA A 561 5.87 -1.95 -5.62
N LEU A 562 5.39 -1.55 -6.81
CA LEU A 562 4.13 -2.04 -7.39
C LEU A 562 4.14 -3.55 -7.68
N ALA A 563 5.31 -4.16 -7.90
CA ALA A 563 5.42 -5.60 -8.15
C ALA A 563 5.25 -6.47 -6.90
N LEU A 564 5.49 -5.93 -5.70
CA LEU A 564 5.51 -6.69 -4.44
C LEU A 564 4.21 -7.48 -4.15
N PRO A 565 2.99 -6.90 -4.29
CA PRO A 565 1.76 -7.66 -4.04
C PRO A 565 1.61 -8.86 -4.99
N ARG A 566 1.97 -8.70 -6.27
CA ARG A 566 1.90 -9.78 -7.26
C ARG A 566 2.94 -10.86 -7.03
N LEU A 567 4.13 -10.49 -6.56
CA LEU A 567 5.17 -11.44 -6.14
C LEU A 567 4.73 -12.30 -4.95
N ARG A 568 4.06 -11.69 -3.95
CA ARG A 568 3.47 -12.42 -2.81
C ARG A 568 2.38 -13.39 -3.26
N GLU A 569 1.47 -12.93 -4.13
CA GLU A 569 0.40 -13.76 -4.68
C GLU A 569 0.96 -14.96 -5.46
N GLN A 570 2.04 -14.77 -6.24
CA GLN A 570 2.73 -15.85 -6.94
C GLN A 570 3.29 -16.89 -5.98
N ASP A 571 3.93 -16.49 -4.87
CA ASP A 571 4.45 -17.43 -3.87
C ASP A 571 3.35 -18.24 -3.20
N GLN A 572 2.23 -17.59 -2.83
CA GLN A 572 1.09 -18.29 -2.22
C GLN A 572 0.50 -19.33 -3.17
N ARG A 573 0.32 -18.97 -4.45
CA ARG A 573 -0.16 -19.89 -5.49
C ARG A 573 0.83 -21.02 -5.76
N ALA A 574 2.12 -20.70 -5.83
CA ALA A 574 3.18 -21.69 -6.01
C ALA A 574 3.20 -22.69 -4.85
N LEU A 575 3.15 -22.20 -3.59
CA LEU A 575 3.09 -23.03 -2.39
C LEU A 575 1.87 -23.95 -2.40
N ALA A 576 0.68 -23.43 -2.75
CA ALA A 576 -0.53 -24.25 -2.87
C ALA A 576 -0.41 -25.32 -3.99
N GLY A 577 0.32 -25.02 -5.06
CA GLY A 577 0.57 -25.93 -6.17
C GLY A 577 1.61 -27.02 -5.88
N LEU A 578 2.48 -26.85 -4.87
CA LEU A 578 3.55 -27.82 -4.56
C LEU A 578 3.02 -29.20 -4.13
N GLY A 579 1.78 -29.29 -3.64
CA GLY A 579 1.14 -30.56 -3.29
C GLY A 579 0.73 -31.43 -4.49
N VAL A 580 0.88 -30.93 -5.72
CA VAL A 580 0.40 -31.60 -6.95
C VAL A 580 1.59 -32.07 -7.79
N GLY A 581 1.82 -33.39 -7.84
CA GLY A 581 2.81 -34.02 -8.73
C GLY A 581 4.09 -34.51 -8.02
N LYS A 582 5.00 -35.12 -8.79
CA LYS A 582 6.33 -35.51 -8.31
C LYS A 582 7.34 -34.42 -8.67
N ILE A 583 8.04 -33.89 -7.67
CA ILE A 583 9.12 -32.94 -7.84
C ILE A 583 10.45 -33.70 -7.77
N GLU A 584 11.31 -33.52 -8.78
CA GLU A 584 12.65 -34.10 -8.80
C GLU A 584 13.69 -33.08 -8.29
N PRO A 585 14.64 -33.47 -7.41
CA PRO A 585 15.70 -32.60 -6.96
C PRO A 585 16.54 -32.05 -8.12
N GLY A 586 16.80 -30.74 -8.11
CA GLY A 586 17.53 -30.03 -9.17
C GLY A 586 16.68 -29.61 -10.37
N SER A 587 15.38 -29.96 -10.40
CA SER A 587 14.45 -29.44 -11.41
C SER A 587 14.08 -27.97 -11.15
N ALA A 588 13.60 -27.27 -12.19
CA ALA A 588 13.03 -25.93 -12.08
C ALA A 588 11.91 -25.84 -11.02
N ALA A 589 11.11 -26.90 -10.87
CA ALA A 589 10.07 -26.98 -9.84
C ALA A 589 10.66 -27.08 -8.42
N ALA A 590 11.75 -27.83 -8.23
CA ALA A 590 12.44 -27.92 -6.94
C ALA A 590 13.11 -26.59 -6.57
N GLN A 591 13.72 -25.89 -7.54
CA GLN A 591 14.30 -24.57 -7.34
C GLN A 591 13.23 -23.54 -6.95
N LEU A 592 12.10 -23.51 -7.66
CA LEU A 592 10.97 -22.64 -7.32
C LEU A 592 10.42 -22.96 -5.93
N ALA A 593 10.25 -24.24 -5.59
CA ALA A 593 9.78 -24.67 -4.28
C ALA A 593 10.73 -24.23 -3.17
N LEU A 594 12.05 -24.40 -3.36
CA LEU A 594 13.06 -23.97 -2.39
C LEU A 594 13.07 -22.45 -2.21
N GLN A 595 12.94 -21.69 -3.31
CA GLN A 595 12.84 -20.22 -3.27
C GLN A 595 11.59 -19.74 -2.53
N VAL A 596 10.43 -20.35 -2.80
CA VAL A 596 9.19 -20.01 -2.08
C VAL A 596 9.34 -20.35 -0.61
N LEU A 597 9.83 -21.55 -0.30
CA LEU A 597 10.02 -22.01 1.07
C LEU A 597 11.00 -21.15 1.84
N SER A 598 12.14 -20.73 1.28
CA SER A 598 13.09 -19.88 2.01
C SER A 598 12.45 -18.56 2.48
N ARG A 599 11.45 -18.04 1.76
CA ARG A 599 10.72 -16.81 2.12
C ARG A 599 9.63 -17.04 3.16
N VAL A 600 8.88 -18.12 3.04
CA VAL A 600 7.73 -18.43 3.92
C VAL A 600 8.11 -19.29 5.12
N THR A 601 9.38 -19.69 5.24
CA THR A 601 9.87 -20.56 6.33
C THR A 601 10.44 -19.75 7.49
N VAL A 602 10.10 -20.23 8.68
CA VAL A 602 10.74 -19.89 9.95
C VAL A 602 11.71 -20.99 10.32
N THR A 603 12.99 -20.70 10.14
CA THR A 603 14.09 -21.51 10.66
C THR A 603 14.29 -21.16 12.12
N ARG A 604 14.39 -22.18 12.98
CA ARG A 604 14.54 -22.02 14.43
C ARG A 604 15.33 -23.16 15.06
N LEU A 605 15.74 -22.95 16.31
CA LEU A 605 16.31 -23.99 17.16
C LEU A 605 15.23 -24.63 18.02
N ARG A 606 15.31 -25.94 18.20
CA ARG A 606 14.39 -26.74 19.01
C ARG A 606 15.15 -27.56 20.03
N ALA A 607 14.60 -27.67 21.24
CA ALA A 607 15.11 -28.61 22.23
C ALA A 607 15.04 -30.06 21.73
N ALA A 608 15.87 -30.95 22.29
CA ALA A 608 15.88 -32.36 21.93
C ALA A 608 14.50 -33.00 22.13
N ARG A 609 14.05 -33.78 21.15
CA ARG A 609 12.76 -34.49 21.13
C ARG A 609 12.96 -36.00 21.03
N PRO A 610 11.98 -36.83 21.43
CA PRO A 610 11.98 -38.26 21.19
C PRO A 610 12.24 -38.55 19.70
N GLY A 611 13.30 -39.31 19.40
CA GLY A 611 13.72 -39.63 18.03
C GLY A 611 14.80 -38.72 17.44
N ARG A 612 15.18 -37.61 18.11
CA ARG A 612 16.39 -36.84 17.76
C ARG A 612 17.53 -37.14 18.71
N LEU A 613 18.74 -37.18 18.16
CA LEU A 613 19.98 -37.39 18.91
C LEU A 613 20.37 -36.18 19.77
N ALA A 614 19.95 -34.97 19.36
CA ALA A 614 20.30 -33.71 20.03
C ALA A 614 19.29 -32.58 19.67
N PRO A 615 19.30 -31.44 20.40
CA PRO A 615 18.63 -30.22 19.96
C PRO A 615 19.23 -29.72 18.63
N GLY A 616 18.41 -29.09 17.79
CA GLY A 616 18.86 -28.71 16.45
C GLY A 616 17.89 -27.85 15.65
N LEU A 617 18.20 -27.71 14.36
CA LEU A 617 17.41 -26.90 13.41
C LEU A 617 16.02 -27.49 13.20
N SER A 618 15.05 -26.62 12.93
CA SER A 618 13.71 -26.98 12.49
C SER A 618 13.15 -25.88 11.59
N PHE A 619 12.33 -26.31 10.64
CA PHE A 619 11.63 -25.45 9.68
C PHE A 619 10.13 -25.50 9.95
N SER A 620 9.50 -24.33 9.89
CA SER A 620 8.07 -24.13 10.18
C SER A 620 7.52 -23.12 9.17
N LEU A 621 6.28 -23.27 8.72
CA LEU A 621 5.69 -22.26 7.83
C LEU A 621 5.22 -21.07 8.64
N ALA A 622 5.42 -19.87 8.09
CA ALA A 622 4.83 -18.64 8.62
C ALA A 622 3.32 -18.51 8.28
N GLY A 623 2.77 -19.35 7.39
CA GLY A 623 1.36 -19.35 7.02
C GLY A 623 0.81 -20.77 6.85
N SER A 624 -0.51 -20.91 6.75
CA SER A 624 -1.15 -22.23 6.62
C SER A 624 -0.98 -22.80 5.20
N SER A 625 -0.55 -24.05 5.10
CA SER A 625 -0.66 -24.85 3.86
C SER A 625 -1.81 -25.85 4.01
N ALA A 626 -2.66 -25.95 2.99
CA ALA A 626 -3.84 -26.81 3.07
C ALA A 626 -3.47 -28.29 2.89
N GLY A 627 -3.30 -28.99 4.02
CA GLY A 627 -3.35 -30.47 4.06
C GLY A 627 -2.15 -31.24 3.53
N PHE A 628 -0.98 -30.62 3.34
CA PHE A 628 0.27 -31.32 3.01
C PHE A 628 1.49 -30.67 3.70
N ASP A 629 2.57 -31.43 3.96
CA ASP A 629 3.82 -30.89 4.52
C ASP A 629 4.83 -30.59 3.40
N PRO A 630 5.04 -29.32 3.00
CA PRO A 630 6.00 -28.97 1.94
C PRO A 630 7.45 -29.24 2.34
N PHE A 631 7.76 -29.34 3.64
CA PHE A 631 9.12 -29.65 4.10
C PHE A 631 9.54 -31.09 3.87
N SER A 632 8.59 -31.97 3.52
CA SER A 632 8.83 -33.37 3.18
C SER A 632 9.20 -33.59 1.71
N LEU A 633 9.09 -32.55 0.87
CA LEU A 633 9.40 -32.64 -0.55
C LEU A 633 10.92 -32.85 -0.77
N PRO A 634 11.33 -33.72 -1.71
CA PRO A 634 12.75 -33.95 -2.02
C PRO A 634 13.28 -32.81 -2.90
N LEU A 635 13.73 -31.71 -2.27
CA LEU A 635 14.15 -30.49 -2.96
C LEU A 635 15.66 -30.44 -3.24
N LEU A 636 16.45 -31.12 -2.41
CA LEU A 636 17.90 -31.05 -2.42
C LEU A 636 18.51 -32.41 -2.83
N ARG A 637 19.77 -32.39 -3.24
CA ARG A 637 20.53 -33.61 -3.58
C ARG A 637 21.92 -33.54 -2.96
N THR A 638 22.43 -34.67 -2.47
CA THR A 638 23.83 -34.80 -2.03
C THR A 638 24.76 -35.03 -3.22
N VAL A 639 26.07 -34.88 -3.01
CA VAL A 639 27.10 -35.19 -4.01
C VAL A 639 27.05 -36.68 -4.41
N SER A 640 26.70 -37.57 -3.48
CA SER A 640 26.46 -39.00 -3.77
C SER A 640 25.16 -39.30 -4.55
N GLY A 641 24.28 -38.30 -4.71
CA GLY A 641 23.04 -38.42 -5.49
C GLY A 641 21.77 -38.67 -4.67
N ARG A 642 21.86 -38.77 -3.33
CA ARG A 642 20.71 -38.96 -2.42
C ARG A 642 19.81 -37.72 -2.44
N ALA A 643 18.51 -37.93 -2.66
CA ALA A 643 17.51 -36.88 -2.54
C ALA A 643 17.24 -36.56 -1.05
N LEU A 644 17.13 -35.28 -0.72
CA LEU A 644 16.90 -34.79 0.64
C LEU A 644 15.76 -33.79 0.67
N SER A 645 14.91 -33.95 1.67
CA SER A 645 13.90 -32.98 2.08
C SER A 645 14.46 -31.97 3.09
N LEU A 646 13.74 -30.87 3.35
CA LEU A 646 14.15 -29.91 4.39
C LEU A 646 14.04 -30.54 5.80
N ARG A 647 13.12 -31.48 6.02
CA ARG A 647 13.07 -32.26 7.27
C ARG A 647 14.35 -33.08 7.48
N GLU A 648 14.80 -33.77 6.43
CA GLU A 648 16.04 -34.56 6.48
C GLU A 648 17.28 -33.69 6.56
N LEU A 649 17.27 -32.50 5.93
CA LEU A 649 18.35 -31.52 6.06
C LEU A 649 18.55 -31.11 7.53
N ALA A 650 17.46 -30.88 8.25
CA ALA A 650 17.54 -30.56 9.68
C ALA A 650 18.15 -31.70 10.50
N LEU A 651 17.82 -32.96 10.16
CA LEU A 651 18.44 -34.14 10.81
C LEU A 651 19.91 -34.29 10.41
N LEU A 652 20.25 -34.02 9.16
CA LEU A 652 21.64 -34.05 8.69
C LEU A 652 22.49 -33.04 9.47
N SER A 653 21.96 -31.83 9.68
CA SER A 653 22.61 -30.82 10.53
C SER A 653 22.89 -31.34 11.94
N ASP A 654 22.06 -32.28 12.44
CA ASP A 654 22.27 -32.85 13.76
C ASP A 654 23.48 -33.77 13.82
N GLU A 655 23.83 -34.43 12.72
CA GLU A 655 25.00 -35.31 12.59
C GLU A 655 26.30 -34.54 12.31
N THR A 656 26.18 -33.30 11.81
CA THR A 656 27.28 -32.43 11.39
C THR A 656 27.48 -31.23 12.33
N ALA A 657 27.30 -31.45 13.63
CA ALA A 657 27.51 -30.44 14.68
C ALA A 657 26.71 -29.14 14.53
N GLY A 658 25.58 -29.15 13.80
CA GLY A 658 24.74 -27.97 13.54
C GLY A 658 25.10 -27.19 12.29
N LEU A 659 25.94 -27.74 11.41
CA LEU A 659 26.38 -27.12 10.15
C LEU A 659 25.82 -27.88 8.94
N VAL A 660 25.55 -27.16 7.86
CA VAL A 660 25.18 -27.76 6.56
C VAL A 660 26.33 -27.54 5.58
N TYR A 661 26.73 -28.62 4.90
CA TYR A 661 27.86 -28.64 3.99
C TYR A 661 27.42 -28.76 2.53
N ALA A 662 28.07 -28.03 1.63
CA ALA A 662 27.76 -28.10 0.21
C ALA A 662 28.94 -27.73 -0.71
N THR A 663 28.76 -28.01 -2.00
CA THR A 663 29.66 -27.64 -3.09
C THR A 663 28.86 -27.01 -4.24
N ILE A 664 29.51 -26.11 -5.00
CA ILE A 664 28.95 -25.56 -6.24
C ILE A 664 29.82 -25.95 -7.46
N PRO A 665 29.25 -26.10 -8.68
CA PRO A 665 30.00 -26.49 -9.87
C PRO A 665 31.11 -25.53 -10.28
N GLU A 666 30.99 -24.26 -9.93
CA GLU A 666 31.90 -23.19 -10.34
C GLU A 666 33.28 -23.27 -9.66
N VAL A 667 33.40 -24.00 -8.55
CA VAL A 667 34.65 -24.18 -7.81
C VAL A 667 35.06 -25.65 -7.81
N SER A 668 36.34 -25.90 -8.08
CA SER A 668 36.88 -27.26 -8.16
C SER A 668 36.85 -27.92 -6.77
N PRO A 669 36.14 -29.05 -6.59
CA PRO A 669 35.90 -29.62 -5.27
C PRO A 669 37.06 -30.53 -4.79
N ASP A 670 37.66 -30.21 -3.64
CA ASP A 670 38.56 -31.02 -2.81
C ASP A 670 37.76 -31.74 -1.71
N LEU A 671 37.22 -32.90 -2.04
CA LEU A 671 36.38 -33.70 -1.13
C LEU A 671 37.10 -34.91 -0.55
N ASP A 672 38.44 -34.95 -0.59
CA ASP A 672 39.18 -36.13 -0.18
C ASP A 672 38.95 -36.47 1.30
N GLY A 673 38.63 -37.75 1.54
CA GLY A 673 38.30 -38.29 2.85
C GLY A 673 37.02 -37.77 3.51
N LEU A 674 36.14 -37.08 2.77
CA LEU A 674 34.84 -36.61 3.27
C LEU A 674 33.69 -37.55 2.91
N ASP A 675 32.69 -37.65 3.79
CA ASP A 675 31.45 -38.37 3.53
C ASP A 675 30.52 -37.61 2.55
N LEU A 676 30.48 -38.08 1.30
CA LEU A 676 29.69 -37.47 0.21
C LEU A 676 28.17 -37.60 0.39
N ASP A 677 27.69 -38.50 1.27
CA ASP A 677 26.27 -38.64 1.60
C ASP A 677 25.76 -37.49 2.49
N ARG A 678 26.68 -36.64 2.98
CA ARG A 678 26.40 -35.54 3.91
C ARG A 678 26.70 -34.16 3.33
N ILE A 679 27.10 -34.09 2.06
CA ILE A 679 27.46 -32.85 1.36
C ILE A 679 26.44 -32.61 0.25
N LEU A 680 25.84 -31.42 0.21
CA LEU A 680 24.87 -31.05 -0.82
C LEU A 680 25.56 -30.64 -2.13
N ALA A 681 24.98 -31.05 -3.25
CA ALA A 681 25.34 -30.56 -4.57
C ALA A 681 24.34 -29.46 -4.98
N LEU A 682 24.78 -28.20 -5.01
CA LEU A 682 23.92 -27.03 -5.23
C LEU A 682 24.39 -26.24 -6.45
N ASP A 683 23.46 -25.63 -7.18
CA ASP A 683 23.79 -24.50 -8.06
C ASP A 683 23.91 -23.19 -7.25
N ALA A 684 24.53 -22.16 -7.82
CA ALA A 684 24.75 -20.87 -7.14
C ALA A 684 23.46 -20.19 -6.65
N GLY A 685 22.32 -20.41 -7.32
CA GLY A 685 21.02 -19.85 -6.90
C GLY A 685 20.43 -20.61 -5.71
N SER A 686 20.51 -21.93 -5.74
CA SER A 686 20.08 -22.82 -4.66
C SER A 686 20.93 -22.62 -3.39
N GLU A 687 22.24 -22.45 -3.53
CA GLU A 687 23.15 -22.10 -2.43
C GLU A 687 22.69 -20.83 -1.71
N ARG A 688 22.50 -19.72 -2.43
CA ARG A 688 22.06 -18.46 -1.81
C ARG A 688 20.72 -18.58 -1.12
N THR A 689 19.80 -19.32 -1.74
CA THR A 689 18.47 -19.58 -1.18
C THR A 689 18.58 -20.34 0.15
N LEU A 690 19.52 -21.29 0.23
CA LEU A 690 19.79 -22.06 1.43
C LEU A 690 20.51 -21.23 2.50
N ILE A 691 21.51 -20.42 2.14
CA ILE A 691 22.19 -19.48 3.04
C ILE A 691 21.16 -18.50 3.64
N GLY A 692 20.29 -17.90 2.82
CA GLY A 692 19.23 -17.01 3.29
C GLY A 692 18.19 -17.69 4.20
N MET A 693 18.15 -19.02 4.24
CA MET A 693 17.29 -19.78 5.16
C MET A 693 18.04 -20.19 6.44
N LEU A 694 19.31 -20.58 6.34
CA LEU A 694 20.14 -21.12 7.43
C LEU A 694 21.02 -20.08 8.14
N GLY A 695 21.22 -18.92 7.52
CA GLY A 695 22.25 -17.96 7.88
C GLY A 695 23.65 -18.43 7.50
N GLU A 696 24.54 -17.46 7.34
CA GLU A 696 25.93 -17.64 6.96
C GLU A 696 26.65 -18.53 7.98
N ALA A 697 26.48 -18.31 9.28
CA ALA A 697 27.10 -19.14 10.32
C ALA A 697 26.72 -20.63 10.25
N GLY A 698 25.53 -20.98 9.73
CA GLY A 698 25.03 -22.36 9.65
C GLY A 698 25.42 -23.12 8.39
N TYR A 699 25.93 -22.43 7.36
CA TYR A 699 26.29 -23.00 6.07
C TYR A 699 27.82 -22.96 5.85
N VAL A 700 28.38 -24.03 5.30
CA VAL A 700 29.81 -24.14 5.02
C VAL A 700 30.01 -24.72 3.63
N ARG A 701 30.75 -23.99 2.79
CA ARG A 701 31.29 -24.53 1.55
C ARG A 701 32.49 -25.42 1.86
N VAL A 702 32.55 -26.58 1.22
CA VAL A 702 33.65 -27.55 1.38
C VAL A 702 34.30 -27.92 0.05
N ASP A 703 34.04 -27.14 -1.00
CA ASP A 703 34.62 -27.33 -2.32
C ASP A 703 36.11 -26.96 -2.35
N ALA A 704 36.54 -25.78 -1.90
CA ALA A 704 37.97 -25.43 -1.95
C ALA A 704 38.79 -26.01 -0.78
N ARG A 705 38.15 -26.25 0.38
CA ARG A 705 38.79 -26.65 1.64
C ARG A 705 39.98 -25.76 1.96
N ASP A 706 39.74 -24.48 2.18
CA ASP A 706 40.81 -23.52 2.28
C ASP A 706 41.66 -23.71 3.54
N VAL A 707 42.95 -23.35 3.45
CA VAL A 707 43.90 -23.43 4.56
C VAL A 707 43.84 -22.12 5.35
N LEU A 708 43.25 -22.17 6.54
CA LEU A 708 43.09 -21.00 7.41
C LEU A 708 44.42 -20.62 8.07
N THR A 709 45.14 -21.63 8.56
CA THR A 709 46.48 -21.51 9.15
C THR A 709 47.27 -22.81 9.04
N GLU A 710 48.59 -22.71 8.95
CA GLU A 710 49.50 -23.85 8.84
C GLU A 710 50.78 -23.58 9.65
N HIS A 711 51.26 -24.62 10.34
CA HIS A 711 52.57 -24.61 10.98
C HIS A 711 53.18 -26.03 10.96
N GLN A 712 54.44 -26.14 10.55
CA GLN A 712 55.17 -27.43 10.49
C GLN A 712 54.43 -28.53 9.72
N GLY A 713 53.73 -28.19 8.63
CA GLY A 713 52.96 -29.14 7.83
C GLY A 713 51.67 -29.64 8.48
N VAL A 714 51.32 -29.14 9.68
CA VAL A 714 50.02 -29.30 10.33
C VAL A 714 49.17 -28.08 9.97
N ARG A 715 48.01 -28.31 9.36
CA ARG A 715 47.11 -27.27 8.87
C ARG A 715 45.73 -27.36 9.48
N VAL A 716 45.13 -26.20 9.75
CA VAL A 716 43.71 -26.06 10.09
C VAL A 716 43.00 -25.54 8.84
N ARG A 717 42.03 -26.31 8.35
CA ARG A 717 41.23 -25.98 7.16
C ARG A 717 39.81 -25.57 7.56
N ASP A 718 38.99 -25.30 6.56
CA ASP A 718 37.54 -25.20 6.70
C ASP A 718 36.97 -26.35 7.53
N MET A 719 35.96 -26.01 8.31
CA MET A 719 35.40 -26.95 9.26
C MET A 719 34.59 -28.04 8.56
N ALA A 720 34.90 -29.32 8.80
CA ALA A 720 34.21 -30.48 8.23
C ALA A 720 33.80 -31.50 9.32
N LEU A 721 33.11 -31.02 10.36
CA LEU A 721 32.69 -31.85 11.51
C LEU A 721 31.59 -32.84 11.11
N GLY A 722 31.76 -34.11 11.48
CA GLY A 722 30.80 -35.15 11.14
C GLY A 722 30.86 -35.63 9.68
N LEU A 723 31.72 -35.01 8.84
CA LEU A 723 32.06 -35.51 7.51
C LEU A 723 33.28 -36.43 7.51
N ARG A 724 34.16 -36.28 8.50
CA ARG A 724 35.35 -37.11 8.70
C ARG A 724 35.72 -37.23 10.17
N SER A 725 36.55 -38.21 10.49
CA SER A 725 37.21 -38.32 11.80
C SER A 725 38.49 -37.49 11.83
N TYR A 726 38.72 -36.78 12.94
CA TYR A 726 39.94 -36.02 13.20
C TYR A 726 40.81 -36.74 14.24
N PRO A 727 42.15 -36.55 14.20
CA PRO A 727 43.04 -37.06 15.25
C PRO A 727 42.73 -36.41 16.60
N GLU A 728 43.20 -37.03 17.69
CA GLU A 728 43.05 -36.51 19.04
C GLU A 728 43.95 -35.29 19.26
N PHE A 729 43.42 -34.11 18.95
CA PHE A 729 44.05 -32.80 19.15
C PHE A 729 42.98 -31.75 19.51
N ALA A 730 43.39 -30.63 20.10
CA ALA A 730 42.43 -29.61 20.55
C ALA A 730 41.70 -28.90 19.38
N LEU A 731 42.36 -28.76 18.24
CA LEU A 731 41.79 -28.24 16.98
C LEU A 731 41.59 -29.38 15.95
N PRO A 732 40.62 -29.25 15.02
CA PRO A 732 40.51 -30.17 13.89
C PRO A 732 41.65 -29.89 12.90
N ILE A 733 42.67 -30.75 12.92
CA ILE A 733 43.90 -30.57 12.15
C ILE A 733 44.06 -31.63 11.06
N GLU A 734 44.81 -31.28 10.02
CA GLU A 734 45.14 -32.12 8.87
C GLU A 734 46.61 -31.93 8.46
N GLY A 735 47.08 -32.72 7.48
CA GLY A 735 48.44 -32.60 6.93
C GLY A 735 49.37 -33.72 7.43
N HIS A 736 50.61 -33.39 7.77
CA HIS A 736 51.63 -34.35 8.21
C HIS A 736 51.42 -34.80 9.67
N LEU A 737 50.35 -35.55 9.90
CA LEU A 737 49.92 -35.99 11.23
C LEU A 737 50.86 -37.01 11.89
N ASP A 738 51.69 -37.71 11.11
CA ASP A 738 52.68 -38.67 11.63
C ASP A 738 53.66 -37.99 12.61
N GLN A 739 53.93 -36.71 12.42
CA GLN A 739 54.84 -35.92 13.26
C GLN A 739 54.20 -35.54 14.61
N LEU A 740 52.87 -35.60 14.77
CA LEU A 740 52.20 -35.22 16.03
C LEU A 740 52.46 -36.21 17.17
N HIS A 741 52.59 -37.51 16.84
CA HIS A 741 52.84 -38.55 17.82
C HIS A 741 54.26 -38.49 18.41
N ASP A 742 55.19 -37.85 17.70
CA ASP A 742 56.59 -37.68 18.11
C ASP A 742 56.83 -36.40 18.95
N LEU A 743 55.82 -35.51 19.07
CA LEU A 743 55.93 -34.28 19.85
C LEU A 743 55.65 -34.51 21.35
N ASP A 744 56.48 -33.93 22.21
CA ASP A 744 56.21 -33.86 23.64
C ASP A 744 55.10 -32.83 23.97
N GLN A 745 54.55 -32.88 25.19
CA GLN A 745 53.46 -31.98 25.61
C GLN A 745 53.81 -30.49 25.45
N PRO A 746 55.02 -30.00 25.81
CA PRO A 746 55.43 -28.61 25.57
C PRO A 746 55.42 -28.22 24.09
N ALA A 747 55.91 -29.09 23.19
CA ALA A 747 55.90 -28.83 21.76
C ALA A 747 54.48 -28.83 21.19
N GLN A 748 53.61 -29.74 21.63
CA GLN A 748 52.18 -29.71 21.26
C GLN A 748 51.47 -28.44 21.72
N ALA A 749 51.74 -27.97 22.94
CA ALA A 749 51.19 -26.71 23.45
C ALA A 749 51.69 -25.49 22.66
N LYS A 750 52.96 -25.49 22.24
CA LYS A 750 53.53 -24.45 21.37
C LYS A 750 52.88 -24.46 19.99
N LEU A 751 52.74 -25.64 19.38
CA LEU A 751 52.06 -25.81 18.08
C LEU A 751 50.62 -25.29 18.16
N LEU A 752 49.86 -25.68 19.19
CA LEU A 752 48.50 -25.21 19.42
C LEU A 752 48.43 -23.68 19.52
N ARG A 753 49.33 -23.06 20.30
CA ARG A 753 49.39 -21.60 20.43
C ARG A 753 49.63 -20.92 19.08
N THR A 754 50.57 -21.40 18.28
CA THR A 754 50.89 -20.82 16.96
C THR A 754 49.71 -20.94 15.99
N LEU A 755 49.00 -22.08 15.99
CA LEU A 755 47.80 -22.24 15.17
C LEU A 755 46.67 -21.31 15.63
N LEU A 756 46.45 -21.15 16.94
CA LEU A 756 45.44 -20.23 17.47
C LEU A 756 45.76 -18.76 17.14
N GLU A 757 47.02 -18.33 17.27
CA GLU A 757 47.48 -17.00 16.84
C GLU A 757 47.28 -16.79 15.34
N GLY A 758 47.47 -17.85 14.53
CA GLY A 758 47.17 -17.84 13.11
C GLY A 758 45.68 -17.62 12.82
N LEU A 759 44.79 -18.31 13.54
CA LEU A 759 43.33 -18.14 13.42
C LEU A 759 42.88 -16.74 13.86
N GLN A 760 43.45 -16.19 14.94
CA GLN A 760 43.19 -14.81 15.37
C GLN A 760 43.60 -13.80 14.29
N ARG A 761 44.81 -13.93 13.74
CA ARG A 761 45.26 -13.06 12.64
C ARG A 761 44.38 -13.20 11.39
N ARG A 762 43.89 -14.41 11.10
CA ARG A 762 42.96 -14.62 9.99
C ARG A 762 41.62 -13.92 10.23
N MET A 763 41.02 -14.08 11.42
CA MET A 763 39.78 -13.36 11.78
C MET A 763 39.94 -11.84 11.64
N LEU A 764 41.08 -11.30 12.07
CA LEU A 764 41.38 -9.86 12.02
C LEU A 764 41.67 -9.34 10.59
N GLY A 765 41.65 -10.19 9.57
CA GLY A 765 42.04 -9.83 8.19
C GLY A 765 43.54 -9.52 8.03
N GLN A 766 44.36 -9.82 9.05
CA GLN A 766 45.81 -9.56 9.03
C GLN A 766 46.60 -10.59 8.21
N SER A 767 45.93 -11.64 7.74
CA SER A 767 46.50 -12.70 6.89
C SER A 767 45.87 -12.71 5.49
N ASP A 768 45.21 -11.63 5.09
CA ASP A 768 44.54 -11.53 3.80
C ASP A 768 45.54 -11.26 2.68
N GLU A 769 45.41 -12.00 1.59
CA GLU A 769 46.26 -11.87 0.43
C GLU A 769 45.81 -10.69 -0.44
N ALA A 770 46.77 -9.87 -0.89
CA ALA A 770 46.46 -8.70 -1.70
C ALA A 770 45.92 -9.10 -3.08
N GLY A 771 44.68 -8.71 -3.39
CA GLY A 771 44.01 -9.01 -4.66
C GLY A 771 43.14 -10.27 -4.67
N ALA A 772 43.01 -10.98 -3.54
CA ALA A 772 42.06 -12.07 -3.38
C ALA A 772 40.59 -11.59 -3.43
N ASP A 773 39.66 -12.48 -3.78
CA ASP A 773 38.23 -12.16 -3.83
C ASP A 773 37.73 -11.77 -2.42
N PRO A 774 37.13 -10.58 -2.23
CA PRO A 774 36.57 -10.17 -0.94
C PRO A 774 35.61 -11.18 -0.32
N LEU A 775 34.83 -11.90 -1.13
CA LEU A 775 33.87 -12.91 -0.63
C LEU A 775 34.58 -14.15 -0.07
N GLU A 776 35.69 -14.54 -0.67
CA GLU A 776 36.54 -15.65 -0.22
C GLU A 776 37.23 -15.28 1.10
N LEU A 777 37.78 -14.06 1.20
CA LEU A 777 38.37 -13.54 2.44
C LEU A 777 37.34 -13.47 3.58
N GLU A 778 36.10 -13.09 3.29
CA GLU A 778 35.01 -13.08 4.27
C GLU A 778 34.71 -14.49 4.80
N GLU A 779 34.66 -15.51 3.93
CA GLU A 779 34.48 -16.90 4.34
C GLU A 779 35.65 -17.40 5.19
N HIS A 780 36.91 -17.08 4.84
CA HIS A 780 38.07 -17.44 5.66
C HIS A 780 37.98 -16.88 7.09
N ARG A 781 37.55 -15.62 7.23
CA ARG A 781 37.34 -14.99 8.54
C ARG A 781 36.23 -15.69 9.31
N ARG A 782 35.12 -16.00 8.66
CA ARG A 782 33.99 -16.74 9.23
C ARG A 782 34.42 -18.11 9.75
N GLN A 783 35.17 -18.87 8.96
CA GLN A 783 35.72 -20.16 9.36
C GLN A 783 36.68 -20.05 10.55
N ALA A 784 37.54 -19.03 10.57
CA ALA A 784 38.43 -18.77 11.69
C ALA A 784 37.66 -18.50 13.00
N VAL A 785 36.60 -17.68 12.95
CA VAL A 785 35.72 -17.43 14.12
C VAL A 785 35.09 -18.73 14.62
N ARG A 786 34.58 -19.58 13.71
CA ARG A 786 33.97 -20.86 14.12
C ARG A 786 34.98 -21.81 14.78
N GLN A 787 36.21 -21.88 14.27
CA GLN A 787 37.28 -22.69 14.87
C GLN A 787 37.65 -22.17 16.27
N LEU A 788 37.75 -20.86 16.44
CA LEU A 788 37.98 -20.22 17.74
C LEU A 788 36.84 -20.49 18.71
N GLN A 789 35.58 -20.27 18.32
CA GLN A 789 34.39 -20.58 19.12
C GLN A 789 34.40 -22.04 19.60
N ARG A 790 34.68 -22.99 18.71
CA ARG A 790 34.78 -24.42 19.04
C ARG A 790 35.83 -24.68 20.10
N TYR A 791 37.04 -24.16 19.89
CA TYR A 791 38.16 -24.36 20.81
C TYR A 791 37.85 -23.80 22.19
N VAL A 792 37.43 -22.54 22.27
CA VAL A 792 37.23 -21.86 23.57
C VAL A 792 36.10 -22.52 24.37
N CYS A 793 35.00 -22.93 23.72
CA CYS A 793 33.92 -23.64 24.40
C CYS A 793 34.35 -25.05 24.84
N GLN A 794 35.12 -25.79 24.04
CA GLN A 794 35.58 -27.13 24.41
C GLN A 794 36.59 -27.10 25.58
N ALA A 795 37.56 -26.19 25.54
CA ALA A 795 38.53 -26.00 26.62
C ALA A 795 37.82 -25.62 27.93
N LEU A 796 36.83 -24.73 27.86
CA LEU A 796 36.04 -24.35 29.04
C LEU A 796 35.17 -25.51 29.57
N ALA A 797 34.60 -26.34 28.70
CA ALA A 797 33.87 -27.55 29.09
C ALA A 797 34.79 -28.57 29.81
N ARG A 798 36.09 -28.58 29.47
CA ARG A 798 37.15 -29.36 30.14
C ARG A 798 37.70 -28.68 31.41
N SER A 799 37.15 -27.52 31.80
CA SER A 799 37.60 -26.71 32.94
C SER A 799 39.01 -26.10 32.81
N GLU A 800 39.47 -25.83 31.59
CA GLU A 800 40.80 -25.27 31.30
C GLU A 800 40.82 -23.72 31.31
N LEU A 801 40.26 -23.11 32.36
CA LEU A 801 40.09 -21.64 32.44
C LEU A 801 41.44 -20.89 32.40
N GLU A 802 42.43 -21.36 33.15
CA GLU A 802 43.76 -20.75 33.23
C GLU A 802 44.50 -20.76 31.89
N LEU A 803 44.28 -21.81 31.08
CA LEU A 803 44.85 -21.90 29.73
C LEU A 803 44.23 -20.87 28.79
N LEU A 804 42.91 -20.69 28.86
CA LEU A 804 42.20 -19.70 28.06
C LEU A 804 42.59 -18.26 28.44
N GLU A 805 42.81 -18.01 29.74
CA GLU A 805 43.33 -16.74 30.27
C GLU A 805 44.76 -16.48 29.73
N ALA A 806 45.65 -17.47 29.81
CA ALA A 806 47.03 -17.37 29.31
C ALA A 806 47.13 -17.17 27.79
N LEU A 807 46.14 -17.63 27.03
CA LEU A 807 46.04 -17.44 25.58
C LEU A 807 45.28 -16.15 25.19
N GLY A 808 44.78 -15.39 26.16
CA GLY A 808 44.00 -14.17 25.89
C GLY A 808 42.67 -14.41 25.19
N LEU A 809 42.10 -15.62 25.30
CA LEU A 809 40.90 -16.04 24.57
C LEU A 809 39.60 -15.90 25.38
N LEU A 810 39.67 -15.69 26.69
CA LEU A 810 38.49 -15.51 27.53
C LEU A 810 37.70 -14.24 27.21
N ASP A 811 38.42 -13.15 26.94
CA ASP A 811 37.85 -11.83 26.67
C ASP A 811 37.89 -11.50 25.17
N PHE A 812 38.32 -12.44 24.34
CA PHE A 812 38.36 -12.28 22.89
C PHE A 812 36.92 -12.26 22.32
N PRO A 813 36.57 -11.29 21.46
CA PRO A 813 35.20 -11.09 21.00
C PRO A 813 34.78 -12.19 20.02
N LEU A 814 33.90 -13.09 20.47
CA LEU A 814 33.46 -14.24 19.67
C LEU A 814 31.95 -14.41 19.60
N PHE A 815 31.18 -13.69 20.42
CA PHE A 815 29.73 -13.81 20.50
C PHE A 815 29.06 -12.44 20.35
N LEU A 816 27.85 -12.45 19.82
CA LEU A 816 27.00 -11.26 19.64
C LEU A 816 25.66 -11.49 20.32
N ASP A 817 25.06 -10.43 20.86
CA ASP A 817 23.64 -10.44 21.20
C ASP A 817 22.77 -9.99 20.03
N LEU A 818 21.45 -9.90 20.26
CA LEU A 818 20.51 -9.46 19.22
C LEU A 818 20.64 -7.99 18.85
N ASP A 819 21.19 -7.17 19.75
CA ASP A 819 21.38 -5.73 19.52
C ASP A 819 22.70 -5.45 18.79
N GLY A 820 23.49 -6.50 18.50
CA GLY A 820 24.78 -6.43 17.82
C GLY A 820 25.95 -6.10 18.74
N GLU A 821 25.75 -6.09 20.06
CA GLU A 821 26.83 -5.88 21.02
C GLU A 821 27.70 -7.12 21.16
N VAL A 822 28.99 -6.88 21.42
CA VAL A 822 30.04 -7.89 21.32
C VAL A 822 30.44 -8.41 22.71
N TRP A 823 30.46 -9.73 22.84
CA TRP A 823 30.70 -10.44 24.10
C TRP A 823 31.85 -11.44 24.02
N GLY A 824 32.71 -11.41 25.04
CA GLY A 824 33.72 -12.43 25.30
C GLY A 824 33.14 -13.66 25.99
N LEU A 825 33.88 -14.77 25.94
CA LEU A 825 33.45 -16.02 26.58
C LEU A 825 33.31 -15.89 28.11
N ARG A 826 34.09 -15.01 28.76
CA ARG A 826 34.02 -14.78 30.20
C ARG A 826 32.62 -14.31 30.63
N GLN A 827 32.07 -13.28 29.99
CA GLN A 827 30.73 -12.79 30.33
C GLN A 827 29.66 -13.81 29.97
N VAL A 828 29.79 -14.47 28.81
CA VAL A 828 28.85 -15.51 28.37
C VAL A 828 28.82 -16.67 29.37
N HIS A 829 29.96 -17.14 29.85
CA HIS A 829 30.04 -18.21 30.85
C HIS A 829 29.42 -17.81 32.19
N ALA A 830 29.69 -16.58 32.65
CA ALA A 830 29.07 -16.04 33.87
C ALA A 830 27.54 -15.97 33.76
N ALA A 831 27.02 -15.65 32.58
CA ALA A 831 25.59 -15.63 32.30
C ALA A 831 25.00 -17.05 32.28
N LEU A 832 25.68 -18.01 31.66
CA LEU A 832 25.25 -19.42 31.59
C LEU A 832 25.23 -20.11 32.96
N ARG A 833 26.05 -19.66 33.90
CA ARG A 833 26.11 -20.15 35.28
C ARG A 833 25.12 -19.45 36.22
N SER A 834 24.44 -18.41 35.75
CA SER A 834 23.40 -17.75 36.54
C SER A 834 22.18 -18.65 36.75
N PRO A 835 21.37 -18.42 37.80
CA PRO A 835 20.12 -19.15 37.99
C PRO A 835 19.15 -18.98 36.81
N GLU A 836 19.18 -17.81 36.17
CA GLU A 836 18.31 -17.46 35.04
C GLU A 836 18.76 -18.11 33.73
N GLY A 837 20.05 -18.40 33.58
CA GLY A 837 20.67 -18.89 32.34
C GLY A 837 20.80 -17.80 31.26
N VAL A 838 21.19 -18.19 30.05
CA VAL A 838 21.26 -17.29 28.89
C VAL A 838 20.15 -17.63 27.90
N LEU A 839 19.44 -16.60 27.46
CA LEU A 839 18.44 -16.69 26.41
C LEU A 839 19.11 -16.65 25.04
N VAL A 840 18.79 -17.57 24.14
CA VAL A 840 19.45 -17.62 22.83
C VAL A 840 18.44 -17.58 21.69
N HIS A 841 18.76 -16.77 20.69
CA HIS A 841 17.96 -16.52 19.51
C HIS A 841 18.61 -17.13 18.30
N TYR A 842 17.84 -17.86 17.51
CA TYR A 842 18.31 -18.24 16.21
C TYR A 842 18.39 -16.99 15.30
N ALA A 843 19.60 -16.66 14.87
CA ALA A 843 19.88 -15.50 14.04
C ALA A 843 20.91 -15.85 12.96
N HIS A 844 20.89 -15.08 11.87
CA HIS A 844 21.88 -15.20 10.79
C HIS A 844 23.13 -14.42 11.21
N VAL A 845 23.90 -15.01 12.13
CA VAL A 845 25.15 -14.42 12.64
C VAL A 845 26.32 -14.71 11.71
N LEU A 846 27.41 -13.95 11.88
CA LEU A 846 28.64 -14.02 11.07
C LEU A 846 28.45 -13.66 9.59
N GLY A 847 27.47 -12.81 9.27
CA GLY A 847 27.45 -12.07 8.01
C GLY A 847 28.52 -10.98 7.99
N ALA A 848 28.62 -10.24 6.89
CA ALA A 848 29.64 -9.20 6.70
C ALA A 848 29.62 -8.13 7.81
N ALA A 849 28.43 -7.71 8.26
CA ALA A 849 28.26 -6.70 9.30
C ALA A 849 28.70 -7.23 10.68
N GLU A 850 28.29 -8.45 11.03
CA GLU A 850 28.63 -9.12 12.30
C GLU A 850 30.13 -9.42 12.38
N LEU A 851 30.73 -9.88 11.28
CA LEU A 851 32.18 -10.07 11.19
C LEU A 851 32.92 -8.73 11.36
N GLY A 852 32.41 -7.67 10.74
CA GLY A 852 32.93 -6.31 10.92
C GLY A 852 32.90 -5.87 12.38
N ALA A 853 31.79 -6.08 13.09
CA ALA A 853 31.64 -5.73 14.51
C ALA A 853 32.60 -6.52 15.42
N LEU A 854 32.74 -7.84 15.18
CA LEU A 854 33.67 -8.67 15.94
C LEU A 854 35.13 -8.26 15.71
N THR A 855 35.50 -7.97 14.45
CA THR A 855 36.85 -7.53 14.11
C THR A 855 37.14 -6.13 14.64
N ASP A 856 36.21 -5.19 14.55
CA ASP A 856 36.36 -3.83 15.08
C ASP A 856 36.56 -3.85 16.60
N ALA A 857 35.75 -4.63 17.34
CA ALA A 857 35.91 -4.80 18.77
C ALA A 857 37.28 -5.39 19.15
N ALA A 858 37.77 -6.37 18.38
CA ALA A 858 39.07 -6.99 18.60
C ALA A 858 40.25 -6.03 18.32
N VAL A 859 40.13 -5.19 17.29
CA VAL A 859 41.19 -4.23 16.89
C VAL A 859 41.21 -3.01 17.82
N THR A 860 40.05 -2.45 18.15
CA THR A 860 39.93 -1.25 18.98
C THR A 860 40.11 -1.52 20.46
N GLY A 861 40.04 -2.79 20.89
CA GLY A 861 40.04 -3.18 22.29
C GLY A 861 38.82 -2.63 23.04
N ARG A 862 37.71 -2.39 22.33
CA ARG A 862 36.46 -1.92 22.93
C ARG A 862 36.05 -2.91 24.02
N ALA A 863 36.05 -2.44 25.26
CA ALA A 863 35.64 -3.27 26.39
C ALA A 863 34.18 -3.71 26.18
N SER A 864 33.91 -5.01 26.33
CA SER A 864 32.54 -5.53 26.34
C SER A 864 31.69 -4.76 27.36
N PRO A 865 30.37 -4.68 27.14
CA PRO A 865 29.46 -3.99 28.06
C PRO A 865 29.63 -4.48 29.52
N ALA A 866 29.43 -3.59 30.48
CA ALA A 866 29.50 -3.95 31.88
C ALA A 866 28.34 -4.90 32.25
N GLY A 867 28.67 -6.10 32.76
CA GLY A 867 27.68 -7.06 33.23
C GLY A 867 27.72 -8.39 32.49
N ARG A 868 26.54 -8.96 32.24
CA ARG A 868 26.33 -10.28 31.63
C ARG A 868 25.30 -10.13 30.50
N PRO A 869 25.45 -10.85 29.36
CA PRO A 869 24.45 -10.82 28.31
C PRO A 869 23.12 -11.41 28.81
N SER A 870 22.02 -10.69 28.58
CA SER A 870 20.66 -11.17 28.82
C SER A 870 20.21 -12.13 27.71
N SER A 871 20.71 -11.92 26.48
CA SER A 871 20.45 -12.78 25.33
C SER A 871 21.67 -12.91 24.40
N LEU A 872 21.68 -13.93 23.53
CA LEU A 872 22.69 -14.12 22.48
C LEU A 872 22.03 -14.45 21.14
N ALA A 873 22.61 -13.93 20.06
CA ALA A 873 22.34 -14.33 18.69
C ALA A 873 23.21 -15.54 18.33
N VAL A 874 22.60 -16.67 17.97
CA VAL A 874 23.32 -17.94 17.77
C VAL A 874 22.87 -18.68 16.51
N SER A 875 23.82 -19.40 15.91
CA SER A 875 23.54 -20.47 14.95
C SER A 875 23.30 -21.80 15.67
N ALA A 876 22.87 -22.85 14.94
CA ALA A 876 22.77 -24.19 15.51
C ALA A 876 24.11 -24.75 15.99
N PHE A 877 25.20 -24.40 15.29
CA PHE A 877 26.56 -24.72 15.69
C PHE A 877 26.94 -24.07 17.02
N SER A 878 26.82 -22.74 17.13
CA SER A 878 27.20 -22.02 18.36
C SER A 878 26.31 -22.41 19.54
N TYR A 879 25.01 -22.66 19.32
CA TYR A 879 24.11 -23.20 20.34
C TYR A 879 24.66 -24.51 20.94
N ARG A 880 25.07 -25.46 20.10
CA ARG A 880 25.59 -26.76 20.53
C ARG A 880 26.89 -26.64 21.33
N LEU A 881 27.72 -25.64 21.04
CA LEU A 881 28.93 -25.35 21.79
C LEU A 881 28.62 -24.80 23.20
N LEU A 882 27.53 -24.03 23.35
CA LEU A 882 27.17 -23.38 24.60
C LEU A 882 26.42 -24.30 25.58
N VAL A 883 25.63 -25.25 25.09
CA VAL A 883 24.82 -26.16 25.94
C VAL A 883 25.65 -26.90 27.00
N PRO A 884 26.84 -27.46 26.72
CA PRO A 884 27.66 -28.12 27.75
C PRO A 884 28.17 -27.19 28.86
N LEU A 885 28.15 -25.87 28.67
CA LEU A 885 28.80 -24.92 29.57
C LEU A 885 27.91 -24.46 30.74
N GLY A 886 26.58 -24.54 30.57
CA GLY A 886 25.60 -24.13 31.59
C GLY A 886 24.16 -24.11 31.08
N ARG A 887 23.31 -23.28 31.71
CA ARG A 887 21.87 -23.22 31.43
C ARG A 887 21.59 -22.33 30.23
N VAL A 888 21.21 -22.94 29.10
CA VAL A 888 20.75 -22.26 27.88
C VAL A 888 19.23 -22.35 27.77
N ARG A 889 18.58 -21.23 27.44
CA ARG A 889 17.13 -21.13 27.22
C ARG A 889 16.86 -20.72 25.79
N LEU A 890 16.01 -21.45 25.08
CA LEU A 890 15.62 -21.10 23.71
C LEU A 890 14.59 -19.98 23.73
N ALA A 891 14.82 -18.94 22.94
CA ALA A 891 13.90 -17.83 22.76
C ALA A 891 12.56 -18.22 22.10
N PHE A 892 12.57 -19.27 21.26
CA PHE A 892 11.46 -19.58 20.37
C PHE A 892 11.34 -21.08 20.08
N ASP A 893 10.67 -21.83 20.98
CA ASP A 893 10.49 -23.29 20.90
C ASP A 893 9.02 -23.71 21.01
N PHE A 894 8.16 -23.22 20.10
CA PHE A 894 6.73 -23.57 20.01
C PHE A 894 6.27 -23.70 18.56
N ASP A 895 5.25 -24.51 18.22
CA ASP A 895 4.77 -24.69 16.84
C ASP A 895 3.97 -23.49 16.32
N LEU A 896 4.22 -23.05 15.08
CA LEU A 896 3.54 -21.89 14.48
C LEU A 896 2.31 -22.27 13.64
N ASP A 897 2.14 -23.56 13.35
CA ASP A 897 1.03 -24.07 12.57
C ASP A 897 0.34 -25.26 13.25
N ASP A 898 -0.99 -25.34 13.09
CA ASP A 898 -1.82 -26.38 13.70
C ASP A 898 -1.51 -27.78 13.12
N VAL A 899 -1.10 -27.88 11.85
CA VAL A 899 -0.68 -29.17 11.26
C VAL A 899 0.66 -29.60 11.86
N GLU A 900 1.58 -28.66 12.07
CA GLU A 900 2.85 -28.90 12.75
C GLU A 900 2.63 -29.33 14.21
N ALA A 901 1.72 -28.65 14.93
CA ALA A 901 1.36 -28.99 16.30
C ALA A 901 0.66 -30.35 16.41
N ALA A 902 -0.31 -30.64 15.52
CA ALA A 902 -1.05 -31.91 15.50
C ALA A 902 -0.18 -33.11 15.11
N GLY A 903 0.81 -32.91 14.25
CA GLY A 903 1.78 -33.94 13.86
C GLY A 903 2.81 -34.29 14.95
N ASN A 904 2.83 -33.57 16.07
CA ASN A 904 3.80 -33.75 17.14
C ASN A 904 3.13 -34.29 18.42
N PRO A 905 3.43 -35.54 18.85
CA PRO A 905 2.85 -36.14 20.06
C PRO A 905 3.15 -35.40 21.37
N LEU A 906 4.22 -34.58 21.41
CA LEU A 906 4.59 -33.78 22.59
C LEU A 906 3.92 -32.39 22.64
N THR A 907 3.47 -31.86 21.50
CA THR A 907 2.82 -30.54 21.40
C THR A 907 1.39 -30.61 20.85
N GLY A 908 0.86 -31.79 20.53
CA GLY A 908 -0.51 -31.98 20.06
C GLY A 908 -1.58 -31.56 21.07
N GLY A 909 -1.25 -31.52 22.37
CA GLY A 909 -2.08 -30.93 23.43
C GLY A 909 -1.83 -29.43 23.69
N VAL A 910 -0.95 -28.79 22.90
CA VAL A 910 -0.40 -27.43 23.10
C VAL A 910 -0.77 -26.49 21.94
N ALA A 911 -1.58 -26.95 20.98
CA ALA A 911 -2.11 -26.14 19.87
C ALA A 911 -2.71 -24.82 20.36
N PHE A 912 -2.75 -23.80 19.50
CA PHE A 912 -3.31 -22.51 19.86
C PHE A 912 -4.76 -22.65 20.36
N LEU A 913 -5.09 -22.00 21.49
CA LEU A 913 -6.47 -21.81 21.92
C LEU A 913 -7.21 -20.96 20.90
N VAL A 914 -6.56 -19.88 20.47
CA VAL A 914 -6.97 -18.99 19.38
C VAL A 914 -5.70 -18.55 18.63
N ARG A 915 -5.78 -18.47 17.31
CA ARG A 915 -4.71 -17.94 16.46
C ARG A 915 -5.27 -17.01 15.40
N GLU A 916 -4.41 -16.13 14.92
CA GLU A 916 -4.68 -15.25 13.80
C GLU A 916 -3.44 -15.07 12.94
N SER A 917 -3.64 -15.12 11.63
CA SER A 917 -2.65 -14.72 10.64
C SER A 917 -3.07 -13.39 10.05
N PHE A 918 -2.12 -12.54 9.71
CA PHE A 918 -2.39 -11.21 9.21
C PHE A 918 -1.47 -10.80 8.06
N GLU A 919 -1.94 -9.82 7.28
CA GLU A 919 -1.18 -9.15 6.23
C GLU A 919 -1.44 -7.63 6.28
N ARG A 920 -0.35 -6.85 6.33
CA ARG A 920 -0.32 -5.39 6.40
C ARG A 920 0.67 -4.83 5.39
N GLY A 921 0.64 -3.51 5.21
CA GLY A 921 1.58 -2.80 4.33
C GLY A 921 3.04 -3.01 4.72
N TRP A 922 3.31 -3.10 6.03
CA TRP A 922 4.65 -3.26 6.61
C TRP A 922 5.08 -4.72 6.80
N GLY A 923 4.17 -5.70 6.78
CA GLY A 923 4.54 -7.08 7.04
C GLY A 923 3.39 -8.08 7.15
N THR A 924 3.75 -9.34 7.43
CA THR A 924 2.84 -10.47 7.61
C THR A 924 3.25 -11.26 8.84
N GLY A 925 2.32 -11.96 9.48
CA GLY A 925 2.68 -12.74 10.65
C GLY A 925 1.56 -13.58 11.21
N VAL A 926 1.89 -14.30 12.27
CA VAL A 926 0.96 -15.13 13.05
C VAL A 926 1.13 -14.80 14.51
N LEU A 927 0.03 -14.56 15.19
CA LEU A 927 -0.07 -14.42 16.64
C LEU A 927 -1.09 -15.41 17.17
N GLY A 928 -0.87 -15.95 18.35
CA GLY A 928 -1.85 -16.80 19.00
C GLY A 928 -1.57 -17.05 20.47
N ILE A 929 -2.57 -17.60 21.14
CA ILE A 929 -2.51 -17.97 22.56
C ILE A 929 -2.27 -19.47 22.65
N PRO A 930 -1.16 -19.95 23.24
CA PRO A 930 -0.88 -21.38 23.34
C PRO A 930 -1.80 -22.08 24.36
N ALA A 931 -2.23 -23.31 24.10
CA ALA A 931 -2.99 -24.10 25.09
C ALA A 931 -2.11 -24.63 26.24
N GLY A 932 -0.84 -24.90 25.97
CA GLY A 932 0.13 -25.33 26.99
C GLY A 932 0.81 -24.14 27.68
N ARG A 933 1.29 -24.36 28.91
CA ARG A 933 2.13 -23.38 29.61
C ARG A 933 3.53 -23.39 29.00
N LEU A 934 3.91 -22.28 28.38
CA LEU A 934 5.28 -22.07 27.91
C LEU A 934 6.15 -21.48 29.03
N ALA A 935 7.45 -21.78 28.98
CA ALA A 935 8.41 -21.17 29.89
C ALA A 935 8.55 -19.66 29.64
N GLU A 936 8.45 -19.25 28.38
CA GLU A 936 8.57 -17.87 27.90
C GLU A 936 7.53 -17.61 26.81
N CYS A 937 6.78 -16.51 26.90
CA CYS A 937 5.90 -16.06 25.83
C CYS A 937 6.66 -15.02 24.99
N ARG A 938 6.70 -15.20 23.66
CA ARG A 938 7.49 -14.32 22.80
C ARG A 938 6.87 -14.11 21.43
N ILE A 939 6.96 -12.88 20.96
CA ILE A 939 6.66 -12.49 19.58
C ILE A 939 7.99 -12.17 18.90
N GLN A 940 8.35 -12.95 17.89
CA GLN A 940 9.60 -12.77 17.16
C GLN A 940 9.39 -11.84 15.97
N LEU A 941 10.19 -10.77 15.86
CA LEU A 941 10.25 -9.92 14.67
C LEU A 941 11.40 -10.38 13.77
N ARG A 942 11.10 -10.54 12.48
CA ARG A 942 12.02 -11.03 11.46
C ARG A 942 11.98 -10.09 10.26
N ALA A 943 13.14 -9.68 9.79
CA ALA A 943 13.26 -9.05 8.48
C ALA A 943 13.17 -10.12 7.38
N ARG A 944 12.53 -9.82 6.26
CA ARG A 944 12.30 -10.80 5.20
C ARG A 944 13.62 -11.19 4.52
N GLY A 945 13.97 -12.47 4.59
CA GLY A 945 15.26 -12.98 4.10
C GLY A 945 16.40 -12.87 5.11
N ARG A 946 16.13 -12.43 6.34
CA ARG A 946 17.08 -12.43 7.47
C ARG A 946 16.57 -13.31 8.63
N GLY A 947 17.42 -13.47 9.64
CA GLY A 947 17.10 -14.12 10.91
C GLY A 947 16.17 -13.28 11.80
N SER A 948 16.14 -13.61 13.10
CA SER A 948 15.53 -12.73 14.11
C SER A 948 16.23 -11.38 14.10
N VAL A 949 15.46 -10.29 14.04
CA VAL A 949 16.01 -8.92 14.15
C VAL A 949 15.62 -8.25 15.46
N ALA A 950 14.47 -8.61 16.03
CA ALA A 950 14.03 -8.11 17.33
C ALA A 950 13.03 -9.10 17.97
N ALA A 951 12.64 -8.82 19.22
CA ALA A 951 11.57 -9.54 19.91
C ALA A 951 10.70 -8.56 20.73
N LEU A 952 9.39 -8.80 20.77
CA LEU A 952 8.43 -7.97 21.50
C LEU A 952 7.99 -8.67 22.79
N ASP A 953 8.94 -8.78 23.72
CA ASP A 953 8.79 -9.61 24.92
C ASP A 953 7.74 -9.08 25.87
N GLU A 954 7.69 -7.77 26.06
CA GLU A 954 6.76 -7.12 26.97
C GLU A 954 5.32 -7.36 26.54
N LEU A 955 5.02 -7.19 25.24
CA LEU A 955 3.70 -7.49 24.67
C LEU A 955 3.36 -8.98 24.79
N ALA A 956 4.31 -9.85 24.44
CA ALA A 956 4.11 -11.28 24.52
C ALA A 956 3.78 -11.74 25.95
N HIS A 957 4.45 -11.17 26.95
CA HIS A 957 4.22 -11.46 28.35
C HIS A 957 2.89 -10.87 28.86
N SER A 958 2.61 -9.61 28.54
CA SER A 958 1.41 -8.88 28.99
C SER A 958 0.10 -9.50 28.48
N TYR A 959 0.11 -10.02 27.26
CA TYR A 959 -1.06 -10.64 26.63
C TYR A 959 -1.02 -12.17 26.65
N GLY A 960 0.07 -12.79 27.08
CA GLY A 960 0.25 -14.25 27.06
C GLY A 960 0.22 -14.84 25.65
N VAL A 961 0.64 -14.06 24.66
CA VAL A 961 0.63 -14.42 23.24
C VAL A 961 2.02 -14.83 22.77
N VAL A 962 2.04 -15.69 21.76
CA VAL A 962 3.26 -16.05 21.04
C VAL A 962 3.06 -15.91 19.54
N GLY A 963 4.13 -15.61 18.82
CA GLY A 963 4.01 -15.50 17.37
C GLY A 963 5.28 -15.12 16.65
N SER A 964 5.21 -15.08 15.32
CA SER A 964 6.30 -14.65 14.45
C SER A 964 5.77 -13.68 13.41
N ILE A 965 6.49 -12.59 13.24
CA ILE A 965 6.11 -11.48 12.39
C ILE A 965 7.28 -11.21 11.44
N GLN A 966 6.99 -11.22 10.15
CA GLN A 966 7.91 -10.92 9.08
C GLN A 966 7.63 -9.51 8.55
N ILE A 967 8.64 -8.67 8.53
CA ILE A 967 8.58 -7.26 8.13
C ILE A 967 9.33 -7.07 6.81
N ASP A 968 8.82 -6.21 5.95
CA ASP A 968 9.45 -5.89 4.66
C ASP A 968 10.54 -4.81 4.83
N ASP A 969 11.76 -5.11 4.36
CA ASP A 969 12.97 -4.28 4.56
C ASP A 969 12.83 -2.80 4.14
N GLN A 970 11.98 -2.48 3.16
CA GLN A 970 11.79 -1.10 2.70
C GLN A 970 11.01 -0.22 3.68
N SER A 971 10.36 -0.83 4.67
CA SER A 971 9.50 -0.16 5.64
C SER A 971 10.13 -0.01 7.02
N TRP A 972 11.40 -0.40 7.21
CA TRP A 972 12.07 -0.34 8.51
C TRP A 972 12.84 0.97 8.68
N ASP A 973 12.22 1.94 9.35
CA ASP A 973 12.87 3.14 9.88
C ASP A 973 12.83 3.17 11.42
N ALA A 974 13.40 4.23 12.03
CA ALA A 974 13.46 4.36 13.49
C ALA A 974 12.07 4.51 14.16
N SER A 975 11.02 4.87 13.41
CA SER A 975 9.64 5.05 13.91
C SER A 975 8.76 3.80 13.74
N THR A 976 9.19 2.87 12.89
CA THR A 976 8.47 1.63 12.56
C THR A 976 8.25 0.71 13.75
N PRO A 977 9.23 0.51 14.67
CA PRO A 977 9.02 -0.35 15.84
C PRO A 977 7.87 0.11 16.74
N GLU A 978 7.68 1.42 16.90
CA GLU A 978 6.62 1.99 17.75
C GLU A 978 5.23 1.80 17.13
N LEU A 979 5.09 2.05 15.82
CA LEU A 979 3.86 1.80 15.06
C LEU A 979 3.49 0.31 15.08
N VAL A 980 4.46 -0.57 14.82
CA VAL A 980 4.29 -2.02 14.84
C VAL A 980 3.91 -2.50 16.24
N HIS A 981 4.51 -1.93 17.29
CA HIS A 981 4.18 -2.26 18.68
C HIS A 981 2.71 -1.93 19.01
N ALA A 982 2.21 -0.76 18.59
CA ALA A 982 0.82 -0.35 18.83
C ALA A 982 -0.19 -1.27 18.11
N GLU A 983 0.04 -1.56 16.82
CA GLU A 983 -0.85 -2.45 16.06
C GLU A 983 -0.85 -3.89 16.61
N ILE A 984 0.30 -4.41 17.02
CA ILE A 984 0.41 -5.75 17.60
C ILE A 984 -0.30 -5.83 18.95
N ALA A 985 -0.22 -4.77 19.77
CA ALA A 985 -0.94 -4.72 21.04
C ALA A 985 -2.45 -4.78 20.85
N GLU A 986 -2.99 -4.06 19.85
CA GLU A 986 -4.41 -4.09 19.49
C GLU A 986 -4.85 -5.51 19.10
N TRP A 987 -4.02 -6.22 18.33
CA TRP A 987 -4.31 -7.60 17.94
C TRP A 987 -4.18 -8.62 19.05
N ALA A 988 -3.18 -8.48 19.91
CA ALA A 988 -3.04 -9.34 21.08
C ALA A 988 -4.27 -9.19 22.01
N ALA A 989 -4.81 -7.97 22.14
CA ALA A 989 -6.07 -7.73 22.83
C ALA A 989 -7.27 -8.38 22.10
N ALA A 990 -7.34 -8.27 20.77
CA ALA A 990 -8.40 -8.89 19.96
C ALA A 990 -8.38 -10.43 20.04
N LEU A 991 -7.20 -11.06 20.20
CA LEU A 991 -7.08 -12.50 20.44
C LEU A 991 -7.67 -12.89 21.80
N LEU A 992 -7.40 -12.13 22.87
CA LEU A 992 -8.04 -12.37 24.17
C LEU A 992 -9.56 -12.20 24.10
N GLU A 993 -10.05 -11.23 23.33
CA GLU A 993 -11.49 -11.05 23.09
C GLU A 993 -12.13 -12.26 22.40
N ARG A 994 -11.46 -12.83 21.39
CA ARG A 994 -11.92 -14.09 20.77
C ARG A 994 -11.87 -15.25 21.74
N LEU A 995 -10.81 -15.35 22.55
CA LEU A 995 -10.70 -16.39 23.56
C LEU A 995 -11.87 -16.31 24.56
N ILE A 996 -12.31 -15.10 24.95
CA ILE A 996 -13.52 -14.92 25.77
C ILE A 996 -14.76 -15.48 25.07
N ALA A 997 -14.92 -15.22 23.77
CA ALA A 997 -16.05 -15.69 22.97
C ALA A 997 -16.04 -17.23 22.77
N GLU A 998 -14.86 -17.83 22.62
CA GLU A 998 -14.69 -19.27 22.42
C GLU A 998 -14.66 -20.08 23.72
N LEU A 999 -14.44 -19.43 24.86
CA LEU A 999 -14.36 -20.07 26.18
C LEU A 999 -15.52 -21.03 26.49
N PRO A 1000 -16.81 -20.73 26.16
CA PRO A 1000 -17.91 -21.67 26.36
C PRO A 1000 -17.81 -22.92 25.49
N GLY A 1001 -17.28 -22.81 24.27
CA GLY A 1001 -17.07 -23.94 23.35
C GLY A 1001 -15.91 -24.85 23.78
N LEU A 1002 -15.00 -24.35 24.62
CA LEU A 1002 -13.92 -25.13 25.21
C LEU A 1002 -14.36 -25.96 26.43
N ALA A 1003 -15.61 -25.82 26.91
CA ALA A 1003 -16.10 -26.50 28.10
C ALA A 1003 -16.05 -28.04 27.99
N ASP A 1004 -16.11 -28.58 26.78
CA ASP A 1004 -16.02 -30.02 26.50
C ASP A 1004 -14.58 -30.57 26.62
N ASP A 1005 -13.56 -29.69 26.65
CA ASP A 1005 -12.15 -30.02 26.91
C ASP A 1005 -11.64 -29.30 28.18
N PRO A 1006 -11.70 -29.96 29.36
CA PRO A 1006 -11.35 -29.35 30.63
C PRO A 1006 -9.93 -28.76 30.68
N LYS A 1007 -8.97 -29.35 29.94
CA LYS A 1007 -7.57 -28.89 29.93
C LYS A 1007 -7.42 -27.58 29.15
N ARG A 1008 -8.11 -27.47 28.01
CA ARG A 1008 -8.09 -26.24 27.19
C ARG A 1008 -8.91 -25.13 27.85
N TYR A 1009 -10.02 -25.48 28.50
CA TYR A 1009 -10.80 -24.53 29.30
C TYR A 1009 -9.96 -23.93 30.43
N GLU A 1010 -9.26 -24.76 31.21
CA GLU A 1010 -8.35 -24.30 32.28
C GLU A 1010 -7.23 -23.40 31.74
N ALA A 1011 -6.66 -23.77 30.59
CA ALA A 1011 -5.63 -22.97 29.92
C ALA A 1011 -6.15 -21.60 29.49
N GLY A 1012 -7.35 -21.52 28.91
CA GLY A 1012 -7.98 -20.25 28.53
C GLY A 1012 -8.22 -19.36 29.74
N LEU A 1013 -8.77 -19.92 30.82
CA LEU A 1013 -8.98 -19.19 32.07
C LEU A 1013 -7.69 -18.65 32.68
N ARG A 1014 -6.62 -19.45 32.66
CA ARG A 1014 -5.30 -19.04 33.16
C ARG A 1014 -4.79 -17.79 32.45
N VAL A 1015 -4.87 -17.74 31.12
CA VAL A 1015 -4.37 -16.62 30.32
C VAL A 1015 -5.20 -15.36 30.59
N LEU A 1016 -6.54 -15.47 30.56
CA LEU A 1016 -7.44 -14.35 30.81
C LEU A 1016 -7.25 -13.78 32.23
N LEU A 1017 -7.22 -14.64 33.25
CA LEU A 1017 -7.05 -14.22 34.65
C LEU A 1017 -5.68 -13.59 34.90
N ARG A 1018 -4.61 -14.12 34.29
CA ARG A 1018 -3.28 -13.51 34.40
C ARG A 1018 -3.30 -12.08 33.88
N HIS A 1019 -3.82 -11.84 32.68
CA HIS A 1019 -3.93 -10.50 32.09
C HIS A 1019 -4.74 -9.56 33.00
N ALA A 1020 -5.91 -10.00 33.46
CA ALA A 1020 -6.75 -9.21 34.37
C ALA A 1020 -6.06 -8.91 35.72
N GLY A 1021 -5.26 -9.85 36.24
CA GLY A 1021 -4.52 -9.70 37.49
C GLY A 1021 -3.33 -8.75 37.40
N GLU A 1022 -2.64 -8.71 36.26
CA GLU A 1022 -1.56 -7.76 35.98
C GLU A 1022 -2.09 -6.32 35.84
N GLN A 1023 -3.33 -6.16 35.39
CA GLN A 1023 -4.01 -4.86 35.26
C GLN A 1023 -4.76 -4.41 36.53
N LEU A 1024 -4.73 -5.20 37.61
CA LEU A 1024 -5.43 -4.91 38.86
C LEU A 1024 -4.49 -4.24 39.88
N THR A 1025 -4.82 -3.02 40.27
CA THR A 1025 -4.11 -2.27 41.32
C THR A 1025 -5.03 -2.05 42.53
N LEU A 1026 -4.54 -2.37 43.72
CA LEU A 1026 -5.24 -2.19 44.99
C LEU A 1026 -4.57 -1.11 45.82
N ILE A 1027 -5.29 -0.04 46.16
CA ILE A 1027 -4.75 1.12 46.88
C ILE A 1027 -5.59 1.36 48.13
N ALA A 1028 -4.96 1.41 49.31
CA ALA A 1028 -5.64 1.83 50.53
C ALA A 1028 -5.69 3.36 50.59
N GLY A 1029 -6.88 3.95 50.75
CA GLY A 1029 -7.06 5.39 50.90
C GLY A 1029 -7.81 5.75 52.19
N PRO A 1030 -7.95 7.06 52.49
CA PRO A 1030 -8.68 7.53 53.68
C PRO A 1030 -10.17 7.14 53.70
N VAL A 1031 -10.73 6.71 52.57
CA VAL A 1031 -12.15 6.33 52.40
C VAL A 1031 -12.33 4.80 52.34
N GLY A 1032 -11.25 4.00 52.39
CA GLY A 1032 -11.29 2.54 52.26
C GLY A 1032 -10.34 2.01 51.20
N LEU A 1033 -10.48 0.73 50.84
CA LEU A 1033 -9.66 0.10 49.79
C LEU A 1033 -10.29 0.35 48.41
N SER A 1034 -9.55 0.99 47.50
CA SER A 1034 -9.96 1.14 46.10
C SER A 1034 -9.26 0.10 45.22
N ALA A 1035 -10.01 -0.45 44.27
CA ALA A 1035 -9.49 -1.32 43.21
C ALA A 1035 -9.60 -0.57 41.88
N SER A 1036 -8.49 -0.43 41.18
CA SER A 1036 -8.43 0.13 39.83
C SER A 1036 -8.05 -0.97 38.84
N VAL A 1037 -8.73 -0.98 37.69
CA VAL A 1037 -8.47 -1.93 36.59
C VAL A 1037 -8.04 -1.12 35.38
N GLY A 1038 -6.81 -1.34 34.91
CA GLY A 1038 -6.14 -0.48 33.92
C GLY A 1038 -6.75 -0.47 32.52
N THR A 1039 -7.48 -1.52 32.12
CA THR A 1039 -8.03 -1.65 30.75
C THR A 1039 -9.48 -2.12 30.72
N ALA A 1040 -10.22 -1.74 29.67
CA ALA A 1040 -11.60 -2.19 29.44
C ALA A 1040 -11.67 -3.72 29.22
N LEU A 1041 -10.67 -4.32 28.57
CA LEU A 1041 -10.56 -5.77 28.40
C LEU A 1041 -10.45 -6.50 29.75
N ALA A 1042 -9.59 -6.03 30.66
CA ALA A 1042 -9.48 -6.60 32.00
C ALA A 1042 -10.78 -6.45 32.80
N GLN A 1043 -11.50 -5.32 32.65
CA GLN A 1043 -12.82 -5.13 33.27
C GLN A 1043 -13.84 -6.17 32.76
N ARG A 1044 -13.84 -6.47 31.46
CA ARG A 1044 -14.69 -7.49 30.85
C ARG A 1044 -14.35 -8.89 31.32
N ILE A 1045 -13.06 -9.24 31.39
CA ILE A 1045 -12.61 -10.53 31.93
C ILE A 1045 -13.08 -10.71 33.38
N LEU A 1046 -12.89 -9.69 34.24
CA LEU A 1046 -13.37 -9.70 35.63
C LEU A 1046 -14.90 -9.69 35.74
N GLY A 1047 -15.61 -9.34 34.67
CA GLY A 1047 -17.07 -9.42 34.57
C GLY A 1047 -17.61 -10.82 34.28
N LEU A 1048 -16.77 -11.76 33.82
CA LEU A 1048 -17.20 -13.12 33.48
C LEU A 1048 -17.67 -13.89 34.74
N PRO A 1049 -18.79 -14.63 34.67
CA PRO A 1049 -19.30 -15.41 35.79
C PRO A 1049 -18.51 -16.71 35.94
N MET A 1050 -17.36 -16.67 36.63
CA MET A 1050 -16.38 -17.76 36.69
C MET A 1050 -16.21 -18.40 38.07
N PHE A 1051 -16.57 -17.71 39.15
CA PHE A 1051 -16.28 -18.16 40.51
C PHE A 1051 -17.48 -18.87 41.13
N ASP A 1052 -17.31 -20.12 41.53
CA ASP A 1052 -18.34 -20.86 42.26
C ASP A 1052 -18.23 -20.61 43.77
N THR A 1053 -19.26 -20.00 44.36
CA THR A 1053 -19.36 -19.73 45.80
C THR A 1053 -20.33 -20.68 46.52
N GLY A 1054 -20.75 -21.77 45.86
CA GLY A 1054 -21.76 -22.71 46.36
C GLY A 1054 -23.20 -22.20 46.24
N ARG A 1055 -23.41 -21.12 45.46
CA ARG A 1055 -24.72 -20.53 45.15
C ARG A 1055 -25.20 -20.99 43.78
N ALA A 1056 -26.49 -20.80 43.49
CA ALA A 1056 -27.10 -21.26 42.22
C ALA A 1056 -26.50 -20.66 40.93
N THR A 1057 -25.71 -19.58 41.04
CA THR A 1057 -25.07 -18.89 39.91
C THR A 1057 -23.62 -18.59 40.22
N LEU A 1058 -22.74 -18.76 39.24
CA LEU A 1058 -21.34 -18.31 39.30
C LEU A 1058 -21.28 -16.78 39.46
N VAL A 1059 -20.30 -16.29 40.21
CA VAL A 1059 -20.09 -14.86 40.46
C VAL A 1059 -18.91 -14.33 39.67
N SER A 1060 -18.89 -13.02 39.45
CA SER A 1060 -17.83 -12.34 38.71
C SER A 1060 -16.63 -11.99 39.59
N GLY A 1061 -15.47 -11.78 38.98
CA GLY A 1061 -14.26 -11.32 39.67
C GLY A 1061 -14.46 -9.99 40.42
N HIS A 1062 -15.30 -9.08 39.88
CA HIS A 1062 -15.69 -7.85 40.57
C HIS A 1062 -16.36 -8.10 41.93
N GLN A 1063 -17.23 -9.11 42.02
CA GLN A 1063 -17.85 -9.48 43.29
C GLN A 1063 -16.83 -10.07 44.26
N ILE A 1064 -15.84 -10.81 43.78
CA ILE A 1064 -14.76 -11.35 44.61
C ILE A 1064 -13.83 -10.24 45.12
N ILE A 1065 -13.50 -9.25 44.29
CA ILE A 1065 -12.74 -8.05 44.70
C ILE A 1065 -13.51 -7.29 45.79
N GLU A 1066 -14.82 -7.14 45.63
CA GLU A 1066 -15.69 -6.50 46.63
C GLU A 1066 -15.72 -7.27 47.97
N LEU A 1067 -15.71 -8.60 47.93
CA LEU A 1067 -15.58 -9.44 49.13
C LEU A 1067 -14.23 -9.23 49.81
N PHE A 1068 -13.14 -9.18 49.04
CA PHE A 1068 -11.82 -8.87 49.58
C PHE A 1068 -11.76 -7.47 50.19
N ARG A 1069 -12.33 -6.46 49.53
CA ARG A 1069 -12.43 -5.08 50.04
C ARG A 1069 -13.10 -5.04 51.40
N ARG A 1070 -14.27 -5.66 51.54
CA ARG A 1070 -15.00 -5.72 52.83
C ARG A 1070 -14.20 -6.43 53.91
N TYR A 1071 -13.54 -7.53 53.56
CA TYR A 1071 -12.69 -8.26 54.49
C TYR A 1071 -11.49 -7.43 54.95
N PHE A 1072 -10.81 -6.75 54.02
CA PHE A 1072 -9.68 -5.86 54.30
C PHE A 1072 -10.10 -4.69 55.20
N GLU A 1073 -11.18 -3.99 54.87
CA GLU A 1073 -11.68 -2.84 55.62
C GLU A 1073 -12.11 -3.21 57.05
N GLN A 1074 -12.76 -4.38 57.23
CA GLN A 1074 -13.14 -4.88 58.55
C GLN A 1074 -11.94 -5.14 59.48
N HIS A 1075 -10.84 -5.67 58.93
CA HIS A 1075 -9.64 -5.98 59.72
C HIS A 1075 -8.72 -4.77 59.89
N HIS A 1076 -8.64 -3.90 58.87
CA HIS A 1076 -7.91 -2.64 58.92
C HIS A 1076 -8.51 -1.68 59.96
N ALA A 1077 -9.85 -1.55 60.00
CA ALA A 1077 -10.54 -0.72 61.00
C ALA A 1077 -10.36 -1.22 62.44
N ALA A 1078 -10.02 -2.50 62.63
CA ALA A 1078 -9.76 -3.11 63.93
C ALA A 1078 -8.31 -2.93 64.42
N GLY A 1079 -7.42 -2.28 63.64
CA GLY A 1079 -6.03 -2.00 64.02
C GLY A 1079 -5.15 -3.25 64.20
N ARG A 1080 -5.49 -4.36 63.53
CA ARG A 1080 -4.77 -5.65 63.61
C ARG A 1080 -3.99 -5.93 62.33
N ASP A 1081 -2.97 -6.79 62.41
CA ASP A 1081 -2.39 -7.43 61.23
C ASP A 1081 -3.50 -8.12 60.42
N ILE A 1082 -3.65 -7.75 59.15
CA ILE A 1082 -4.72 -8.25 58.28
C ILE A 1082 -4.33 -9.67 57.85
N PRO A 1083 -5.03 -10.72 58.33
CA PRO A 1083 -4.67 -12.09 57.99
C PRO A 1083 -5.00 -12.36 56.53
N ARG A 1084 -4.23 -13.23 55.87
CA ARG A 1084 -4.57 -13.69 54.52
C ARG A 1084 -5.94 -14.37 54.53
N LEU A 1085 -6.81 -13.95 53.61
CA LEU A 1085 -8.14 -14.54 53.47
C LEU A 1085 -8.03 -16.00 52.99
N ASP A 1086 -8.65 -16.93 53.70
CA ASP A 1086 -8.74 -18.33 53.31
C ASP A 1086 -9.84 -18.51 52.25
N TRP A 1087 -9.45 -18.40 50.99
CA TRP A 1087 -10.35 -18.54 49.84
C TRP A 1087 -11.06 -19.90 49.77
N SER A 1088 -10.53 -20.94 50.42
CA SER A 1088 -11.13 -22.29 50.47
C SER A 1088 -12.46 -22.34 51.21
N ARG A 1089 -12.76 -21.30 52.01
CA ARG A 1089 -14.05 -21.13 52.70
C ARG A 1089 -15.06 -20.32 51.89
N VAL A 1090 -14.61 -19.67 50.82
CA VAL A 1090 -15.40 -18.76 49.99
C VAL A 1090 -15.81 -19.45 48.68
N LEU A 1091 -14.88 -20.21 48.08
CA LEU A 1091 -15.15 -20.97 46.87
C LEU A 1091 -15.62 -22.39 47.21
N ALA A 1092 -16.61 -22.88 46.46
CA ALA A 1092 -17.01 -24.28 46.55
C ALA A 1092 -15.91 -25.16 45.95
N ALA A 1093 -15.66 -26.31 46.59
CA ALA A 1093 -14.77 -27.31 46.05
C ALA A 1093 -15.44 -28.01 44.85
N GLY A 1094 -14.85 -27.90 43.66
CA GLY A 1094 -15.31 -28.66 42.49
C GLY A 1094 -14.89 -28.10 41.14
N GLY A 1095 -14.38 -28.98 40.26
CA GLY A 1095 -14.12 -28.73 38.84
C GLY A 1095 -12.65 -28.48 38.47
N ALA A 1096 -12.29 -28.69 37.19
CA ALA A 1096 -10.92 -28.54 36.68
C ALA A 1096 -10.38 -27.09 36.76
N ALA A 1097 -11.26 -26.08 36.77
CA ALA A 1097 -10.88 -24.66 36.86
C ALA A 1097 -10.58 -24.17 38.29
N HIS A 1098 -10.86 -25.00 39.31
CA HIS A 1098 -10.80 -24.62 40.73
C HIS A 1098 -9.39 -24.14 41.15
N ASP A 1099 -8.35 -24.88 40.76
CA ASP A 1099 -6.97 -24.58 41.16
C ASP A 1099 -6.47 -23.26 40.55
N GLN A 1100 -6.85 -22.96 39.30
CA GLN A 1100 -6.43 -21.75 38.61
C GLN A 1100 -7.09 -20.49 39.20
N LEU A 1101 -8.37 -20.57 39.57
CA LEU A 1101 -9.08 -19.49 40.27
C LEU A 1101 -8.47 -19.24 41.65
N HIS A 1102 -8.18 -20.30 42.40
CA HIS A 1102 -7.50 -20.21 43.69
C HIS A 1102 -6.10 -19.61 43.58
N ALA A 1103 -5.31 -20.02 42.59
CA ALA A 1103 -3.98 -19.48 42.35
C ALA A 1103 -4.03 -17.98 42.05
N TRP A 1104 -4.98 -17.53 41.22
CA TRP A 1104 -5.17 -16.11 40.91
C TRP A 1104 -5.54 -15.28 42.15
N LEU A 1105 -6.53 -15.74 42.93
CA LEU A 1105 -6.95 -15.06 44.16
C LEU A 1105 -5.81 -14.95 45.17
N ASN A 1106 -5.04 -16.02 45.29
CA ASN A 1106 -3.86 -16.05 46.12
C ASN A 1106 -2.74 -15.15 45.60
N ALA A 1107 -2.59 -14.94 44.30
CA ALA A 1107 -1.53 -14.08 43.79
C ALA A 1107 -1.89 -12.58 43.84
N HIS A 1108 -3.16 -12.23 43.59
CA HIS A 1108 -3.56 -10.83 43.35
C HIS A 1108 -4.40 -10.21 44.45
N LEU A 1109 -5.14 -10.99 45.24
CA LEU A 1109 -5.99 -10.48 46.34
C LEU A 1109 -5.40 -10.85 47.70
N GLN A 1110 -4.29 -10.21 48.04
CA GLN A 1110 -3.64 -10.33 49.34
C GLN A 1110 -3.37 -8.96 49.97
N PRO A 1111 -3.38 -8.86 51.31
CA PRO A 1111 -3.03 -7.61 52.01
C PRO A 1111 -1.65 -7.06 51.61
N ALA A 1112 -0.67 -7.93 51.32
CA ALA A 1112 0.69 -7.55 50.92
C ALA A 1112 0.79 -6.85 49.55
N ARG A 1113 -0.23 -6.97 48.69
CA ARG A 1113 -0.28 -6.27 47.39
C ARG A 1113 -1.06 -4.94 47.44
N VAL A 1114 -1.64 -4.61 48.60
CA VAL A 1114 -2.30 -3.33 48.79
C VAL A 1114 -1.23 -2.26 49.00
N VAL A 1115 -1.19 -1.28 48.10
CA VAL A 1115 -0.30 -0.13 48.23
C VAL A 1115 -0.85 0.75 49.36
N MET A 1116 -0.08 0.86 50.43
CA MET A 1116 -0.36 1.78 51.54
C MET A 1116 0.29 3.14 51.21
N PRO A 1117 -0.45 4.26 51.27
CA PRO A 1117 0.16 5.57 51.27
C PRO A 1117 1.13 5.64 52.44
N ALA A 1118 2.32 6.20 52.23
CA ALA A 1118 3.33 6.29 53.28
C ALA A 1118 2.71 6.95 54.53
N SER A 1119 2.57 6.15 55.59
CA SER A 1119 2.20 6.65 56.91
C SER A 1119 3.18 7.76 57.26
N SER A 1120 2.66 8.90 57.70
CA SER A 1120 3.42 10.01 58.26
C SER A 1120 4.20 9.55 59.51
N SER A 1121 5.33 8.89 59.32
CA SER A 1121 6.32 8.67 60.36
C SER A 1121 7.22 9.89 60.40
N HIS A 1122 7.11 10.63 61.50
CA HIS A 1122 8.01 11.65 61.99
C HIS A 1122 9.46 11.53 61.48
N ALA A 1123 9.79 12.26 60.42
CA ALA A 1123 11.13 12.76 60.20
C ALA A 1123 11.14 14.23 60.62
N HIS A 1124 12.05 14.56 61.53
CA HIS A 1124 12.29 15.91 62.02
C HIS A 1124 12.42 16.93 60.87
N PRO A 1125 12.04 18.20 61.11
CA PRO A 1125 12.11 19.26 60.10
C PRO A 1125 13.59 19.53 59.81
N ALA A 1126 14.10 18.91 58.74
CA ALA A 1126 15.30 19.41 58.09
C ALA A 1126 14.88 20.71 57.40
N ALA A 1127 15.37 21.81 57.96
CA ALA A 1127 15.22 23.18 57.50
C ALA A 1127 15.19 23.27 55.97
N VAL A 1128 13.99 23.36 55.40
CA VAL A 1128 13.80 24.02 54.12
C VAL A 1128 13.63 25.49 54.47
N SER A 1129 14.66 26.22 54.09
CA SER A 1129 14.80 27.66 54.14
C SER A 1129 13.47 28.42 54.01
N ASP A 1130 13.18 29.23 55.02
CA ASP A 1130 12.58 30.54 54.80
C ASP A 1130 13.40 31.27 53.72
N GLY A 1131 12.82 31.41 52.54
CA GLY A 1131 13.44 32.08 51.39
C GLY A 1131 12.83 31.57 50.08
N ALA A 1132 11.90 32.23 49.41
CA ALA A 1132 11.41 33.58 49.54
C ALA A 1132 9.88 33.57 49.38
N VAL A 1133 9.17 34.19 50.33
CA VAL A 1133 7.80 34.63 50.10
C VAL A 1133 7.89 35.69 49.00
N GLY A 1134 7.73 35.26 47.75
CA GLY A 1134 7.33 36.16 46.68
C GLY A 1134 6.06 36.89 47.12
N PRO A 1135 5.83 38.14 46.67
CA PRO A 1135 4.71 38.94 47.13
C PRO A 1135 3.43 38.11 47.02
N VAL A 1136 2.64 38.04 48.10
CA VAL A 1136 1.35 37.34 48.12
C VAL A 1136 0.50 37.91 46.98
N ARG A 1137 0.42 37.18 45.87
CA ARG A 1137 -0.29 37.62 44.68
C ARG A 1137 -1.78 37.49 44.94
N ALA A 1138 -2.55 38.52 44.59
CA ALA A 1138 -4.00 38.44 44.65
C ALA A 1138 -4.48 37.31 43.74
N SER A 1139 -5.45 36.53 44.22
CA SER A 1139 -6.13 35.55 43.37
C SER A 1139 -7.02 36.29 42.37
N TRP A 1140 -7.06 35.81 41.14
CA TRP A 1140 -7.97 36.32 40.12
C TRP A 1140 -9.41 36.08 40.57
N ASP A 1141 -10.31 37.04 40.31
CA ASP A 1141 -11.72 36.88 40.66
C ASP A 1141 -12.35 35.79 39.78
N PRO A 1142 -12.85 34.67 40.35
CA PRO A 1142 -13.47 33.60 39.57
C PRO A 1142 -14.73 34.02 38.80
N ALA A 1143 -15.33 35.17 39.14
CA ALA A 1143 -16.47 35.74 38.44
C ALA A 1143 -16.07 36.56 37.19
N GLU A 1144 -14.80 36.92 37.04
CA GLU A 1144 -14.29 37.66 35.89
C GLU A 1144 -13.68 36.72 34.84
N ARG A 1145 -13.97 36.99 33.56
CA ARG A 1145 -13.35 36.27 32.44
C ARG A 1145 -11.83 36.47 32.48
N LEU A 1146 -11.08 35.39 32.44
CA LEU A 1146 -9.61 35.42 32.42
C LEU A 1146 -9.12 35.78 31.01
N PRO A 1147 -8.28 36.82 30.84
CA PRO A 1147 -7.62 37.12 29.58
C PRO A 1147 -6.62 36.02 29.18
N SER A 1148 -6.46 35.79 27.87
CA SER A 1148 -5.62 34.71 27.34
C SER A 1148 -4.13 34.87 27.67
N ASP A 1149 -3.63 36.11 27.72
CA ASP A 1149 -2.27 36.47 28.15
C ASP A 1149 -2.05 36.21 29.65
N VAL A 1150 -3.08 36.43 30.47
CA VAL A 1150 -3.07 36.09 31.91
C VAL A 1150 -3.11 34.58 32.12
N LEU A 1151 -3.85 33.84 31.29
CA LEU A 1151 -3.87 32.37 31.32
C LEU A 1151 -2.50 31.79 30.96
N ALA A 1152 -1.91 32.24 29.85
CA ALA A 1152 -0.56 31.86 29.43
C ALA A 1152 0.46 32.06 30.55
N TRP A 1153 0.46 33.26 31.15
CA TRP A 1153 1.35 33.57 32.27
C TRP A 1153 1.14 32.67 33.49
N ASN A 1154 -0.12 32.34 33.84
CA ASN A 1154 -0.41 31.43 34.96
C ASN A 1154 0.09 30.00 34.68
N LEU A 1155 -0.02 29.51 33.44
CA LEU A 1155 0.51 28.21 33.05
C LEU A 1155 2.05 28.19 33.15
N GLU A 1156 2.73 29.21 32.64
CA GLU A 1156 4.19 29.35 32.78
C GLU A 1156 4.60 29.34 34.27
N HIS A 1157 3.93 30.14 35.09
CA HIS A 1157 4.22 30.25 36.51
C HIS A 1157 4.07 28.92 37.25
N TRP A 1158 2.94 28.23 37.07
CA TRP A 1158 2.67 26.99 37.81
C TRP A 1158 3.44 25.79 37.26
N LEU A 1159 3.80 25.76 35.97
CA LEU A 1159 4.71 24.75 35.43
C LEU A 1159 6.12 24.90 36.01
N ASP A 1160 6.61 26.13 36.17
CA ASP A 1160 7.91 26.37 36.81
C ASP A 1160 7.95 25.91 38.28
N GLN A 1161 6.82 26.02 38.98
CA GLN A 1161 6.74 25.71 40.42
C GLN A 1161 6.44 24.24 40.74
N LEU A 1162 5.67 23.55 39.90
CA LEU A 1162 5.08 22.24 40.26
C LEU A 1162 5.68 21.05 39.52
N ARG A 1163 6.51 21.27 38.49
CA ARG A 1163 7.08 20.18 37.70
C ARG A 1163 8.11 19.35 38.48
N PRO A 1164 7.97 18.01 38.52
CA PRO A 1164 8.90 17.12 39.22
C PRO A 1164 10.12 16.68 38.40
N ASP A 1165 10.16 16.96 37.10
CA ASP A 1165 11.21 16.47 36.20
C ASP A 1165 12.53 17.28 36.30
N PRO A 1166 13.70 16.62 36.23
CA PRO A 1166 15.00 17.27 36.39
C PRO A 1166 15.40 18.10 35.15
N ARG A 1167 15.44 19.44 35.26
CA ARG A 1167 15.81 20.36 34.16
C ARG A 1167 17.33 20.52 33.93
N THR A 1168 18.15 19.59 34.43
CA THR A 1168 19.61 19.63 34.33
C THR A 1168 20.16 18.36 33.68
N ALA A 1169 20.08 18.29 32.35
CA ALA A 1169 20.99 17.48 31.56
C ALA A 1169 22.05 18.45 31.00
N ASP A 1170 23.34 18.21 31.27
CA ASP A 1170 24.49 18.91 30.67
C ASP A 1170 24.89 20.30 31.22
N SER A 1171 24.81 20.53 32.54
CA SER A 1171 25.47 21.68 33.21
C SER A 1171 25.07 23.10 32.73
N ARG A 1172 23.95 23.23 32.02
CA ARG A 1172 23.24 24.51 31.77
C ARG A 1172 21.77 24.38 32.13
N PRO A 1173 21.18 25.34 32.89
CA PRO A 1173 19.75 25.32 33.19
C PRO A 1173 18.93 25.48 31.90
N ARG A 1174 17.98 24.56 31.63
CA ARG A 1174 17.04 24.70 30.50
C ARG A 1174 16.12 25.91 30.72
N ALA A 1175 15.91 26.71 29.68
CA ALA A 1175 15.02 27.88 29.70
C ALA A 1175 13.59 27.49 30.12
N PRO A 1176 12.83 28.35 30.83
CA PRO A 1176 11.46 28.03 31.26
C PRO A 1176 10.53 27.77 30.07
N THR A 1177 9.55 26.88 30.25
CA THR A 1177 8.51 26.61 29.24
C THR A 1177 7.70 27.88 29.02
N ARG A 1178 7.68 28.37 27.78
CA ARG A 1178 6.87 29.53 27.39
C ARG A 1178 5.55 29.09 26.80
N VAL A 1179 4.49 29.82 27.12
CA VAL A 1179 3.11 29.46 26.74
C VAL A 1179 2.48 30.62 25.98
N TRP A 1180 1.89 30.32 24.82
CA TRP A 1180 1.07 31.22 24.04
C TRP A 1180 -0.34 30.66 23.93
N VAL A 1181 -1.34 31.53 23.88
CA VAL A 1181 -2.74 31.14 23.67
C VAL A 1181 -3.21 31.82 22.38
N SER A 1182 -3.35 31.02 21.32
CA SER A 1182 -3.61 31.47 19.95
C SER A 1182 -5.11 31.42 19.60
N PRO A 1183 -5.63 32.35 18.78
CA PRO A 1183 -7.05 32.43 18.44
C PRO A 1183 -7.52 31.46 17.33
N ASP A 1184 -6.62 30.93 16.49
CA ASP A 1184 -6.97 30.08 15.32
C ASP A 1184 -6.22 28.73 15.33
N GLU A 1185 -6.88 27.65 14.88
CA GLU A 1185 -6.34 26.29 14.69
C GLU A 1185 -5.54 26.22 13.36
N LEU A 1186 -4.32 25.63 13.36
CA LEU A 1186 -3.54 25.40 12.14
C LEU A 1186 -4.07 24.15 11.42
N ALA A 1187 -4.28 24.25 10.10
CA ALA A 1187 -5.10 23.37 9.27
C ALA A 1187 -4.69 21.88 9.15
N ASP A 1188 -3.64 21.41 9.83
CA ASP A 1188 -3.06 20.06 9.63
C ASP A 1188 -2.91 19.21 10.92
N GLY A 1189 -3.61 19.54 12.02
CA GLY A 1189 -3.58 18.75 13.26
C GLY A 1189 -4.64 17.64 13.33
N GLY A 1190 -4.25 16.41 13.67
CA GLY A 1190 -5.15 15.28 13.93
C GLY A 1190 -6.12 15.51 15.12
N PRO A 1191 -6.95 14.51 15.48
CA PRO A 1191 -8.20 14.67 16.26
C PRO A 1191 -8.08 15.12 17.74
N THR A 1192 -6.96 15.69 18.16
CA THR A 1192 -6.70 16.16 19.54
C THR A 1192 -6.17 17.61 19.60
N GLY A 1193 -6.48 18.46 18.61
CA GLY A 1193 -6.01 19.85 18.41
C GLY A 1193 -6.25 20.86 19.55
N MET A 1194 -5.68 20.63 20.74
CA MET A 1194 -5.74 21.54 21.90
C MET A 1194 -4.41 22.29 22.14
N ILE A 1195 -3.28 21.61 21.96
CA ILE A 1195 -1.94 22.08 22.32
C ILE A 1195 -0.95 21.67 21.24
N GLU A 1196 -0.09 22.59 20.82
CA GLU A 1196 1.03 22.36 19.91
C GLU A 1196 2.35 22.82 20.55
N GLY A 1197 3.47 22.25 20.13
CA GLY A 1197 4.81 22.62 20.63
C GLY A 1197 5.42 21.63 21.62
N ALA A 1198 6.55 22.02 22.23
CA ALA A 1198 7.42 21.18 23.05
C ALA A 1198 7.90 21.90 24.32
N ASP A 1199 8.85 21.30 25.05
CA ASP A 1199 9.24 21.72 26.41
C ASP A 1199 9.67 23.20 26.58
N SER A 1200 10.15 23.86 25.53
CA SER A 1200 10.52 25.28 25.56
C SER A 1200 9.40 26.24 25.13
N ARG A 1201 8.43 25.78 24.34
CA ARG A 1201 7.37 26.59 23.75
C ARG A 1201 6.11 25.76 23.52
N LEU A 1202 5.00 26.20 24.09
CA LEU A 1202 3.67 25.64 23.93
C LEU A 1202 2.71 26.68 23.37
N ASP A 1203 1.94 26.32 22.36
CA ASP A 1203 0.86 27.11 21.80
C ASP A 1203 -0.47 26.38 22.11
N LEU A 1204 -1.38 27.01 22.87
CA LEU A 1204 -2.71 26.48 23.19
C LEU A 1204 -3.78 27.18 22.35
N TYR A 1205 -4.74 26.45 21.83
CA TYR A 1205 -5.84 27.04 21.05
C TYR A 1205 -6.97 27.53 21.97
N ALA A 1206 -7.34 28.81 21.82
CA ALA A 1206 -8.24 29.52 22.72
C ALA A 1206 -9.69 29.03 22.67
N ASP A 1207 -10.08 28.37 21.59
CA ASP A 1207 -11.41 27.85 21.30
C ASP A 1207 -11.64 26.42 21.83
N HIS A 1208 -10.58 25.70 22.22
CA HIS A 1208 -10.71 24.36 22.75
C HIS A 1208 -11.55 24.34 24.05
N PRO A 1209 -12.51 23.39 24.24
CA PRO A 1209 -13.46 23.42 25.36
C PRO A 1209 -12.82 23.47 26.76
N LEU A 1210 -11.66 22.83 26.95
CA LEU A 1210 -10.93 22.90 28.23
C LEU A 1210 -10.30 24.28 28.47
N VAL A 1211 -9.79 24.93 27.43
CA VAL A 1211 -9.22 26.28 27.51
C VAL A 1211 -10.32 27.31 27.73
N VAL A 1212 -11.40 27.24 26.94
CA VAL A 1212 -12.60 28.07 27.08
C VAL A 1212 -13.19 27.95 28.50
N ARG A 1213 -13.25 26.73 29.05
CA ARG A 1213 -13.76 26.50 30.41
C ARG A 1213 -12.93 27.24 31.46
N VAL A 1214 -11.60 27.31 31.32
CA VAL A 1214 -10.75 28.08 32.24
C VAL A 1214 -10.89 29.58 32.00
N LEU A 1215 -10.95 30.02 30.74
CA LEU A 1215 -11.12 31.44 30.41
C LEU A 1215 -12.45 32.01 30.94
N LEU A 1216 -13.54 31.23 30.89
CA LEU A 1216 -14.85 31.65 31.36
C LEU A 1216 -15.07 31.43 32.85
N ALA A 1217 -14.43 30.42 33.44
CA ALA A 1217 -14.57 30.07 34.85
C ALA A 1217 -13.21 29.64 35.44
N PRO A 1218 -12.33 30.60 35.81
CA PRO A 1218 -10.95 30.35 36.23
C PRO A 1218 -10.87 29.81 37.68
N THR A 1219 -11.61 28.75 37.96
CA THR A 1219 -11.56 28.05 39.25
C THR A 1219 -10.29 27.20 39.33
N PRO A 1220 -9.73 26.98 40.55
CA PRO A 1220 -8.58 26.10 40.74
C PRO A 1220 -8.74 24.70 40.14
N ILE A 1221 -9.97 24.17 40.14
CA ILE A 1221 -10.30 22.84 39.61
C ILE A 1221 -10.20 22.84 38.09
N ASN A 1222 -10.81 23.82 37.42
CA ASN A 1222 -10.73 23.92 35.95
C ASN A 1222 -9.29 24.14 35.50
N PHE A 1223 -8.54 24.96 36.23
CA PHE A 1223 -7.14 25.22 35.96
C PHE A 1223 -6.26 23.97 36.16
N ALA A 1224 -6.53 23.16 37.18
CA ALA A 1224 -5.83 21.89 37.40
C ALA A 1224 -6.02 20.91 36.23
N TRP A 1225 -7.25 20.78 35.70
CA TRP A 1225 -7.50 19.93 34.52
C TRP A 1225 -6.72 20.38 33.29
N LEU A 1226 -6.61 21.70 33.08
CA LEU A 1226 -5.81 22.25 31.99
C LEU A 1226 -4.31 21.97 32.20
N MET A 1227 -3.80 22.13 33.42
CA MET A 1227 -2.40 21.81 33.75
C MET A 1227 -2.05 20.33 33.53
N LEU A 1228 -2.98 19.42 33.82
CA LEU A 1228 -2.80 17.99 33.54
C LEU A 1228 -2.70 17.72 32.04
N ALA A 1229 -3.60 18.29 31.24
CA ALA A 1229 -3.56 18.16 29.78
C ALA A 1229 -2.25 18.70 29.19
N VAL A 1230 -1.78 19.85 29.69
CA VAL A 1230 -0.51 20.47 29.28
C VAL A 1230 0.69 19.58 29.65
N TYR A 1231 0.73 19.01 30.85
CA TYR A 1231 1.86 18.18 31.27
C TYR A 1231 1.88 16.82 30.57
N ALA A 1232 0.72 16.23 30.28
CA ALA A 1232 0.61 15.02 29.46
C ALA A 1232 1.10 15.27 28.01
N HIS A 1233 0.76 16.43 27.43
CA HIS A 1233 1.32 16.84 26.13
C HIS A 1233 2.83 16.98 26.17
N LEU A 1234 3.38 17.57 27.23
CA LEU A 1234 4.84 17.68 27.41
C LEU A 1234 5.50 16.31 27.59
N ASN A 1235 4.85 15.35 28.24
CA ASN A 1235 5.31 13.97 28.33
C ASN A 1235 5.44 13.35 26.95
N TRP A 1236 4.36 13.44 26.16
CA TRP A 1236 4.34 12.97 24.79
C TRP A 1236 5.38 13.65 23.89
N ALA A 1237 5.51 14.98 23.95
CA ALA A 1237 6.32 15.76 23.01
C ALA A 1237 7.82 15.80 23.34
N SER A 1238 8.21 15.68 24.62
CA SER A 1238 9.61 15.93 25.02
C SER A 1238 10.50 14.70 25.08
N GLY A 1239 9.94 13.49 25.24
CA GLY A 1239 10.68 12.24 25.43
C GLY A 1239 11.58 12.17 26.69
N VAL A 1240 11.67 13.26 27.47
CA VAL A 1240 12.50 13.40 28.68
C VAL A 1240 11.67 13.25 29.96
N ILE A 1241 10.41 13.68 29.91
CA ILE A 1241 9.44 13.43 30.97
C ILE A 1241 9.02 11.96 30.87
N THR A 1242 8.92 11.28 32.02
CA THR A 1242 8.54 9.86 32.09
C THR A 1242 7.14 9.77 32.70
N ASN A 1243 6.49 8.62 32.55
CA ASN A 1243 5.20 8.38 33.22
C ASN A 1243 5.29 8.46 34.75
N ASP A 1244 6.47 8.21 35.35
CA ASP A 1244 6.70 8.44 36.79
C ASP A 1244 6.71 9.93 37.13
N HIS A 1245 7.34 10.77 36.29
CA HIS A 1245 7.26 12.23 36.43
C HIS A 1245 5.82 12.73 36.26
N GLU A 1246 5.06 12.21 35.30
CA GLU A 1246 3.63 12.54 35.14
C GLU A 1246 2.80 12.13 36.36
N SER A 1247 2.98 10.91 36.88
CA SER A 1247 2.30 10.46 38.09
C SER A 1247 2.65 11.32 39.31
N ARG A 1248 3.92 11.73 39.46
CA ARG A 1248 4.33 12.65 40.52
C ARG A 1248 3.74 14.04 40.34
N PHE A 1249 3.66 14.53 39.11
CA PHE A 1249 3.05 15.83 38.83
C PHE A 1249 1.56 15.83 39.18
N GLN A 1250 0.84 14.74 38.85
CA GLN A 1250 -0.56 14.56 39.26
C GLN A 1250 -0.74 14.61 40.78
N LEU A 1251 0.16 13.97 41.53
CA LEU A 1251 0.16 14.01 43.00
C LEU A 1251 0.48 15.42 43.54
N ILE A 1252 1.52 16.08 43.03
CA ILE A 1252 1.92 17.44 43.43
C ILE A 1252 0.79 18.44 43.15
N LEU A 1253 0.16 18.33 41.99
CA LEU A 1253 -0.96 19.19 41.59
C LEU A 1253 -2.21 18.89 42.44
N GLY A 1254 -2.50 17.62 42.70
CA GLY A 1254 -3.56 17.18 43.61
C GLY A 1254 -3.39 17.75 45.02
N ASP A 1255 -2.18 17.67 45.57
CA ASP A 1255 -1.82 18.23 46.88
C ASP A 1255 -1.89 19.77 46.87
N ALA A 1256 -1.44 20.41 45.80
CA ALA A 1256 -1.55 21.86 45.66
C ALA A 1256 -3.01 22.32 45.61
N LEU A 1257 -3.88 21.58 44.94
CA LEU A 1257 -5.32 21.83 44.88
C LEU A 1257 -5.99 21.58 46.23
N ALA A 1258 -5.72 20.43 46.87
CA ALA A 1258 -6.32 20.04 48.15
C ALA A 1258 -5.95 20.98 49.30
N CYS A 1259 -4.70 21.45 49.32
CA CYS A 1259 -4.22 22.42 50.32
C CYS A 1259 -4.56 23.88 49.96
N GLY A 1260 -5.32 24.13 48.89
CA GLY A 1260 -5.71 25.47 48.45
C GLY A 1260 -4.54 26.36 48.02
N ARG A 1261 -3.40 25.76 47.66
CA ARG A 1261 -2.19 26.44 47.14
C ARG A 1261 -2.33 26.77 45.66
N LEU A 1262 -2.96 25.89 44.86
CA LEU A 1262 -3.22 26.14 43.45
C LEU A 1262 -4.34 27.17 43.31
N ARG A 1263 -4.02 28.33 42.73
CA ARG A 1263 -4.97 29.42 42.45
C ARG A 1263 -4.58 30.10 41.15
N VAL A 1264 -5.57 30.60 40.42
CA VAL A 1264 -5.30 31.52 39.31
C VAL A 1264 -4.94 32.88 39.92
N LEU A 1265 -3.80 33.43 39.53
CA LEU A 1265 -3.20 34.61 40.14
C LEU A 1265 -3.28 35.82 39.19
N THR A 1266 -3.39 37.01 39.78
CA THR A 1266 -3.27 38.26 39.04
C THR A 1266 -1.79 38.64 38.87
N PRO A 1267 -1.28 38.80 37.63
CA PRO A 1267 0.11 39.17 37.38
C PRO A 1267 0.40 40.60 37.87
N ALA A 1268 1.63 40.86 38.29
CA ALA A 1268 2.03 42.20 38.75
C ALA A 1268 2.18 43.17 37.56
N ARG A 1269 1.96 44.49 37.79
CA ARG A 1269 2.13 45.52 36.76
C ARG A 1269 3.55 45.44 36.16
N GLY A 1270 3.65 45.01 34.90
CA GLY A 1270 4.91 44.87 34.15
C GLY A 1270 5.23 43.44 33.68
N GLU A 1271 4.59 42.41 34.22
CA GLU A 1271 4.90 41.00 33.87
C GLU A 1271 4.23 40.52 32.58
N LEU A 1272 3.10 41.13 32.19
CA LEU A 1272 2.43 40.86 30.92
C LEU A 1272 3.19 41.42 29.70
N PHE A 1273 4.10 42.38 29.89
CA PHE A 1273 4.83 43.04 28.80
C PHE A 1273 6.03 42.23 28.27
N ASN A 1274 6.41 41.13 28.92
CA ASN A 1274 7.53 40.30 28.49
C ASN A 1274 7.16 39.22 27.45
N THR A 1275 5.87 39.02 27.14
CA THR A 1275 5.39 38.02 26.17
C THR A 1275 5.02 38.60 24.80
N ALA A 1276 4.76 39.91 24.68
CA ALA A 1276 4.34 40.57 23.43
C ALA A 1276 5.42 41.43 22.74
N GLY A 1277 6.64 41.52 23.31
CA GLY A 1277 7.65 42.51 22.93
C GLY A 1277 8.95 41.96 22.35
N ARG A 1278 8.92 40.91 21.51
CA ARG A 1278 10.00 40.52 20.59
C ARG A 1278 9.38 39.79 19.39
N ALA A 1279 8.85 40.59 18.45
CA ALA A 1279 8.48 40.13 17.11
C ALA A 1279 9.74 39.88 16.27
#